data_AF-Q381L1-F1
#
_entry.id   AF-Q381L1-F1
#
_cell.length_a   1.000
_cell.length_b   1.000
_cell.length_c   1.000
_cell.angle_alpha   90.00
_cell.angle_beta   90.00
_cell.angle_gamma   90.00
#
_symmetry.space_group_name_H-M   'P 1'
#
loop_
_entity.id
_entity.type
_entity.pdbx_description
1 polymer ?
#
loop_
_entity_poly.entity_id
_entity_poly.type
_entity_poly.pdbx_seq_one_letter_code
_entity_poly.pdbx_strand_id
1 'polypeptide(L)'
;MSDPTPLPMSGPVASPRDRSPTSIKTGPQPELSRTEQSAWQREKTAFNADAGRKNIRKNPSSRYQRVIIGEDDGDRDFAKCAEMIANVILARQKYKQRDKGEFDSLTKEGDEEESSDITPGDDETTLVFDRGVYRFGGMKTHVIPWETYVRDVRLVYSVIESGPCLSAARSRLLTLERKSQLFALLNWKIESNVDRPVCGDNMYVQCTRVDNALQLNTSVIAQVVLEFIISTATEQPRTPLFREKGKTVLLHEYLESHGVKDPRQLTVQGLGMHPPKYHNKFQQYDAFDSALNPGGRFATDLLQSFLSTNGSRDGDLLGSIIRPEFEQREFRGRQTFATEMQLKVYGHNAEELEKLAAWVSRQGFNSFTLNSWTICIPRTAPPEGPNMQPITCDTFSDQLKNIFYPMFMATLHPSEQRWVDVALLLKKTGSISILTGSQTQSQSITLDAVSPEQVKYTASISDCYFFYYIWSNLLALNCLRARYDLNTLNFSPSVFERAPMYEQLISSFLLGDVVYHANTLQSSWIMQYLFMYCRIGIVMSPLRDNALSMSYFDHPIVRYFLRGLVVSITTSDPLYVHHSINPLLEEYATLMKLFSMTPMAVYELSRNSVLNSNFPDAVKQKWLGDIFQHLEFGGGDVRRLGACDSRLQFRQECLVHEEAVLNLVLSQVAKKGEQPTRINMVTVTGAARTLDDDLQQLRNAKRANHTDWRVVFSRIDVTDGPTGFREREAVELLREIIVLRSKYVNPRVKYVDVKVEDVFNDSNFDESLWEYNNYYGVFLTCRSGLAPQWPSFIPPVKEFIRDVYTVRGAVMGHQKLRNLATQRLNLLERKFHLHLALNISKEAGKKEEKEWNNRDFFTAHKVDTNVQTAAGMNARTLLEFFVEKALHHGHDVVFEEDNQPVTLRQVLERHKINPTRITVDELNHLLNTNPQLRTTFLDPDNFMKGRYFAELTKRTLELYQEDAFSFSENRLVIGGKSKSEWALLAHWFDRYGMASRQNRWMISLPRCYRRLRQQGIVRNFGEYLDNIFQPLWEVSLHPAKDTRFHYFLTHVSGMDCVDDETKIDLPLTCKYPHDWNSELNPPYNMYLYYYWANITTLNQFRASRGLSTFAFRPQCGELGDIEHLIGGFLLADGINHGVTLRNNPVLEYMYYITQVGVAMSPLSNTAAASEYLLNPFPLFFRRGLNVSLATNQPLYFHFTREPLIEEYSIAAKLWKFEFNDLSEIARNSVLQSGFPHAWKKNALGNLYYLNSTLGNDARKSRVSDIRVAYRYEAYHEEMNFLSEQLDRDEKIPRAMTLLEEEIAVYEKETGKRVDMPSLLKLDDGSLPKDPPKTVARLREEVEYLQRKILHSNSVISTYRKENNCIVEHFNRIRSRLASSSFVVMGNLSRKYEQMDIESSDERGNVASLCNDESRDS
;
A
#
# COMPACT_ATOMS: atom_id res chain seq x y z
N MET A 1 -13.31 -49.80 -6.47
CA MET A 1 -14.10 -51.04 -6.26
C MET A 1 -15.25 -50.69 -5.34
N SER A 2 -16.48 -51.03 -5.76
CA SER A 2 -17.76 -51.08 -5.02
C SER A 2 -18.35 -49.79 -4.41
N ASP A 3 -19.30 -49.21 -5.16
CA ASP A 3 -20.53 -48.44 -4.81
C ASP A 3 -21.42 -49.10 -3.69
N PRO A 4 -22.64 -48.61 -3.27
CA PRO A 4 -23.49 -47.45 -3.70
C PRO A 4 -24.27 -46.72 -2.55
N THR A 5 -25.01 -45.62 -2.84
CA THR A 5 -26.46 -45.45 -2.52
C THR A 5 -27.06 -44.09 -2.98
N PRO A 6 -28.26 -44.08 -3.61
CA PRO A 6 -29.03 -42.86 -3.95
C PRO A 6 -30.44 -42.77 -3.28
N LEU A 7 -31.00 -41.53 -3.28
CA LEU A 7 -32.42 -41.06 -3.10
C LEU A 7 -33.01 -40.96 -1.66
N PRO A 8 -34.12 -40.21 -1.36
CA PRO A 8 -35.03 -39.37 -2.19
C PRO A 8 -35.55 -38.01 -1.56
N MET A 9 -36.47 -37.35 -2.29
CA MET A 9 -37.18 -36.05 -2.14
C MET A 9 -38.18 -35.86 -0.96
N SER A 10 -38.39 -34.59 -0.53
CA SER A 10 -39.67 -33.90 -0.17
C SER A 10 -39.39 -32.50 0.45
N GLY A 11 -39.71 -31.34 -0.16
CA GLY A 11 -40.98 -30.58 -0.13
C GLY A 11 -40.97 -29.48 0.98
N PRO A 12 -41.58 -28.26 0.84
CA PRO A 12 -42.73 -27.94 -0.02
C PRO A 12 -42.66 -26.62 -0.83
N VAL A 13 -43.61 -26.57 -1.78
CA VAL A 13 -43.95 -25.54 -2.76
C VAL A 13 -44.86 -24.46 -2.18
N ALA A 14 -44.67 -23.21 -2.62
CA ALA A 14 -45.72 -22.18 -2.65
C ALA A 14 -45.69 -21.39 -3.97
N SER A 15 -46.77 -21.55 -4.74
CA SER A 15 -47.32 -20.84 -5.92
C SER A 15 -46.68 -19.53 -6.44
N PRO A 16 -46.80 -19.27 -7.75
CA PRO A 16 -47.92 -18.44 -8.20
C PRO A 16 -48.74 -19.03 -9.37
N ARG A 17 -50.05 -18.81 -9.28
CA ARG A 17 -51.11 -19.18 -10.22
C ARG A 17 -51.08 -18.34 -11.50
N ASP A 18 -51.45 -19.02 -12.60
CA ASP A 18 -52.34 -18.61 -13.67
C ASP A 18 -52.39 -17.13 -14.08
N ARG A 19 -51.94 -16.87 -15.31
CA ARG A 19 -52.79 -16.26 -16.35
C ARG A 19 -52.20 -16.51 -17.75
N SER A 20 -52.98 -17.24 -18.54
CA SER A 20 -52.81 -17.52 -19.96
C SER A 20 -53.05 -16.28 -20.83
N PRO A 21 -52.57 -16.28 -22.10
CA PRO A 21 -52.59 -15.12 -22.96
C PRO A 21 -53.94 -15.01 -23.68
N THR A 22 -54.58 -13.84 -23.62
CA THR A 22 -55.77 -13.54 -24.42
C THR A 22 -55.63 -12.19 -25.12
N SER A 23 -55.64 -12.29 -26.45
CA SER A 23 -56.08 -11.33 -27.47
C SER A 23 -56.43 -9.90 -27.03
N ILE A 24 -55.64 -8.93 -27.51
CA ILE A 24 -56.09 -7.56 -27.79
C ILE A 24 -55.47 -7.17 -29.13
N LYS A 25 -56.21 -7.38 -30.22
CA LYS A 25 -56.88 -6.32 -31.00
C LYS A 25 -55.90 -5.29 -31.57
N THR A 26 -55.62 -5.49 -32.85
CA THR A 26 -55.31 -4.47 -33.84
C THR A 26 -56.29 -3.31 -33.73
N GLY A 27 -55.76 -2.12 -33.46
CA GLY A 27 -56.46 -0.83 -33.48
C GLY A 27 -55.47 0.23 -33.99
N PRO A 28 -55.96 1.28 -34.68
CA PRO A 28 -55.23 1.94 -35.74
C PRO A 28 -54.26 3.00 -35.24
N GLN A 29 -53.29 3.32 -36.11
CA GLN A 29 -52.40 4.49 -36.02
C GLN A 29 -53.15 5.73 -35.52
N PRO A 30 -52.61 6.48 -34.54
CA PRO A 30 -52.93 7.87 -34.41
C PRO A 30 -52.01 8.69 -35.31
N GLU A 31 -52.60 9.33 -36.32
CA GLU A 31 -52.03 10.51 -36.97
C GLU A 31 -51.69 11.55 -35.89
N LEU A 32 -50.40 11.70 -35.60
CA LEU A 32 -49.92 12.81 -34.79
C LEU A 32 -49.84 14.06 -35.68
N SER A 33 -50.89 14.85 -35.50
CA SER A 33 -51.13 16.18 -36.04
C SER A 33 -49.94 17.14 -35.91
N ARG A 34 -49.91 18.07 -36.87
CA ARG A 34 -48.93 19.12 -37.19
C ARG A 34 -48.77 20.23 -36.12
N THR A 35 -48.76 19.91 -34.83
CA THR A 35 -48.79 20.92 -33.75
C THR A 35 -47.87 20.65 -32.55
N GLU A 36 -46.81 19.86 -32.73
CA GLU A 36 -45.74 19.66 -31.72
C GLU A 36 -44.34 20.06 -32.24
N GLN A 37 -44.28 21.09 -33.08
CA GLN A 37 -43.02 21.75 -33.49
C GLN A 37 -42.75 23.07 -32.73
N SER A 38 -43.50 23.37 -31.66
CA SER A 38 -43.36 24.62 -30.87
C SER A 38 -43.04 24.42 -29.38
N ALA A 39 -42.82 23.19 -28.91
CA ALA A 39 -42.42 22.90 -27.52
C ALA A 39 -40.92 22.65 -27.32
N TRP A 40 -40.14 22.50 -28.40
CA TRP A 40 -38.67 22.34 -28.35
C TRP A 40 -37.87 23.65 -28.56
N GLN A 41 -38.56 24.80 -28.52
CA GLN A 41 -37.97 26.14 -28.66
C GLN A 41 -38.18 27.06 -27.44
N ARG A 42 -38.71 26.55 -26.31
CA ARG A 42 -38.85 27.31 -25.05
C ARG A 42 -37.93 26.87 -23.91
N GLU A 43 -37.05 25.90 -24.13
CA GLU A 43 -36.03 25.47 -23.15
C GLU A 43 -34.59 25.92 -23.51
N LYS A 44 -34.43 26.78 -24.52
CA LYS A 44 -33.12 27.35 -24.93
C LYS A 44 -32.92 28.83 -24.54
N THR A 45 -33.82 29.40 -23.75
CA THR A 45 -33.79 30.83 -23.35
C THR A 45 -33.92 31.07 -21.84
N ALA A 46 -33.60 30.07 -21.01
CA ALA A 46 -33.55 30.21 -19.53
C ALA A 46 -32.17 29.91 -18.91
N PHE A 47 -31.10 29.83 -19.71
CA PHE A 47 -29.72 29.64 -19.23
C PHE A 47 -28.82 30.87 -19.48
N ASN A 48 -29.41 32.06 -19.55
CA ASN A 48 -28.71 33.34 -19.69
C ASN A 48 -29.33 34.40 -18.77
N ALA A 49 -29.26 34.18 -17.46
CA ALA A 49 -29.37 35.23 -16.45
C ALA A 49 -28.84 34.66 -15.12
N ASP A 50 -27.97 35.42 -14.44
CA ASP A 50 -27.45 35.14 -13.09
C ASP A 50 -26.49 33.95 -12.89
N ALA A 51 -25.39 33.95 -13.65
CA ALA A 51 -24.12 33.49 -13.10
C ALA A 51 -23.30 34.71 -12.68
N GLY A 52 -23.57 35.19 -11.46
CA GLY A 52 -22.79 36.23 -10.82
C GLY A 52 -21.30 35.90 -10.89
N ARG A 53 -20.54 36.73 -11.63
CA ARG A 53 -19.09 36.85 -11.56
C ARG A 53 -18.67 37.26 -10.14
N LYS A 54 -18.74 36.32 -9.19
CA LYS A 54 -18.02 36.43 -7.91
C LYS A 54 -16.71 35.68 -8.07
N ASN A 55 -15.65 36.45 -8.34
CA ASN A 55 -14.27 36.22 -7.92
C ASN A 55 -13.92 34.85 -7.31
N ILE A 56 -13.93 33.77 -8.11
CA ILE A 56 -13.14 32.56 -7.83
C ILE A 56 -11.74 32.79 -8.39
N ARG A 57 -11.11 33.88 -7.93
CA ARG A 57 -9.69 34.20 -8.12
C ARG A 57 -9.10 34.48 -6.74
N LYS A 58 -9.19 33.49 -5.86
CA LYS A 58 -8.26 33.30 -4.75
C LYS A 58 -8.01 31.81 -4.69
N ASN A 59 -6.83 31.42 -5.17
CA ASN A 59 -6.27 30.08 -5.06
C ASN A 59 -6.36 29.68 -3.57
N PRO A 60 -7.33 28.85 -3.14
CA PRO A 60 -7.35 28.40 -1.77
C PRO A 60 -6.23 27.37 -1.74
N SER A 61 -5.03 27.80 -1.34
CA SER A 61 -3.87 26.95 -1.07
C SER A 61 -4.38 25.59 -0.62
N SER A 62 -4.27 24.58 -1.49
CA SER A 62 -5.05 23.35 -1.38
C SER A 62 -4.91 22.79 0.02
N ARG A 63 -5.98 22.90 0.81
CA ARG A 63 -6.02 22.49 2.21
C ARG A 63 -6.25 20.98 2.20
N TYR A 64 -5.17 20.22 2.15
CA TYR A 64 -5.15 18.79 2.39
C TYR A 64 -4.02 18.43 3.35
N GLN A 65 -4.11 17.27 3.99
CA GLN A 65 -3.07 16.79 4.88
C GLN A 65 -1.87 16.33 4.04
N ARG A 66 -0.74 17.06 4.18
CA ARG A 66 0.47 16.78 3.41
C ARG A 66 1.34 15.78 4.14
N VAL A 67 1.82 14.79 3.39
CA VAL A 67 2.83 13.83 3.85
C VAL A 67 4.20 14.32 3.39
N ILE A 68 5.00 14.78 4.34
CA ILE A 68 6.31 15.35 4.07
C ILE A 68 7.37 14.43 4.66
N ILE A 69 8.46 14.23 3.93
CA ILE A 69 9.59 13.42 4.39
C ILE A 69 10.73 14.38 4.67
N GLY A 70 11.02 14.59 5.95
CA GLY A 70 12.16 15.37 6.40
C GLY A 70 13.44 14.54 6.40
N GLU A 71 14.58 15.19 6.13
CA GLU A 71 15.91 14.56 6.22
C GLU A 71 16.10 13.34 5.29
N ASP A 72 15.45 13.33 4.12
CA ASP A 72 15.65 12.31 3.10
C ASP A 72 16.94 12.58 2.31
N ASP A 73 18.02 11.91 2.70
CA ASP A 73 19.33 11.93 2.06
C ASP A 73 19.56 10.73 1.11
N GLY A 74 18.51 9.97 0.81
CA GLY A 74 18.63 8.72 0.03
C GLY A 74 19.27 7.59 0.83
N ASP A 75 19.30 6.39 0.24
CA ASP A 75 20.00 5.25 0.84
C ASP A 75 21.47 5.19 0.38
N ARG A 76 22.25 4.36 1.07
CA ARG A 76 23.69 4.17 0.76
C ARG A 76 23.94 3.67 -0.65
N ASP A 77 23.03 2.89 -1.22
CA ASP A 77 23.21 2.35 -2.56
C ASP A 77 22.91 3.41 -3.60
N PHE A 78 21.99 4.34 -3.29
CA PHE A 78 21.68 5.49 -4.14
C PHE A 78 22.91 6.38 -4.33
N ALA A 79 23.67 6.65 -3.26
CA ALA A 79 24.92 7.40 -3.37
C ALA A 79 25.97 6.73 -4.29
N LYS A 80 25.96 5.40 -4.42
CA LYS A 80 26.90 4.68 -5.30
C LYS A 80 26.50 4.72 -6.77
N CYS A 81 25.23 5.01 -7.07
CA CYS A 81 24.69 4.87 -8.42
C CYS A 81 23.98 6.11 -8.98
N ALA A 82 23.82 7.17 -8.19
CA ALA A 82 23.14 8.39 -8.59
C ALA A 82 23.67 8.97 -9.91
N GLU A 83 24.99 8.96 -10.12
CA GLU A 83 25.60 9.45 -11.36
C GLU A 83 25.24 8.58 -12.57
N MET A 84 25.19 7.25 -12.43
CA MET A 84 24.75 6.35 -13.50
C MET A 84 23.29 6.62 -13.88
N ILE A 85 22.42 6.76 -12.88
CA ILE A 85 21.00 7.08 -13.06
C ILE A 85 20.86 8.43 -13.75
N ALA A 86 21.63 9.43 -13.33
CA ALA A 86 21.61 10.76 -13.90
C ALA A 86 22.03 10.76 -15.37
N ASN A 87 23.10 10.05 -15.71
CA ASN A 87 23.58 9.93 -17.08
C ASN A 87 22.54 9.28 -18.01
N VAL A 88 21.79 8.29 -17.53
CA VAL A 88 20.69 7.67 -18.30
C VAL A 88 19.54 8.64 -18.53
N ILE A 89 19.16 9.43 -17.52
CA ILE A 89 18.11 10.45 -17.66
C ILE A 89 18.54 11.51 -18.69
N LEU A 90 19.77 12.00 -18.59
CA LEU A 90 20.34 12.98 -19.52
C LEU A 90 20.45 12.40 -20.94
N ALA A 91 20.78 11.10 -21.09
CA ALA A 91 20.80 10.44 -22.39
C ALA A 91 19.40 10.48 -23.03
N ARG A 92 18.34 10.06 -22.33
CA ARG A 92 16.96 10.14 -22.83
C ARG A 92 16.58 11.57 -23.23
N GLN A 93 16.91 12.57 -22.42
CA GLN A 93 16.59 13.98 -22.73
C GLN A 93 17.14 14.42 -24.09
N LYS A 94 18.34 13.97 -24.49
CA LYS A 94 18.93 14.30 -25.80
C LYS A 94 18.06 13.81 -26.97
N TYR A 95 17.42 12.64 -26.84
CA TYR A 95 16.49 12.13 -27.85
C TYR A 95 15.20 12.95 -27.88
N LYS A 96 14.60 13.20 -26.70
CA LYS A 96 13.33 13.92 -26.56
C LYS A 96 13.40 15.41 -26.90
N GLN A 97 14.58 16.02 -26.86
CA GLN A 97 14.78 17.41 -27.32
C GLN A 97 14.80 17.53 -28.85
N ARG A 98 14.96 16.41 -29.58
CA ARG A 98 15.13 16.42 -31.05
C ARG A 98 13.95 15.81 -31.79
N ASP A 99 13.26 14.83 -31.21
CA ASP A 99 12.25 13.99 -31.88
C ASP A 99 11.09 14.71 -32.58
N LYS A 100 10.74 15.94 -32.16
CA LYS A 100 9.73 16.79 -32.84
C LYS A 100 10.30 17.77 -33.87
N GLY A 101 11.63 17.83 -34.00
CA GLY A 101 12.33 18.81 -34.82
C GLY A 101 12.45 20.17 -34.16
N GLU A 102 13.48 20.92 -34.52
CA GLU A 102 13.59 22.35 -34.20
C GLU A 102 12.55 23.15 -35.00
N PHE A 103 11.95 24.15 -34.36
CA PHE A 103 10.93 25.01 -34.97
C PHE A 103 11.61 25.98 -35.95
N ASP A 104 11.51 25.70 -37.24
CA ASP A 104 11.98 26.60 -38.30
C ASP A 104 10.82 27.42 -38.85
N SER A 105 10.74 28.70 -38.46
CA SER A 105 9.82 29.65 -39.09
C SER A 105 10.27 29.92 -40.52
N LEU A 106 9.39 29.71 -41.50
CA LEU A 106 9.60 30.02 -42.93
C LEU A 106 9.84 31.52 -43.23
N THR A 107 9.81 32.40 -42.24
CA THR A 107 10.12 33.81 -42.42
C THR A 107 11.63 34.03 -42.50
N LYS A 108 12.14 34.18 -43.72
CA LYS A 108 13.38 34.92 -43.95
C LYS A 108 13.23 36.30 -43.31
N GLU A 109 14.12 36.63 -42.38
CA GLU A 109 14.28 38.00 -41.90
C GLU A 109 14.76 38.85 -43.07
N GLY A 110 13.90 39.76 -43.54
CA GLY A 110 14.19 40.68 -44.64
C GLY A 110 13.41 40.33 -45.92
N ASP A 111 12.15 40.73 -45.97
CA ASP A 111 11.65 41.69 -46.97
C ASP A 111 10.15 41.91 -46.75
N GLU A 112 9.80 43.18 -46.58
CA GLU A 112 8.41 43.65 -46.62
C GLU A 112 7.97 43.77 -48.09
N GLU A 113 6.68 43.50 -48.31
CA GLU A 113 5.86 43.79 -49.49
C GLU A 113 5.52 42.63 -50.45
N GLU A 114 4.22 42.65 -50.78
CA GLU A 114 3.46 41.93 -51.80
C GLU A 114 2.99 40.48 -51.54
N SER A 115 1.68 40.43 -51.30
CA SER A 115 0.80 39.30 -51.50
C SER A 115 0.91 38.74 -52.92
N SER A 116 1.46 37.54 -53.04
CA SER A 116 1.19 36.66 -54.18
C SER A 116 1.21 35.22 -53.68
N ASP A 117 0.22 34.44 -54.13
CA ASP A 117 0.10 33.00 -53.94
C ASP A 117 1.46 32.31 -53.99
N ILE A 118 1.96 31.86 -52.84
CA ILE A 118 3.13 30.99 -52.78
C ILE A 118 2.63 29.60 -53.18
N THR A 119 2.67 29.33 -54.47
CA THR A 119 2.90 27.97 -54.96
C THR A 119 4.26 27.49 -54.41
N PRO A 120 4.38 26.26 -53.88
CA PRO A 120 5.66 25.76 -53.43
C PRO A 120 6.58 25.65 -54.65
N GLY A 121 7.58 26.53 -54.73
CA GLY A 121 8.57 26.53 -55.81
C GLY A 121 9.47 25.29 -55.72
N ASP A 122 9.64 24.62 -56.86
CA ASP A 122 10.20 23.28 -57.07
C ASP A 122 11.71 23.08 -56.74
N ASP A 123 12.45 24.05 -56.20
CA ASP A 123 13.92 24.00 -56.20
C ASP A 123 14.64 23.84 -54.83
N GLU A 124 13.94 23.70 -53.70
CA GLU A 124 14.58 23.57 -52.36
C GLU A 124 14.35 22.25 -51.60
N THR A 125 13.55 21.31 -52.12
CA THR A 125 13.18 20.07 -51.38
C THR A 125 13.67 18.79 -52.07
N THR A 126 14.97 18.67 -52.32
CA THR A 126 15.53 17.37 -52.71
C THR A 126 15.52 16.43 -51.50
N LEU A 127 14.54 15.51 -51.48
CA LEU A 127 14.48 14.43 -50.49
C LEU A 127 15.52 13.36 -50.85
N VAL A 128 16.52 13.17 -50.01
CA VAL A 128 17.61 12.21 -50.18
C VAL A 128 17.43 11.08 -49.17
N PHE A 129 17.48 9.83 -49.64
CA PHE A 129 17.51 8.65 -48.79
C PHE A 129 18.92 8.08 -48.78
N ASP A 130 19.64 8.24 -47.67
CA ASP A 130 21.03 7.80 -47.52
C ASP A 130 21.17 6.88 -46.31
N ARG A 131 21.78 5.71 -46.50
CA ARG A 131 22.04 4.70 -45.45
C ARG A 131 20.82 4.40 -44.58
N GLY A 132 19.64 4.33 -45.19
CA GLY A 132 18.40 3.98 -44.50
C GLY A 132 17.69 5.14 -43.78
N VAL A 133 18.16 6.39 -43.91
CA VAL A 133 17.54 7.56 -43.26
C VAL A 133 17.26 8.66 -44.30
N TYR A 134 16.04 9.18 -44.28
CA TYR A 134 15.65 10.34 -45.09
C TYR A 134 16.27 11.65 -44.58
N ARG A 135 16.66 12.52 -45.51
CA ARG A 135 17.12 13.90 -45.27
C ARG A 135 16.56 14.81 -46.37
N PHE A 136 16.42 16.09 -46.07
CA PHE A 136 16.00 17.10 -47.04
C PHE A 136 16.85 18.37 -46.91
N GLY A 137 16.89 19.16 -47.98
CA GLY A 137 17.60 20.44 -48.02
C GLY A 137 17.16 21.38 -46.89
N GLY A 138 18.12 21.84 -46.08
CA GLY A 138 17.87 22.77 -44.97
C GLY A 138 17.42 22.13 -43.65
N MET A 139 17.43 20.79 -43.50
CA MET A 139 17.13 20.14 -42.23
C MET A 139 18.15 20.50 -41.13
N LYS A 140 17.76 21.35 -40.16
CA LYS A 140 18.63 21.76 -39.03
C LYS A 140 18.83 20.68 -37.98
N THR A 141 17.78 19.91 -37.69
CA THR A 141 17.83 18.93 -36.60
C THR A 141 18.68 17.73 -37.00
N HIS A 142 19.79 17.49 -36.30
CA HIS A 142 20.65 16.35 -36.58
C HIS A 142 20.15 15.05 -35.92
N VAL A 143 19.99 14.01 -36.73
CA VAL A 143 19.74 12.64 -36.25
C VAL A 143 20.90 12.18 -35.36
N ILE A 144 20.59 11.60 -34.21
CA ILE A 144 21.61 11.07 -33.29
C ILE A 144 22.31 9.88 -33.98
N PRO A 145 23.66 9.86 -34.08
CA PRO A 145 24.37 8.78 -34.76
C PRO A 145 24.15 7.41 -34.10
N TRP A 146 24.16 6.35 -34.91
CA TRP A 146 23.98 4.97 -34.47
C TRP A 146 24.94 4.59 -33.34
N GLU A 147 26.20 4.99 -33.44
CA GLU A 147 27.24 4.68 -32.45
C GLU A 147 26.90 5.28 -31.08
N THR A 148 26.28 6.47 -31.07
CA THR A 148 25.81 7.12 -29.84
C THR A 148 24.62 6.38 -29.26
N TYR A 149 23.67 5.97 -30.11
CA TYR A 149 22.55 5.13 -29.70
C TYR A 149 22.97 3.81 -29.08
N VAL A 150 23.92 3.10 -29.69
CA VAL A 150 24.46 1.85 -29.13
C VAL A 150 25.13 2.08 -27.77
N ARG A 151 25.87 3.19 -27.61
CA ARG A 151 26.47 3.56 -26.32
C ARG A 151 25.41 3.86 -25.26
N ASP A 152 24.35 4.57 -25.61
CA ASP A 152 23.27 4.91 -24.69
C ASP A 152 22.43 3.68 -24.32
N VAL A 153 22.18 2.76 -25.26
CA VAL A 153 21.58 1.44 -24.98
C VAL A 153 22.43 0.64 -23.98
N ARG A 154 23.75 0.58 -24.20
CA ARG A 154 24.68 -0.08 -23.27
C ARG A 154 24.73 0.60 -21.91
N LEU A 155 24.62 1.94 -21.88
CA LEU A 155 24.53 2.70 -20.64
C LEU A 155 23.29 2.28 -19.84
N VAL A 156 22.11 2.18 -20.46
CA VAL A 156 20.89 1.72 -19.78
C VAL A 156 21.05 0.28 -19.26
N TYR A 157 21.62 -0.62 -20.06
CA TYR A 157 21.94 -1.99 -19.62
C TYR A 157 22.81 -2.01 -18.35
N SER A 158 23.84 -1.15 -18.29
CA SER A 158 24.73 -1.08 -17.12
C SER A 158 23.99 -0.73 -15.83
N VAL A 159 22.91 0.05 -15.91
CA VAL A 159 22.10 0.43 -14.74
C VAL A 159 21.13 -0.71 -14.36
N ILE A 160 20.64 -1.49 -15.32
CA ILE A 160 19.82 -2.69 -15.08
C ILE A 160 20.62 -3.79 -14.38
N GLU A 161 21.88 -3.99 -14.76
CA GLU A 161 22.76 -5.01 -14.18
C GLU A 161 23.38 -4.58 -12.84
N SER A 162 23.32 -3.28 -12.52
CA SER A 162 23.88 -2.74 -11.29
C SER A 162 23.02 -3.06 -10.06
N GLY A 163 23.55 -3.90 -9.17
CA GLY A 163 22.94 -4.22 -7.88
C GLY A 163 22.56 -2.98 -7.05
N PRO A 164 23.45 -1.97 -6.89
CA PRO A 164 23.11 -0.72 -6.22
C PRO A 164 21.94 0.05 -6.87
N CYS A 165 21.85 0.09 -8.20
CA CYS A 165 20.74 0.74 -8.91
C CYS A 165 19.41 0.04 -8.63
N LEU A 166 19.39 -1.29 -8.70
CA LEU A 166 18.19 -2.08 -8.41
C LEU A 166 17.72 -1.90 -6.96
N SER A 167 18.66 -1.89 -6.01
CA SER A 167 18.41 -1.67 -4.58
C SER A 167 17.81 -0.28 -4.32
N ALA A 168 18.48 0.77 -4.82
CA ALA A 168 18.03 2.15 -4.68
C ALA A 168 16.66 2.37 -5.34
N ALA A 169 16.47 1.91 -6.57
CA ALA A 169 15.19 2.05 -7.27
C ALA A 169 14.05 1.34 -6.55
N ARG A 170 14.29 0.14 -6.01
CA ARG A 170 13.30 -0.59 -5.20
C ARG A 170 12.92 0.19 -3.96
N SER A 171 13.90 0.71 -3.23
CA SER A 171 13.73 1.53 -2.03
C SER A 171 12.90 2.79 -2.32
N ARG A 172 13.27 3.56 -3.35
CA ARG A 172 12.56 4.79 -3.77
C ARG A 172 11.13 4.51 -4.23
N LEU A 173 10.93 3.51 -5.09
CA LEU A 173 9.58 3.16 -5.57
C LEU A 173 8.68 2.66 -4.45
N LEU A 174 9.19 1.85 -3.53
CA LEU A 174 8.42 1.41 -2.36
C LEU A 174 8.05 2.59 -1.47
N THR A 175 8.97 3.54 -1.27
CA THR A 175 8.71 4.79 -0.54
C THR A 175 7.56 5.58 -1.18
N LEU A 176 7.58 5.77 -2.49
CA LEU A 176 6.49 6.45 -3.23
C LEU A 176 5.16 5.71 -3.12
N GLU A 177 5.18 4.37 -3.21
CA GLU A 177 4.00 3.52 -3.05
C GLU A 177 3.39 3.69 -1.65
N ARG A 178 4.20 3.63 -0.59
CA ARG A 178 3.74 3.80 0.80
C ARG A 178 3.28 5.22 1.08
N LYS A 179 3.98 6.23 0.56
CA LYS A 179 3.58 7.64 0.65
C LYS A 179 2.22 7.87 0.00
N SER A 180 1.96 7.29 -1.17
CA SER A 180 0.67 7.39 -1.86
C SER A 180 -0.46 6.69 -1.11
N GLN A 181 -0.20 5.53 -0.50
CA GLN A 181 -1.17 4.85 0.37
C GLN A 181 -1.51 5.69 1.61
N LEU A 182 -0.50 6.31 2.23
CA LEU A 182 -0.68 7.19 3.38
C LEU A 182 -1.47 8.45 3.01
N PHE A 183 -1.16 9.08 1.87
CA PHE A 183 -1.92 10.22 1.34
C PHE A 183 -3.40 9.87 1.13
N ALA A 184 -3.69 8.73 0.49
CA ALA A 184 -5.06 8.29 0.24
C ALA A 184 -5.83 8.06 1.55
N LEU A 185 -5.18 7.48 2.58
CA LEU A 185 -5.79 7.26 3.89
C LEU A 185 -6.11 8.59 4.61
N LEU A 186 -5.18 9.55 4.60
CA LEU A 186 -5.33 10.83 5.28
C LEU A 186 -6.38 11.73 4.61
N ASN A 187 -6.40 11.73 3.27
CA ASN A 187 -7.19 12.69 2.50
C ASN A 187 -8.50 12.11 1.94
N TRP A 188 -8.88 10.87 2.28
CA TRP A 188 -10.06 10.21 1.71
C TRP A 188 -11.36 11.03 1.86
N LYS A 189 -11.54 11.73 3.00
CA LYS A 189 -12.72 12.60 3.23
C LYS A 189 -12.70 13.83 2.31
N ILE A 190 -11.52 14.41 2.09
CA ILE A 190 -11.35 15.55 1.20
C ILE A 190 -11.66 15.10 -0.23
N GLU A 191 -11.10 13.97 -0.64
CA GLU A 191 -11.33 13.41 -1.98
C GLU A 191 -12.79 13.03 -2.22
N SER A 192 -13.47 12.44 -1.23
CA SER A 192 -14.89 12.06 -1.37
C SER A 192 -15.88 13.23 -1.29
N ASN A 193 -15.51 14.34 -0.64
CA ASN A 193 -16.38 15.51 -0.53
C ASN A 193 -16.37 16.41 -1.77
N VAL A 194 -15.33 16.35 -2.61
CA VAL A 194 -15.22 17.17 -3.84
C VAL A 194 -16.34 16.85 -4.84
N ASP A 195 -16.82 15.60 -4.88
CA ASP A 195 -17.85 15.18 -5.84
C ASP A 195 -19.20 15.87 -5.60
N ARG A 196 -19.59 16.16 -4.35
CA ARG A 196 -20.95 16.66 -4.03
C ARG A 196 -21.30 18.01 -4.66
N PRO A 197 -20.48 19.08 -4.52
CA PRO A 197 -20.82 20.37 -5.12
C PRO A 197 -20.52 20.47 -6.62
N VAL A 198 -19.65 19.59 -7.15
CA VAL A 198 -19.18 19.68 -8.55
C VAL A 198 -20.06 18.87 -9.50
N CYS A 199 -20.62 17.74 -9.06
CA CYS A 199 -21.43 16.86 -9.90
C CYS A 199 -22.93 17.16 -9.93
N GLY A 200 -23.46 17.94 -8.99
CA GLY A 200 -24.90 17.99 -8.74
C GLY A 200 -25.44 16.62 -8.26
N ASP A 201 -26.72 16.32 -8.49
CA ASP A 201 -27.35 15.04 -8.11
C ASP A 201 -26.80 13.80 -8.87
N ASN A 202 -25.90 13.99 -9.83
CA ASN A 202 -25.27 12.88 -10.53
C ASN A 202 -24.11 12.30 -9.69
N MET A 203 -24.12 10.99 -9.46
CA MET A 203 -23.10 10.30 -8.66
C MET A 203 -21.69 10.27 -9.29
N TYR A 204 -21.53 10.58 -10.57
CA TYR A 204 -20.24 10.48 -11.28
C TYR A 204 -19.98 11.67 -12.22
N VAL A 205 -18.75 12.18 -12.21
CA VAL A 205 -18.28 13.23 -13.13
C VAL A 205 -18.22 12.69 -14.56
N GLN A 206 -18.69 13.48 -15.53
CA GLN A 206 -18.51 13.20 -16.96
C GLN A 206 -17.07 13.49 -17.39
N CYS A 207 -16.13 12.63 -17.01
CA CYS A 207 -14.75 12.70 -17.47
C CYS A 207 -14.54 11.94 -18.78
N THR A 208 -13.65 12.46 -19.63
CA THR A 208 -13.25 11.78 -20.88
C THR A 208 -12.33 10.61 -20.58
N ARG A 209 -12.49 9.50 -21.31
CA ARG A 209 -11.57 8.35 -21.29
C ARG A 209 -11.11 8.04 -22.70
N VAL A 210 -9.83 7.76 -22.86
CA VAL A 210 -9.22 7.39 -24.15
C VAL A 210 -8.81 5.93 -24.11
N ASP A 211 -9.25 5.15 -25.10
CA ASP A 211 -8.73 3.80 -25.36
C ASP A 211 -7.44 3.93 -26.18
N ASN A 212 -6.30 4.02 -25.49
CA ASN A 212 -5.04 4.51 -26.09
C ASN A 212 -4.37 3.55 -27.09
N ALA A 213 -4.73 2.26 -27.13
CA ALA A 213 -4.04 1.29 -27.97
C ALA A 213 -4.99 0.21 -28.47
N LEU A 214 -6.06 0.61 -29.14
CA LEU A 214 -7.10 -0.29 -29.64
C LEU A 214 -6.70 -0.87 -31.01
N GLN A 215 -6.62 -2.20 -31.14
CA GLN A 215 -6.35 -2.84 -32.43
C GLN A 215 -7.60 -2.78 -33.32
N LEU A 216 -7.47 -2.30 -34.56
CA LEU A 216 -8.62 -2.15 -35.47
C LEU A 216 -9.36 -3.47 -35.69
N ASN A 217 -8.63 -4.53 -36.00
CA ASN A 217 -9.17 -5.84 -36.40
C ASN A 217 -9.81 -6.63 -35.24
N THR A 218 -9.54 -6.26 -34.00
CA THR A 218 -10.10 -6.89 -32.79
C THR A 218 -10.90 -5.91 -31.94
N SER A 219 -11.22 -4.72 -32.48
CA SER A 219 -11.85 -3.61 -31.75
C SER A 219 -13.29 -3.85 -31.31
N VAL A 220 -13.92 -4.92 -31.80
CA VAL A 220 -15.33 -5.24 -31.58
C VAL A 220 -15.44 -6.56 -30.83
N ILE A 221 -16.37 -6.62 -29.87
CA ILE A 221 -16.60 -7.82 -29.06
C ILE A 221 -17.11 -8.99 -29.92
N ALA A 222 -16.74 -10.22 -29.53
CA ALA A 222 -17.02 -11.42 -30.31
C ALA A 222 -18.52 -11.65 -30.60
N GLN A 223 -19.40 -11.24 -29.69
CA GLN A 223 -20.84 -11.39 -29.89
C GLN A 223 -21.37 -10.52 -31.04
N VAL A 224 -20.90 -9.27 -31.13
CA VAL A 224 -21.30 -8.34 -32.21
C VAL A 224 -20.76 -8.83 -33.55
N VAL A 225 -19.52 -9.33 -33.58
CA VAL A 225 -18.94 -9.93 -34.79
C VAL A 225 -19.74 -11.16 -35.23
N LEU A 226 -20.10 -12.05 -34.30
CA LEU A 226 -20.90 -13.22 -34.60
C LEU A 226 -22.28 -12.83 -35.18
N GLU A 227 -22.98 -11.91 -34.53
CA GLU A 227 -24.29 -11.43 -34.97
C GLU A 227 -24.21 -10.80 -36.36
N PHE A 228 -23.15 -10.03 -36.64
CA PHE A 228 -22.93 -9.44 -37.95
C PHE A 228 -22.68 -10.50 -39.03
N ILE A 229 -21.87 -11.52 -38.75
CA ILE A 229 -21.62 -12.64 -39.68
C ILE A 229 -22.93 -13.38 -39.96
N ILE A 230 -23.73 -13.67 -38.93
CA ILE A 230 -25.02 -14.36 -39.08
C ILE A 230 -26.00 -13.52 -39.88
N SER A 231 -26.11 -12.22 -39.59
CA SER A 231 -26.99 -11.29 -40.32
C SER A 231 -26.58 -11.21 -41.78
N THR A 232 -25.29 -11.04 -42.05
CA THR A 232 -24.75 -10.98 -43.42
C THR A 232 -24.99 -12.28 -44.18
N ALA A 233 -24.80 -13.44 -43.53
CA ALA A 233 -25.04 -14.74 -44.15
C ALA A 233 -26.54 -14.99 -44.43
N THR A 234 -27.43 -14.46 -43.59
CA THR A 234 -28.89 -14.65 -43.73
C THR A 234 -29.48 -13.67 -44.74
N GLU A 235 -29.09 -12.40 -44.70
CA GLU A 235 -29.66 -11.32 -45.51
C GLU A 235 -28.95 -11.17 -46.86
N GLN A 236 -27.65 -11.45 -46.90
CA GLN A 236 -26.80 -11.27 -48.09
C GLN A 236 -25.93 -12.51 -48.35
N PRO A 237 -26.52 -13.70 -48.61
CA PRO A 237 -25.79 -14.97 -48.76
C PRO A 237 -24.78 -14.97 -49.92
N ARG A 238 -24.99 -14.11 -50.93
CA ARG A 238 -24.11 -13.94 -52.09
C ARG A 238 -22.99 -12.93 -51.86
N THR A 239 -22.70 -12.56 -50.62
CA THR A 239 -21.56 -11.70 -50.29
C THR A 239 -20.26 -12.40 -50.71
N PRO A 240 -19.42 -11.79 -51.57
CA PRO A 240 -18.12 -12.35 -51.89
C PRO A 240 -17.22 -12.30 -50.65
N LEU A 241 -16.36 -13.30 -50.43
CA LEU A 241 -15.41 -13.32 -49.31
C LEU A 241 -13.99 -13.01 -49.81
N PHE A 242 -13.49 -13.86 -50.70
CA PHE A 242 -12.16 -13.76 -51.29
C PHE A 242 -12.14 -14.44 -52.67
N ARG A 243 -11.03 -14.30 -53.39
CA ARG A 243 -10.79 -15.02 -54.64
C ARG A 243 -9.80 -16.14 -54.41
N GLU A 244 -10.19 -17.37 -54.73
CA GLU A 244 -9.32 -18.54 -54.70
C GLU A 244 -9.19 -19.10 -56.11
N LYS A 245 -7.95 -19.19 -56.62
CA LYS A 245 -7.64 -19.70 -57.97
C LYS A 245 -8.46 -19.03 -59.09
N GLY A 246 -8.71 -17.71 -58.96
CA GLY A 246 -9.49 -16.93 -59.93
C GLY A 246 -11.01 -17.03 -59.80
N LYS A 247 -11.55 -17.91 -58.95
CA LYS A 247 -12.99 -17.98 -58.65
C LYS A 247 -13.30 -17.17 -57.39
N THR A 248 -14.36 -16.37 -57.45
CA THR A 248 -14.85 -15.64 -56.27
C THR A 248 -15.63 -16.62 -55.40
N VAL A 249 -15.20 -16.77 -54.14
CA VAL A 249 -15.86 -17.61 -53.14
C VAL A 249 -16.94 -16.78 -52.46
N LEU A 250 -18.19 -17.27 -52.50
CA LEU A 250 -19.34 -16.61 -51.87
C LEU A 250 -19.56 -17.13 -50.45
N LEU A 251 -20.12 -16.30 -49.58
CA LEU A 251 -20.32 -16.61 -48.15
C LEU A 251 -21.14 -17.90 -47.94
N HIS A 252 -22.28 -18.05 -48.61
CA HIS A 252 -23.08 -19.28 -48.49
C HIS A 252 -22.34 -20.52 -49.02
N GLU A 253 -21.62 -20.42 -50.15
CA GLU A 253 -20.82 -21.52 -50.70
C GLU A 253 -19.69 -21.92 -49.74
N TYR A 254 -19.07 -20.94 -49.08
CA TYR A 254 -18.03 -21.18 -48.09
C TYR A 254 -18.57 -21.88 -46.83
N LEU A 255 -19.71 -21.43 -46.31
CA LEU A 255 -20.35 -22.06 -45.15
C LEU A 255 -20.82 -23.49 -45.46
N GLU A 256 -21.47 -23.70 -46.62
CA GLU A 256 -21.95 -25.02 -47.02
C GLU A 256 -20.79 -26.00 -47.27
N SER A 257 -19.71 -25.57 -47.92
CA SER A 257 -18.52 -26.40 -48.17
C SER A 257 -17.80 -26.86 -46.90
N HIS A 258 -17.99 -26.15 -45.78
CA HIS A 258 -17.45 -26.50 -44.47
C HIS A 258 -18.51 -27.08 -43.51
N GLY A 259 -19.68 -27.47 -44.04
CA GLY A 259 -20.71 -28.21 -43.29
C GLY A 259 -21.70 -27.35 -42.49
N VAL A 260 -21.69 -26.02 -42.65
CA VAL A 260 -22.60 -25.10 -41.94
C VAL A 260 -23.77 -24.74 -42.86
N LYS A 261 -24.92 -25.40 -42.67
CA LYS A 261 -26.14 -25.14 -43.48
C LYS A 261 -26.99 -23.98 -42.97
N ASP A 262 -27.08 -23.83 -41.65
CA ASP A 262 -27.77 -22.70 -41.02
C ASP A 262 -26.71 -21.80 -40.36
N PRO A 263 -26.53 -20.56 -40.82
CA PRO A 263 -25.59 -19.62 -40.22
C PRO A 263 -25.77 -19.44 -38.71
N ARG A 264 -26.99 -19.63 -38.19
CA ARG A 264 -27.28 -19.53 -36.74
C ARG A 264 -26.61 -20.60 -35.89
N GLN A 265 -26.03 -21.64 -36.50
CA GLN A 265 -25.23 -22.66 -35.81
C GLN A 265 -23.80 -22.18 -35.50
N LEU A 266 -23.36 -21.07 -36.09
CA LEU A 266 -22.07 -20.48 -35.76
C LEU A 266 -22.07 -19.99 -34.32
N THR A 267 -20.96 -20.20 -33.63
CA THR A 267 -20.77 -19.77 -32.24
C THR A 267 -19.41 -19.09 -32.08
N VAL A 268 -19.30 -18.24 -31.05
CA VAL A 268 -18.03 -17.59 -30.68
C VAL A 268 -16.92 -18.60 -30.46
N GLN A 269 -17.24 -19.72 -29.82
CA GLN A 269 -16.30 -20.81 -29.56
C GLN A 269 -15.93 -21.57 -30.85
N GLY A 270 -16.90 -21.84 -31.73
CA GLY A 270 -16.66 -22.55 -32.99
C GLY A 270 -15.80 -21.76 -33.98
N LEU A 271 -15.91 -20.44 -33.98
CA LEU A 271 -15.03 -19.54 -34.74
C LEU A 271 -13.71 -19.23 -34.00
N GLY A 272 -13.52 -19.82 -32.81
CA GLY A 272 -12.34 -19.63 -31.98
C GLY A 272 -11.96 -18.16 -31.81
N MET A 273 -12.92 -17.29 -31.45
CA MET A 273 -12.69 -15.86 -31.22
C MET A 273 -12.23 -15.52 -29.79
N HIS A 274 -12.29 -16.49 -28.87
CA HIS A 274 -11.73 -16.38 -27.53
C HIS A 274 -10.56 -17.38 -27.34
N PRO A 275 -9.54 -17.01 -26.54
CA PRO A 275 -8.44 -17.91 -26.23
C PRO A 275 -8.92 -19.14 -25.43
N PRO A 276 -8.49 -20.36 -25.80
CA PRO A 276 -8.86 -21.57 -25.08
C PRO A 276 -8.18 -21.63 -23.70
N LYS A 277 -8.96 -21.89 -22.64
CA LYS A 277 -8.41 -22.12 -21.29
C LYS A 277 -8.01 -23.59 -21.13
N TYR A 278 -6.72 -23.90 -21.15
CA TYR A 278 -6.21 -25.24 -20.87
C TYR A 278 -5.42 -25.30 -19.56
N HIS A 279 -5.92 -26.04 -18.56
CA HIS A 279 -5.27 -26.29 -17.26
C HIS A 279 -4.62 -25.06 -16.58
N ASN A 280 -5.27 -23.90 -16.61
CA ASN A 280 -4.74 -22.64 -16.05
C ASN A 280 -3.35 -22.24 -16.58
N LYS A 281 -2.97 -22.71 -17.78
CA LYS A 281 -1.74 -22.28 -18.46
C LYS A 281 -2.08 -21.26 -19.54
N PHE A 282 -1.31 -20.18 -19.57
CA PHE A 282 -1.38 -19.17 -20.63
C PHE A 282 -0.76 -19.72 -21.92
N GLN A 283 -1.49 -19.66 -23.03
CA GLN A 283 -1.04 -20.09 -24.35
C GLN A 283 -0.98 -18.89 -25.30
N GLN A 284 -0.03 -18.92 -26.24
CA GLN A 284 -0.01 -17.96 -27.33
C GLN A 284 -1.26 -18.16 -28.18
N TYR A 285 -1.93 -17.07 -28.53
CA TYR A 285 -3.20 -17.10 -29.21
C TYR A 285 -3.34 -15.89 -30.13
N ASP A 286 -3.84 -16.13 -31.34
CA ASP A 286 -4.24 -15.14 -32.32
C ASP A 286 -5.44 -15.70 -33.09
N ALA A 287 -6.54 -14.95 -33.15
CA ALA A 287 -7.75 -15.39 -33.85
C ALA A 287 -7.57 -15.45 -35.37
N PHE A 288 -6.53 -14.84 -35.93
CA PHE A 288 -6.26 -14.79 -37.36
C PHE A 288 -5.20 -15.78 -37.83
N ASP A 289 -4.51 -16.46 -36.90
CA ASP A 289 -3.52 -17.49 -37.21
C ASP A 289 -4.16 -18.88 -37.18
N SER A 290 -4.17 -19.57 -38.33
CA SER A 290 -4.80 -20.88 -38.47
C SER A 290 -4.14 -21.98 -37.62
N ALA A 291 -2.89 -21.79 -37.20
CA ALA A 291 -2.17 -22.71 -36.33
C ALA A 291 -2.51 -22.51 -34.84
N LEU A 292 -2.94 -21.29 -34.45
CA LEU A 292 -3.26 -20.93 -33.07
C LEU A 292 -4.77 -20.88 -32.78
N ASN A 293 -5.60 -20.60 -33.80
CA ASN A 293 -7.04 -20.56 -33.66
C ASN A 293 -7.61 -22.00 -33.63
N PRO A 294 -8.37 -22.40 -32.58
CA PRO A 294 -8.95 -23.74 -32.50
C PRO A 294 -10.01 -24.04 -33.57
N GLY A 295 -10.60 -23.02 -34.19
CA GLY A 295 -11.46 -23.16 -35.37
C GLY A 295 -10.70 -23.40 -36.67
N GLY A 296 -9.36 -23.37 -36.63
CA GLY A 296 -8.47 -23.64 -37.74
C GLY A 296 -8.71 -22.73 -38.95
N ARG A 297 -8.32 -23.22 -40.12
CA ARG A 297 -8.38 -22.45 -41.38
C ARG A 297 -9.80 -21.95 -41.74
N PHE A 298 -10.83 -22.75 -41.44
CA PHE A 298 -12.23 -22.35 -41.65
C PHE A 298 -12.56 -21.05 -40.94
N ALA A 299 -12.24 -20.98 -39.64
CA ALA A 299 -12.52 -19.80 -38.84
C ALA A 299 -11.63 -18.63 -39.26
N THR A 300 -10.34 -18.85 -39.49
CA THR A 300 -9.42 -17.76 -39.81
C THR A 300 -9.69 -17.11 -41.16
N ASP A 301 -9.96 -17.89 -42.21
CA ASP A 301 -10.28 -17.35 -43.53
C ASP A 301 -11.60 -16.55 -43.49
N LEU A 302 -12.59 -17.04 -42.73
CA LEU A 302 -13.85 -16.33 -42.51
C LEU A 302 -13.62 -15.02 -41.74
N LEU A 303 -12.93 -15.06 -40.61
CA LEU A 303 -12.63 -13.89 -39.78
C LEU A 303 -11.80 -12.86 -40.55
N GLN A 304 -10.76 -13.27 -41.29
CA GLN A 304 -9.99 -12.37 -42.13
C GLN A 304 -10.82 -11.73 -43.24
N SER A 305 -11.85 -12.41 -43.76
CA SER A 305 -12.73 -11.83 -44.78
C SER A 305 -13.60 -10.70 -44.25
N PHE A 306 -14.07 -10.83 -43.00
CA PHE A 306 -14.91 -9.82 -42.34
C PHE A 306 -14.10 -8.73 -41.63
N LEU A 307 -12.90 -9.05 -41.12
CA LEU A 307 -12.13 -8.18 -40.22
C LEU A 307 -10.82 -7.65 -40.83
N SER A 308 -10.63 -7.75 -42.14
CA SER A 308 -9.46 -7.21 -42.86
C SER A 308 -9.82 -5.99 -43.71
N THR A 309 -8.89 -5.02 -43.79
CA THR A 309 -8.97 -3.88 -44.70
C THR A 309 -8.76 -4.26 -46.16
N ASN A 310 -8.13 -5.41 -46.42
CA ASN A 310 -7.96 -5.99 -47.76
C ASN A 310 -8.98 -7.09 -48.06
N GLY A 311 -10.03 -7.22 -47.23
CA GLY A 311 -11.09 -8.21 -47.42
C GLY A 311 -11.99 -7.89 -48.61
N SER A 312 -13.11 -8.61 -48.71
CA SER A 312 -14.10 -8.41 -49.75
C SER A 312 -14.48 -6.95 -49.99
N ARG A 313 -14.59 -6.56 -51.27
CA ARG A 313 -14.84 -5.18 -51.73
C ARG A 313 -13.88 -4.18 -51.06
N ASP A 314 -12.60 -4.53 -51.01
CA ASP A 314 -11.55 -3.72 -50.41
C ASP A 314 -11.85 -3.31 -48.96
N GLY A 315 -12.38 -4.24 -48.15
CA GLY A 315 -12.60 -4.03 -46.71
C GLY A 315 -13.93 -3.36 -46.31
N ASP A 316 -14.95 -3.34 -47.18
CA ASP A 316 -16.25 -2.73 -46.86
C ASP A 316 -16.99 -3.45 -45.72
N LEU A 317 -16.79 -4.76 -45.54
CA LEU A 317 -17.37 -5.53 -44.43
C LEU A 317 -16.85 -5.04 -43.07
N LEU A 318 -15.53 -4.90 -42.93
CA LEU A 318 -14.91 -4.33 -41.73
C LEU A 318 -15.40 -2.90 -41.49
N GLY A 319 -15.51 -2.10 -42.55
CA GLY A 319 -16.04 -0.74 -42.47
C GLY A 319 -17.47 -0.69 -41.92
N SER A 320 -18.31 -1.65 -42.33
CA SER A 320 -19.71 -1.77 -41.88
C SER A 320 -19.82 -2.23 -40.43
N ILE A 321 -18.89 -3.04 -39.93
CA ILE A 321 -18.83 -3.48 -38.53
C ILE A 321 -18.38 -2.34 -37.61
N ILE A 322 -17.41 -1.53 -38.04
CA ILE A 322 -16.79 -0.49 -37.20
C ILE A 322 -17.59 0.82 -37.18
N ARG A 323 -18.24 1.19 -38.28
CA ARG A 323 -18.97 2.47 -38.37
C ARG A 323 -19.98 2.69 -37.23
N PRO A 324 -20.82 1.71 -36.83
CA PRO A 324 -21.73 1.88 -35.70
C PRO A 324 -21.01 2.20 -34.38
N GLU A 325 -19.82 1.65 -34.17
CA GLU A 325 -19.01 1.92 -32.98
C GLU A 325 -18.52 3.38 -32.93
N PHE A 326 -18.08 3.92 -34.07
CA PHE A 326 -17.69 5.34 -34.16
C PHE A 326 -18.89 6.28 -34.00
N GLU A 327 -20.00 5.99 -34.67
CA GLU A 327 -21.23 6.79 -34.56
C GLU A 327 -21.76 6.78 -33.12
N GLN A 328 -21.72 5.62 -32.46
CA GLN A 328 -22.14 5.51 -31.07
C GLN A 328 -21.29 6.39 -30.15
N ARG A 329 -19.97 6.44 -30.34
CA ARG A 329 -19.04 7.24 -29.53
C ARG A 329 -19.17 8.73 -29.78
N GLU A 330 -19.30 9.14 -31.05
CA GLU A 330 -19.39 10.55 -31.44
C GLU A 330 -20.73 11.18 -31.01
N PHE A 331 -21.83 10.42 -31.08
CA PHE A 331 -23.18 10.99 -30.94
C PHE A 331 -23.94 10.62 -29.64
N ARG A 332 -23.53 9.60 -28.85
CA ARG A 332 -24.20 9.33 -27.55
C ARG A 332 -23.75 10.31 -26.45
N GLY A 333 -24.55 11.36 -26.26
CA GLY A 333 -24.24 12.52 -25.41
C GLY A 333 -24.35 12.37 -23.89
N ARG A 334 -23.79 11.33 -23.26
CA ARG A 334 -23.66 11.28 -21.78
C ARG A 334 -22.25 11.15 -21.25
N GLN A 335 -21.34 10.51 -21.96
CA GLN A 335 -19.97 10.34 -21.50
C GLN A 335 -19.05 10.24 -22.70
N THR A 336 -17.94 10.98 -22.68
CA THR A 336 -17.02 11.05 -23.81
C THR A 336 -16.02 9.90 -23.76
N PHE A 337 -16.09 9.02 -24.75
CA PHE A 337 -15.11 7.96 -24.98
C PHE A 337 -14.41 8.23 -26.30
N ALA A 338 -13.08 8.37 -26.25
CA ALA A 338 -12.25 8.55 -27.44
C ALA A 338 -11.38 7.30 -27.66
N THR A 339 -10.93 7.09 -28.89
CA THR A 339 -10.14 5.92 -29.27
C THR A 339 -8.90 6.28 -30.07
N GLU A 340 -7.83 5.54 -29.83
CA GLU A 340 -6.64 5.52 -30.67
C GLU A 340 -6.53 4.15 -31.32
N MET A 341 -7.00 4.08 -32.56
CA MET A 341 -7.02 2.82 -33.30
C MET A 341 -5.72 2.60 -34.07
N GLN A 342 -5.20 1.38 -33.99
CA GLN A 342 -3.97 0.97 -34.65
C GLN A 342 -4.24 0.43 -36.05
N LEU A 343 -3.62 1.09 -37.04
CA LEU A 343 -3.61 0.73 -38.45
C LEU A 343 -2.31 -0.01 -38.78
N LYS A 344 -2.40 -1.31 -39.08
CA LYS A 344 -1.22 -2.14 -39.37
C LYS A 344 -0.67 -1.84 -40.76
N VAL A 345 0.63 -1.55 -40.85
CA VAL A 345 1.38 -1.33 -42.09
C VAL A 345 2.68 -2.14 -42.01
N TYR A 346 2.84 -3.13 -42.88
CA TYR A 346 3.99 -4.03 -42.88
C TYR A 346 5.15 -3.48 -43.72
N GLY A 347 4.89 -2.63 -44.72
CA GLY A 347 5.89 -2.11 -45.65
C GLY A 347 6.26 -3.12 -46.74
N HIS A 348 5.34 -4.02 -47.08
CA HIS A 348 5.56 -5.11 -48.03
C HIS A 348 5.65 -4.64 -49.49
N ASN A 349 4.88 -3.61 -49.84
CA ASN A 349 4.86 -3.01 -51.16
C ASN A 349 4.57 -1.50 -51.06
N ALA A 350 4.92 -0.77 -52.12
CA ALA A 350 4.85 0.69 -52.14
C ALA A 350 3.41 1.24 -52.04
N GLU A 351 2.39 0.46 -52.44
CA GLU A 351 0.99 0.89 -52.46
C GLU A 351 0.24 0.58 -51.15
N GLU A 352 0.86 -0.11 -50.19
CA GLU A 352 0.19 -0.63 -49.00
C GLU A 352 -0.45 0.49 -48.17
N LEU A 353 0.32 1.55 -47.89
CA LEU A 353 -0.18 2.71 -47.14
C LEU A 353 -1.17 3.54 -47.95
N GLU A 354 -0.97 3.66 -49.28
CA GLU A 354 -1.88 4.37 -50.19
C GLU A 354 -3.27 3.70 -50.17
N LYS A 355 -3.34 2.37 -50.30
CA LYS A 355 -4.59 1.59 -50.24
C LYS A 355 -5.27 1.69 -48.89
N LEU A 356 -4.50 1.61 -47.81
CA LEU A 356 -5.04 1.72 -46.46
C LEU A 356 -5.64 3.11 -46.22
N ALA A 357 -4.94 4.17 -46.63
CA ALA A 357 -5.44 5.54 -46.52
C ALA A 357 -6.68 5.77 -47.38
N ALA A 358 -6.71 5.24 -48.61
CA ALA A 358 -7.88 5.29 -49.48
C ALA A 358 -9.09 4.57 -48.87
N TRP A 359 -8.88 3.43 -48.19
CA TRP A 359 -9.96 2.75 -47.45
C TRP A 359 -10.51 3.62 -46.32
N VAL A 360 -9.66 4.20 -45.48
CA VAL A 360 -10.08 5.10 -44.38
C VAL A 360 -10.87 6.29 -44.92
N SER A 361 -10.39 6.87 -46.02
CA SER A 361 -11.03 8.00 -46.73
C SER A 361 -12.39 7.61 -47.29
N ARG A 362 -12.47 6.49 -48.03
CA ARG A 362 -13.71 5.96 -48.63
C ARG A 362 -14.78 5.64 -47.59
N GLN A 363 -14.38 5.11 -46.43
CA GLN A 363 -15.31 4.88 -45.32
C GLN A 363 -15.72 6.19 -44.60
N GLY A 364 -15.07 7.31 -44.87
CA GLY A 364 -15.36 8.59 -44.22
C GLY A 364 -14.94 8.62 -42.74
N PHE A 365 -14.04 7.74 -42.30
CA PHE A 365 -13.66 7.63 -40.90
C PHE A 365 -12.85 8.83 -40.39
N ASN A 366 -12.20 9.57 -41.28
CA ASN A 366 -11.49 10.80 -40.91
C ASN A 366 -12.43 11.95 -40.47
N SER A 367 -13.74 11.82 -40.67
CA SER A 367 -14.73 12.81 -40.21
C SER A 367 -15.00 12.77 -38.71
N PHE A 368 -14.76 11.64 -38.04
CA PHE A 368 -14.96 11.49 -36.59
C PHE A 368 -13.91 12.27 -35.80
N THR A 369 -14.33 12.94 -34.72
CA THR A 369 -13.45 13.79 -33.91
C THR A 369 -12.91 13.08 -32.67
N LEU A 370 -13.62 12.03 -32.21
CA LEU A 370 -13.22 11.22 -31.05
C LEU A 370 -12.34 10.01 -31.41
N ASN A 371 -11.89 9.90 -32.66
CA ASN A 371 -10.93 8.88 -33.09
C ASN A 371 -9.65 9.51 -33.62
N SER A 372 -8.51 8.95 -33.21
CA SER A 372 -7.19 9.25 -33.74
C SER A 372 -6.53 7.95 -34.21
N TRP A 373 -5.67 8.04 -35.22
CA TRP A 373 -4.98 6.90 -35.77
C TRP A 373 -3.57 6.75 -35.21
N THR A 374 -3.14 5.50 -35.04
CA THR A 374 -1.75 5.12 -34.82
C THR A 374 -1.31 4.23 -35.98
N ILE A 375 -0.30 4.63 -36.74
CA ILE A 375 0.27 3.76 -37.77
C ILE A 375 1.20 2.77 -37.07
N CYS A 376 0.84 1.49 -37.11
CA CYS A 376 1.49 0.44 -36.34
C CYS A 376 2.25 -0.49 -37.27
N ILE A 377 3.55 -0.64 -37.05
CA ILE A 377 4.46 -1.45 -37.88
C ILE A 377 4.73 -2.77 -37.16
N PRO A 378 4.15 -3.90 -37.61
CA PRO A 378 4.33 -5.18 -36.94
C PRO A 378 5.72 -5.77 -37.18
N ARG A 379 6.30 -6.39 -36.15
CA ARG A 379 7.53 -7.19 -36.25
C ARG A 379 7.28 -8.64 -36.65
N THR A 380 6.06 -9.11 -36.48
CA THR A 380 5.62 -10.44 -36.93
C THR A 380 5.11 -10.37 -38.36
N ALA A 381 5.32 -11.43 -39.13
CA ALA A 381 4.71 -11.57 -40.45
C ALA A 381 3.18 -11.48 -40.34
N PRO A 382 2.48 -10.98 -41.37
CA PRO A 382 1.02 -11.02 -41.38
C PRO A 382 0.54 -12.47 -41.34
N PRO A 383 -0.64 -12.74 -40.75
CA PRO A 383 -1.24 -14.06 -40.78
C PRO A 383 -1.47 -14.52 -42.22
N GLU A 384 -1.12 -15.78 -42.52
CA GLU A 384 -1.37 -16.37 -43.83
C GLU A 384 -2.87 -16.45 -44.10
N GLY A 385 -3.28 -16.15 -45.33
CA GLY A 385 -4.68 -16.24 -45.72
C GLY A 385 -4.96 -15.64 -47.10
N PRO A 386 -6.21 -15.74 -47.56
CA PRO A 386 -6.58 -15.44 -48.95
C PRO A 386 -6.51 -13.95 -49.32
N ASN A 387 -6.43 -13.06 -48.33
CA ASN A 387 -6.38 -11.61 -48.51
C ASN A 387 -4.99 -11.00 -48.21
N MET A 388 -3.95 -11.83 -48.16
CA MET A 388 -2.58 -11.39 -47.93
C MET A 388 -2.04 -10.61 -49.14
N GLN A 389 -1.48 -9.42 -48.90
CA GLN A 389 -0.87 -8.63 -49.96
C GLN A 389 0.47 -9.22 -50.43
N PRO A 390 0.85 -9.03 -51.71
CA PRO A 390 2.14 -9.48 -52.22
C PRO A 390 3.30 -8.75 -51.53
N ILE A 391 4.36 -9.50 -51.22
CA ILE A 391 5.61 -8.98 -50.68
C ILE A 391 6.53 -8.68 -51.86
N THR A 392 6.79 -7.40 -52.12
CA THR A 392 7.73 -6.92 -53.16
C THR A 392 9.03 -6.36 -52.56
N CYS A 393 9.19 -6.45 -51.24
CA CYS A 393 10.30 -5.92 -50.48
C CYS A 393 11.47 -6.92 -50.44
N ASP A 394 12.64 -6.54 -50.99
CA ASP A 394 13.84 -7.40 -51.00
C ASP A 394 14.75 -7.13 -49.79
N THR A 395 14.89 -5.86 -49.41
CA THR A 395 15.78 -5.40 -48.34
C THR A 395 15.03 -4.65 -47.23
N PHE A 396 15.63 -4.52 -46.06
CA PHE A 396 15.08 -3.69 -44.98
C PHE A 396 14.96 -2.21 -45.40
N SER A 397 15.89 -1.74 -46.23
CA SER A 397 15.82 -0.42 -46.88
C SER A 397 14.53 -0.25 -47.71
N ASP A 398 14.11 -1.27 -48.46
CA ASP A 398 12.88 -1.21 -49.24
C ASP A 398 11.64 -1.13 -48.33
N GLN A 399 11.66 -1.83 -47.19
CA GLN A 399 10.59 -1.75 -46.19
C GLN A 399 10.47 -0.32 -45.64
N LEU A 400 11.60 0.30 -45.28
CA LEU A 400 11.63 1.68 -44.79
C LEU A 400 11.10 2.66 -45.86
N LYS A 401 11.46 2.46 -47.14
CA LYS A 401 10.95 3.29 -48.25
C LYS A 401 9.44 3.11 -48.41
N ASN A 402 8.93 1.88 -48.42
CA ASN A 402 7.50 1.59 -48.57
C ASN A 402 6.66 2.22 -47.45
N ILE A 403 7.24 2.41 -46.25
CA ILE A 403 6.56 3.04 -45.12
C ILE A 403 6.67 4.56 -45.16
N PHE A 404 7.89 5.10 -45.26
CA PHE A 404 8.14 6.52 -45.04
C PHE A 404 8.04 7.36 -46.31
N TYR A 405 8.38 6.82 -47.49
CA TYR A 405 8.31 7.59 -48.74
C TYR A 405 6.92 8.17 -49.01
N PRO A 406 5.81 7.39 -48.91
CA PRO A 406 4.47 7.95 -49.10
C PRO A 406 4.13 9.02 -48.06
N MET A 407 4.64 8.91 -46.83
CA MET A 407 4.41 9.92 -45.79
C MET A 407 5.15 11.23 -46.07
N PHE A 408 6.39 11.15 -46.55
CA PHE A 408 7.15 12.32 -46.98
C PHE A 408 6.51 12.99 -48.18
N MET A 409 6.14 12.23 -49.21
CA MET A 409 5.47 12.76 -50.40
C MET A 409 4.11 13.38 -50.07
N ALA A 410 3.32 12.75 -49.19
CA ALA A 410 2.07 13.33 -48.70
C ALA A 410 2.25 14.60 -47.86
N THR A 411 3.43 14.80 -47.28
CA THR A 411 3.78 16.02 -46.54
C THR A 411 4.21 17.13 -47.50
N LEU A 412 4.99 16.80 -48.54
CA LEU A 412 5.47 17.76 -49.55
C LEU A 412 4.38 18.17 -50.54
N HIS A 413 3.58 17.20 -51.00
CA HIS A 413 2.59 17.35 -52.06
C HIS A 413 1.19 16.88 -51.59
N PRO A 414 0.61 17.50 -50.54
CA PRO A 414 -0.64 17.04 -49.92
C PRO A 414 -1.87 17.13 -50.84
N SER A 415 -1.78 17.90 -51.93
CA SER A 415 -2.89 18.11 -52.88
C SER A 415 -2.82 17.20 -54.10
N GLU A 416 -1.73 16.45 -54.29
CA GLU A 416 -1.63 15.51 -55.41
C GLU A 416 -2.58 14.34 -55.22
N GLN A 417 -3.26 13.95 -56.31
CA GLN A 417 -4.28 12.90 -56.28
C GLN A 417 -3.76 11.56 -55.76
N ARG A 418 -2.47 11.27 -55.95
CA ARG A 418 -1.84 10.06 -55.43
C ARG A 418 -1.67 10.08 -53.90
N TRP A 419 -1.41 11.24 -53.31
CA TRP A 419 -1.02 11.37 -51.90
C TRP A 419 -2.11 11.97 -51.01
N VAL A 420 -3.19 12.51 -51.59
CA VAL A 420 -4.25 13.23 -50.87
C VAL A 420 -4.86 12.40 -49.73
N ASP A 421 -5.14 11.11 -49.96
CA ASP A 421 -5.71 10.24 -48.93
C ASP A 421 -4.71 9.98 -47.80
N VAL A 422 -3.43 9.80 -48.12
CA VAL A 422 -2.35 9.63 -47.15
C VAL A 422 -2.18 10.93 -46.33
N ALA A 423 -2.26 12.10 -46.96
CA ALA A 423 -2.21 13.39 -46.28
C ALA A 423 -3.39 13.58 -45.31
N LEU A 424 -4.60 13.22 -45.74
CA LEU A 424 -5.81 13.24 -44.90
C LEU A 424 -5.69 12.28 -43.71
N LEU A 425 -5.15 11.08 -43.92
CA LEU A 425 -4.86 10.13 -42.85
C LEU A 425 -3.86 10.71 -41.85
N LEU A 426 -2.71 11.22 -42.32
CA LEU A 426 -1.65 11.77 -41.46
C LEU A 426 -2.11 12.97 -40.63
N LYS A 427 -3.05 13.78 -41.14
CA LYS A 427 -3.68 14.87 -40.37
C LYS A 427 -4.43 14.37 -39.13
N LYS A 428 -4.89 13.12 -39.14
CA LYS A 428 -5.59 12.43 -38.04
C LYS A 428 -4.74 11.36 -37.36
N THR A 429 -3.49 11.19 -37.76
CA THR A 429 -2.54 10.29 -37.12
C THR A 429 -1.81 11.02 -36.00
N GLY A 430 -1.85 10.45 -34.80
CA GLY A 430 -1.17 11.01 -33.63
C GLY A 430 0.21 10.36 -33.37
N SER A 431 0.40 9.11 -33.79
CA SER A 431 1.64 8.38 -33.54
C SER A 431 1.99 7.32 -34.58
N ILE A 432 3.27 6.95 -34.59
CA ILE A 432 3.77 5.71 -35.19
C ILE A 432 4.16 4.76 -34.05
N SER A 433 3.78 3.51 -34.17
CA SER A 433 4.02 2.42 -33.21
C SER A 433 4.77 1.27 -33.89
N ILE A 434 5.47 0.48 -33.07
CA ILE A 434 5.99 -0.83 -33.47
C ILE A 434 5.25 -1.88 -32.65
N LEU A 435 4.58 -2.83 -33.31
CA LEU A 435 3.99 -4.00 -32.66
C LEU A 435 5.03 -5.11 -32.59
N THR A 436 5.68 -5.22 -31.44
CA THR A 436 6.72 -6.20 -31.16
C THR A 436 6.17 -7.60 -30.93
N GLY A 437 7.01 -8.61 -31.14
CA GLY A 437 6.71 -10.00 -30.76
C GLY A 437 7.17 -10.33 -29.34
N SER A 438 6.66 -11.44 -28.80
CA SER A 438 7.11 -11.99 -27.52
C SER A 438 8.53 -12.58 -27.58
N GLN A 439 8.96 -13.02 -28.76
CA GLN A 439 10.33 -13.45 -29.02
C GLN A 439 11.18 -12.24 -29.44
N THR A 440 12.11 -11.83 -28.56
CA THR A 440 13.09 -10.80 -28.88
C THR A 440 14.08 -11.35 -29.91
N GLN A 441 14.24 -10.66 -31.03
CA GLN A 441 15.32 -10.95 -31.96
C GLN A 441 16.59 -10.29 -31.38
N SER A 442 17.33 -10.99 -30.52
CA SER A 442 18.56 -10.46 -29.92
C SER A 442 19.78 -10.85 -30.77
N GLN A 443 20.54 -9.87 -31.25
CA GLN A 443 21.86 -10.04 -31.86
C GLN A 443 22.85 -9.09 -31.19
N SER A 444 24.13 -9.48 -31.11
CA SER A 444 25.17 -8.63 -30.53
C SER A 444 25.24 -7.28 -31.25
N ILE A 445 24.78 -6.22 -30.59
CA ILE A 445 24.72 -4.88 -31.17
C ILE A 445 26.15 -4.32 -31.29
N THR A 446 26.65 -4.24 -32.51
CA THR A 446 27.97 -3.67 -32.84
C THR A 446 27.90 -2.16 -33.00
N LEU A 447 29.03 -1.48 -32.75
CA LEU A 447 29.15 -0.04 -33.01
C LEU A 447 29.09 0.25 -34.51
N ASP A 448 29.64 -0.63 -35.34
CA ASP A 448 29.56 -0.48 -36.79
C ASP A 448 28.19 -0.96 -37.29
N ALA A 449 27.40 -0.04 -37.85
CA ALA A 449 26.11 -0.37 -38.45
C ALA A 449 26.29 -0.98 -39.85
N VAL A 450 25.68 -2.15 -40.07
CA VAL A 450 25.38 -2.64 -41.42
C VAL A 450 24.33 -1.71 -42.03
N SER A 451 24.53 -1.27 -43.28
CA SER A 451 23.54 -0.42 -43.96
C SER A 451 22.23 -1.19 -44.18
N PRO A 452 21.03 -0.60 -43.96
CA PRO A 452 19.75 -1.25 -44.24
C PRO A 452 19.58 -1.79 -45.66
N GLU A 453 20.34 -1.28 -46.63
CA GLU A 453 20.36 -1.75 -48.02
C GLU A 453 21.02 -3.11 -48.19
N GLN A 454 21.88 -3.50 -47.26
CA GLN A 454 22.60 -4.79 -47.28
C GLN A 454 21.85 -5.87 -46.48
N VAL A 455 20.83 -5.47 -45.73
CA VAL A 455 20.03 -6.36 -44.89
C VAL A 455 18.84 -6.85 -45.70
N LYS A 456 18.73 -8.17 -45.92
CA LYS A 456 17.56 -8.77 -46.57
C LYS A 456 16.32 -8.55 -45.71
N TYR A 457 15.17 -8.34 -46.34
CA TYR A 457 13.87 -8.19 -45.66
C TYR A 457 13.56 -9.39 -44.73
N THR A 458 13.92 -10.59 -45.16
CA THR A 458 13.71 -11.84 -44.40
C THR A 458 14.75 -12.09 -43.31
N ALA A 459 15.77 -11.23 -43.17
CA ALA A 459 16.79 -11.41 -42.15
C ALA A 459 16.25 -11.08 -40.75
N SER A 460 16.60 -11.92 -39.77
CA SER A 460 16.40 -11.59 -38.36
C SER A 460 17.35 -10.45 -37.99
N ILE A 461 16.80 -9.35 -37.51
CA ILE A 461 17.54 -8.15 -37.10
C ILE A 461 17.19 -7.78 -35.67
N SER A 462 18.12 -7.12 -34.97
CA SER A 462 17.87 -6.76 -33.58
C SER A 462 16.73 -5.77 -33.43
N ASP A 463 15.95 -5.92 -32.35
CA ASP A 463 14.85 -4.98 -32.08
C ASP A 463 15.41 -3.56 -31.85
N CYS A 464 16.58 -3.42 -31.22
CA CYS A 464 17.28 -2.14 -31.09
C CYS A 464 17.59 -1.50 -32.46
N TYR A 465 18.06 -2.28 -33.43
CA TYR A 465 18.37 -1.80 -34.78
C TYR A 465 17.09 -1.35 -35.49
N PHE A 466 16.04 -2.16 -35.43
CA PHE A 466 14.75 -1.82 -36.05
C PHE A 466 14.16 -0.53 -35.45
N PHE A 467 14.13 -0.41 -34.11
CA PHE A 467 13.62 0.77 -33.42
C PHE A 467 14.36 2.05 -33.82
N TYR A 468 15.69 1.99 -33.93
CA TYR A 468 16.51 3.15 -34.29
C TYR A 468 16.18 3.68 -35.70
N TYR A 469 16.06 2.82 -36.72
CA TYR A 469 15.78 3.28 -38.08
C TYR A 469 14.34 3.77 -38.26
N ILE A 470 13.37 3.17 -37.56
CA ILE A 470 12.01 3.70 -37.51
C ILE A 470 12.00 5.08 -36.86
N TRP A 471 12.64 5.24 -35.70
CA TRP A 471 12.72 6.53 -34.99
C TRP A 471 13.48 7.60 -35.80
N SER A 472 14.59 7.23 -36.45
CA SER A 472 15.41 8.17 -37.23
C SER A 472 14.65 8.75 -38.42
N ASN A 473 13.87 7.91 -39.12
CA ASN A 473 13.02 8.37 -40.22
C ASN A 473 11.79 9.14 -39.72
N LEU A 474 11.21 8.74 -38.58
CA LEU A 474 10.15 9.50 -37.91
C LEU A 474 10.62 10.90 -37.49
N LEU A 475 11.82 11.01 -36.95
CA LEU A 475 12.46 12.29 -36.62
C LEU A 475 12.56 13.19 -37.86
N ALA A 476 13.10 12.66 -38.97
CA ALA A 476 13.21 13.40 -40.22
C ALA A 476 11.84 13.83 -40.76
N LEU A 477 10.83 12.94 -40.68
CA LEU A 477 9.46 13.25 -41.06
C LEU A 477 8.86 14.35 -40.18
N ASN A 478 9.04 14.27 -38.86
CA ASN A 478 8.58 15.29 -37.93
C ASN A 478 9.23 16.65 -38.18
N CYS A 479 10.53 16.68 -38.49
CA CYS A 479 11.22 17.93 -38.86
C CYS A 479 10.58 18.57 -40.09
N LEU A 480 10.27 17.78 -41.12
CA LEU A 480 9.62 18.28 -42.32
C LEU A 480 8.19 18.77 -42.02
N ARG A 481 7.43 17.99 -41.25
CA ARG A 481 6.06 18.34 -40.87
C ARG A 481 6.01 19.62 -40.03
N ALA A 482 6.92 19.78 -39.07
CA ALA A 482 7.06 21.00 -38.27
C ALA A 482 7.39 22.22 -39.14
N ARG A 483 8.26 22.08 -40.15
CA ARG A 483 8.56 23.16 -41.11
C ARG A 483 7.33 23.67 -41.86
N TYR A 484 6.34 22.82 -42.09
CA TYR A 484 5.07 23.18 -42.75
C TYR A 484 3.91 23.41 -41.78
N ASP A 485 4.18 23.57 -40.47
CA ASP A 485 3.16 23.75 -39.42
C ASP A 485 2.09 22.62 -39.41
N LEU A 486 2.51 21.40 -39.73
CA LEU A 486 1.69 20.20 -39.68
C LEU A 486 1.92 19.44 -38.36
N ASN A 487 0.94 18.62 -37.95
CA ASN A 487 1.05 17.83 -36.72
C ASN A 487 2.25 16.87 -36.76
N THR A 488 3.12 16.96 -35.77
CA THR A 488 4.19 15.97 -35.55
C THR A 488 3.63 14.68 -34.92
N LEU A 489 4.27 13.56 -35.19
CA LEU A 489 3.86 12.23 -34.76
C LEU A 489 4.68 11.77 -33.55
N ASN A 490 4.01 11.16 -32.57
CA ASN A 490 4.66 10.52 -31.42
C ASN A 490 5.19 9.12 -31.78
N PHE A 491 6.15 8.63 -30.99
CA PHE A 491 6.65 7.26 -31.11
C PHE A 491 6.12 6.41 -29.95
N SER A 492 5.28 5.42 -30.25
CA SER A 492 4.56 4.64 -29.22
C SER A 492 4.73 3.12 -29.35
N PRO A 493 5.93 2.57 -29.13
CA PRO A 493 6.20 1.15 -29.31
C PRO A 493 5.52 0.25 -28.27
N SER A 494 5.23 -1.00 -28.65
CA SER A 494 4.84 -2.05 -27.70
C SER A 494 6.05 -2.83 -27.18
N VAL A 495 5.93 -3.39 -25.98
CA VAL A 495 6.95 -4.24 -25.35
C VAL A 495 6.31 -5.53 -24.85
N PHE A 496 6.58 -6.64 -25.54
CA PHE A 496 6.06 -7.98 -25.21
C PHE A 496 7.14 -8.96 -24.80
N GLU A 497 8.42 -8.61 -24.92
CA GLU A 497 9.53 -9.44 -24.44
C GLU A 497 9.38 -9.82 -22.96
N ARG A 498 10.11 -10.85 -22.54
CA ARG A 498 10.14 -11.32 -21.16
C ARG A 498 11.56 -11.32 -20.63
N ALA A 499 11.71 -11.05 -19.33
CA ALA A 499 13.01 -11.09 -18.67
C ALA A 499 13.65 -12.49 -18.86
N PRO A 500 14.97 -12.58 -19.11
CA PRO A 500 15.98 -11.54 -18.92
C PRO A 500 16.26 -10.63 -20.14
N MET A 501 15.44 -10.64 -21.19
CA MET A 501 15.60 -9.72 -22.33
C MET A 501 15.03 -8.33 -22.02
N TYR A 502 15.72 -7.27 -22.44
CA TYR A 502 15.36 -5.87 -22.18
C TYR A 502 15.53 -4.95 -23.40
N GLU A 503 15.79 -5.49 -24.59
CA GLU A 503 16.11 -4.69 -25.78
C GLU A 503 14.92 -3.81 -26.20
N GLN A 504 13.71 -4.37 -26.22
CA GLN A 504 12.49 -3.63 -26.55
C GLN A 504 12.22 -2.55 -25.50
N LEU A 505 12.38 -2.88 -24.22
CA LEU A 505 12.13 -1.95 -23.12
C LEU A 505 13.13 -0.78 -23.11
N ILE A 506 14.42 -1.05 -23.33
CA ILE A 506 15.47 -0.02 -23.36
C ILE A 506 15.29 0.89 -24.56
N SER A 507 15.04 0.33 -25.74
CA SER A 507 14.77 1.12 -26.95
C SER A 507 13.53 1.98 -26.78
N SER A 508 12.47 1.42 -26.19
CA SER A 508 11.26 2.18 -25.83
C SER A 508 11.53 3.27 -24.80
N PHE A 509 12.41 3.03 -23.82
CA PHE A 509 12.81 4.03 -22.84
C PHE A 509 13.63 5.17 -23.45
N LEU A 510 14.47 4.95 -24.44
CA LEU A 510 15.24 6.04 -25.06
C LEU A 510 14.38 6.83 -26.04
N LEU A 511 13.62 6.11 -26.87
CA LEU A 511 12.99 6.67 -28.07
C LEU A 511 11.50 6.95 -27.92
N GLY A 512 10.79 6.20 -27.07
CA GLY A 512 9.34 6.25 -26.95
C GLY A 512 8.81 7.44 -26.16
N ASP A 513 7.62 7.91 -26.55
CA ASP A 513 6.82 8.91 -25.83
C ASP A 513 5.84 8.22 -24.86
N VAL A 514 5.16 7.19 -25.37
CA VAL A 514 4.26 6.29 -24.64
C VAL A 514 4.65 4.85 -24.97
N VAL A 515 4.51 3.92 -24.03
CA VAL A 515 4.86 2.51 -24.23
C VAL A 515 3.65 1.63 -23.98
N TYR A 516 3.35 0.76 -24.93
CA TYR A 516 2.21 -0.17 -24.85
C TYR A 516 2.63 -1.52 -24.23
N HIS A 517 1.77 -2.04 -23.35
CA HIS A 517 1.90 -3.27 -22.54
C HIS A 517 3.06 -3.28 -21.52
N ALA A 518 4.30 -2.99 -21.94
CA ALA A 518 5.46 -2.89 -21.06
C ALA A 518 5.68 -4.13 -20.17
N ASN A 519 5.48 -5.35 -20.70
CA ASN A 519 5.45 -6.60 -19.92
C ASN A 519 6.70 -6.81 -19.05
N THR A 520 7.89 -6.60 -19.61
CA THR A 520 9.18 -6.78 -18.93
C THR A 520 9.43 -5.78 -17.81
N LEU A 521 8.72 -4.65 -17.80
CA LEU A 521 8.94 -3.57 -16.83
C LEU A 521 8.78 -4.07 -15.39
N GLN A 522 7.91 -5.06 -15.16
CA GLN A 522 7.66 -5.62 -13.82
C GLN A 522 8.93 -6.25 -13.21
N SER A 523 9.82 -6.77 -14.06
CA SER A 523 11.04 -7.45 -13.65
C SER A 523 12.20 -6.52 -13.32
N SER A 524 12.10 -5.22 -13.69
CA SER A 524 13.18 -4.24 -13.48
C SER A 524 12.72 -3.03 -12.66
N TRP A 525 13.15 -2.99 -11.40
CA TRP A 525 12.89 -1.86 -10.50
C TRP A 525 13.47 -0.55 -11.01
N ILE A 526 14.68 -0.59 -11.58
CA ILE A 526 15.33 0.63 -12.06
C ILE A 526 14.61 1.19 -13.29
N MET A 527 14.16 0.34 -14.21
CA MET A 527 13.38 0.82 -15.35
C MET A 527 12.05 1.42 -14.88
N GLN A 528 11.38 0.84 -13.89
CA GLN A 528 10.18 1.46 -13.29
C GLN A 528 10.47 2.84 -12.70
N TYR A 529 11.60 3.01 -12.02
CA TYR A 529 12.01 4.28 -11.44
C TYR A 529 12.30 5.32 -12.53
N LEU A 530 13.00 4.92 -13.59
CA LEU A 530 13.30 5.78 -14.73
C LEU A 530 12.03 6.18 -15.50
N PHE A 531 11.08 5.27 -15.70
CA PHE A 531 9.78 5.57 -16.32
C PHE A 531 8.95 6.54 -15.46
N MET A 532 8.95 6.35 -14.14
CA MET A 532 8.31 7.26 -13.19
C MET A 532 8.93 8.66 -13.25
N TYR A 533 10.26 8.73 -13.13
CA TYR A 533 11.00 9.99 -13.07
C TYR A 533 10.90 10.75 -14.39
N CYS A 534 11.03 10.06 -15.53
CA CYS A 534 10.94 10.65 -16.86
C CYS A 534 9.50 10.82 -17.35
N ARG A 535 8.49 10.51 -16.53
CA ARG A 535 7.06 10.67 -16.81
C ARG A 535 6.62 10.01 -18.13
N ILE A 536 7.16 8.82 -18.41
CA ILE A 536 6.82 8.05 -19.61
C ILE A 536 5.43 7.43 -19.44
N GLY A 537 4.56 7.64 -20.42
CA GLY A 537 3.22 7.04 -20.44
C GLY A 537 3.31 5.53 -20.63
N ILE A 538 2.53 4.78 -19.84
CA ILE A 538 2.43 3.32 -19.97
C ILE A 538 0.97 2.95 -20.16
N VAL A 539 0.65 2.27 -21.25
CA VAL A 539 -0.70 1.80 -21.56
C VAL A 539 -0.74 0.30 -21.33
N MET A 540 -1.68 -0.19 -20.52
CA MET A 540 -1.79 -1.61 -20.17
C MET A 540 -3.22 -2.12 -20.37
N SER A 541 -3.37 -3.44 -20.56
CA SER A 541 -4.68 -4.08 -20.78
C SER A 541 -4.90 -5.23 -19.79
N PRO A 542 -5.36 -4.94 -18.56
CA PRO A 542 -5.45 -5.93 -17.50
C PRO A 542 -6.28 -7.18 -17.84
N LEU A 543 -7.44 -7.05 -18.51
CA LEU A 543 -8.28 -8.21 -18.85
C LEU A 543 -7.66 -9.04 -19.97
N ARG A 544 -7.06 -8.40 -20.97
CA ARG A 544 -6.32 -9.10 -22.02
C ARG A 544 -5.13 -9.85 -21.43
N ASP A 545 -4.34 -9.19 -20.61
CA ASP A 545 -3.14 -9.79 -20.02
C ASP A 545 -3.52 -10.93 -19.06
N ASN A 546 -4.70 -10.82 -18.42
CA ASN A 546 -5.30 -11.89 -17.62
C ASN A 546 -5.69 -13.14 -18.44
N ALA A 547 -6.04 -12.98 -19.71
CA ALA A 547 -6.35 -14.12 -20.57
C ALA A 547 -5.10 -14.74 -21.21
N LEU A 548 -4.09 -13.91 -21.50
CA LEU A 548 -2.98 -14.31 -22.37
C LEU A 548 -1.64 -14.50 -21.67
N SER A 549 -1.43 -13.98 -20.46
CA SER A 549 -0.06 -13.91 -19.91
C SER A 549 0.11 -14.03 -18.40
N MET A 550 -0.84 -13.56 -17.59
CA MET A 550 -0.72 -13.57 -16.12
C MET A 550 -2.08 -13.58 -15.43
N SER A 551 -2.12 -13.72 -14.11
CA SER A 551 -3.36 -13.55 -13.33
C SER A 551 -3.71 -12.06 -13.19
N TYR A 552 -5.01 -11.72 -13.22
CA TYR A 552 -5.48 -10.35 -12.96
C TYR A 552 -4.98 -9.79 -11.63
N PHE A 553 -4.93 -10.62 -10.58
CA PHE A 553 -4.46 -10.20 -9.24
C PHE A 553 -2.95 -9.94 -9.18
N ASP A 554 -2.19 -10.52 -10.11
CA ASP A 554 -0.74 -10.31 -10.21
C ASP A 554 -0.39 -9.13 -11.12
N HIS A 555 -1.37 -8.56 -11.83
CA HIS A 555 -1.16 -7.47 -12.78
C HIS A 555 -0.57 -6.22 -12.08
N PRO A 556 0.48 -5.57 -12.65
CA PRO A 556 1.24 -4.54 -11.93
C PRO A 556 0.60 -3.13 -12.00
N ILE A 557 -0.47 -2.91 -12.76
CA ILE A 557 -1.04 -1.57 -13.01
C ILE A 557 -1.33 -0.76 -11.73
N VAL A 558 -1.91 -1.38 -10.71
CA VAL A 558 -2.21 -0.69 -9.44
C VAL A 558 -0.93 -0.33 -8.70
N ARG A 559 0.08 -1.21 -8.72
CA ARG A 559 1.39 -0.93 -8.13
C ARG A 559 2.08 0.23 -8.87
N TYR A 560 2.05 0.24 -10.19
CA TYR A 560 2.59 1.33 -11.00
C TYR A 560 1.89 2.66 -10.74
N PHE A 561 0.55 2.64 -10.67
CA PHE A 561 -0.25 3.80 -10.31
C PHE A 561 0.10 4.35 -8.92
N LEU A 562 0.23 3.48 -7.92
CA LEU A 562 0.62 3.90 -6.56
C LEU A 562 2.06 4.42 -6.49
N ARG A 563 2.96 3.92 -7.35
CA ARG A 563 4.35 4.39 -7.49
C ARG A 563 4.48 5.70 -8.27
N GLY A 564 3.39 6.24 -8.80
CA GLY A 564 3.37 7.51 -9.52
C GLY A 564 3.73 7.41 -11.00
N LEU A 565 3.81 6.20 -11.57
CA LEU A 565 3.96 6.01 -13.02
C LEU A 565 2.69 6.48 -13.74
N VAL A 566 2.84 7.03 -14.95
CA VAL A 566 1.72 7.57 -15.74
C VAL A 566 1.05 6.44 -16.51
N VAL A 567 0.27 5.64 -15.79
CA VAL A 567 -0.43 4.49 -16.36
C VAL A 567 -1.83 4.83 -16.85
N SER A 568 -2.23 4.25 -17.98
CA SER A 568 -3.60 4.26 -18.49
C SER A 568 -4.03 2.87 -18.95
N ILE A 569 -5.35 2.68 -19.09
CA ILE A 569 -5.96 1.40 -19.46
C ILE A 569 -6.38 1.43 -20.92
N THR A 570 -6.07 0.36 -21.65
CA THR A 570 -6.57 0.07 -23.00
C THR A 570 -7.33 -1.25 -22.98
N THR A 571 -8.30 -1.39 -23.87
CA THR A 571 -8.96 -2.68 -24.10
C THR A 571 -8.11 -3.59 -24.99
N SER A 572 -7.24 -3.00 -25.83
CA SER A 572 -6.36 -3.65 -26.81
C SER A 572 -7.11 -4.54 -27.82
N ASP A 573 -7.65 -5.66 -27.36
CA ASP A 573 -8.34 -6.68 -28.14
C ASP A 573 -9.71 -7.05 -27.54
N PRO A 574 -10.73 -6.16 -27.61
CA PRO A 574 -12.11 -6.46 -27.24
C PRO A 574 -12.63 -7.83 -27.68
N LEU A 575 -12.27 -8.25 -28.90
CA LEU A 575 -12.66 -9.53 -29.47
C LEU A 575 -12.34 -10.73 -28.55
N TYR A 576 -11.22 -10.70 -27.82
CA TYR A 576 -10.70 -11.87 -27.12
C TYR A 576 -11.32 -12.11 -25.75
N VAL A 577 -11.75 -11.05 -25.06
CA VAL A 577 -12.02 -11.12 -23.62
C VAL A 577 -13.23 -10.32 -23.15
N HIS A 578 -13.69 -9.35 -23.92
CA HIS A 578 -14.74 -8.43 -23.47
C HIS A 578 -16.14 -8.93 -23.81
N HIS A 579 -17.06 -8.75 -22.87
CA HIS A 579 -18.47 -9.13 -23.01
C HIS A 579 -19.41 -7.93 -22.93
N SER A 580 -18.94 -6.82 -22.37
CA SER A 580 -19.70 -5.58 -22.28
C SER A 580 -19.82 -4.90 -23.65
N ILE A 581 -20.96 -4.26 -23.91
CA ILE A 581 -21.15 -3.34 -25.04
C ILE A 581 -20.21 -2.13 -24.93
N ASN A 582 -19.71 -1.82 -23.73
CA ASN A 582 -18.67 -0.82 -23.48
C ASN A 582 -17.42 -1.48 -22.88
N PRO A 583 -16.52 -2.06 -23.70
CA PRO A 583 -15.32 -2.77 -23.24
C PRO A 583 -14.41 -1.92 -22.35
N LEU A 584 -14.20 -0.65 -22.67
CA LEU A 584 -13.33 0.22 -21.87
C LEU A 584 -13.93 0.46 -20.48
N LEU A 585 -15.24 0.65 -20.38
CA LEU A 585 -15.89 0.82 -19.08
C LEU A 585 -15.82 -0.46 -18.23
N GLU A 586 -15.87 -1.63 -18.87
CA GLU A 586 -15.67 -2.93 -18.21
C GLU A 586 -14.28 -3.04 -17.58
N GLU A 587 -13.22 -2.61 -18.27
CA GLU A 587 -11.86 -2.53 -17.70
C GLU A 587 -11.83 -1.67 -16.43
N TYR A 588 -12.27 -0.42 -16.53
CA TYR A 588 -12.26 0.52 -15.39
C TYR A 588 -13.12 0.02 -14.21
N ALA A 589 -14.31 -0.51 -14.49
CA ALA A 589 -15.22 -1.02 -13.46
C ALA A 589 -14.67 -2.27 -12.77
N THR A 590 -14.03 -3.16 -13.54
CA THR A 590 -13.40 -4.38 -13.00
C THR A 590 -12.23 -4.02 -12.11
N LEU A 591 -11.37 -3.09 -12.56
CA LEU A 591 -10.23 -2.61 -11.77
C LEU A 591 -10.71 -1.96 -10.46
N MET A 592 -11.75 -1.10 -10.54
CA MET A 592 -12.31 -0.43 -9.37
C MET A 592 -12.86 -1.42 -8.35
N LYS A 593 -13.60 -2.44 -8.78
CA LYS A 593 -14.21 -3.44 -7.90
C LYS A 593 -13.18 -4.39 -7.29
N LEU A 594 -12.29 -4.97 -8.10
CA LEU A 594 -11.35 -6.00 -7.64
C LEU A 594 -10.25 -5.42 -6.75
N PHE A 595 -9.81 -4.19 -6.99
CA PHE A 595 -8.78 -3.54 -6.18
C PHE A 595 -9.32 -2.51 -5.19
N SER A 596 -10.64 -2.39 -5.04
CA SER A 596 -11.29 -1.40 -4.15
C SER A 596 -10.76 0.03 -4.38
N MET A 597 -10.54 0.41 -5.64
CA MET A 597 -10.04 1.75 -5.96
C MET A 597 -11.13 2.80 -5.71
N THR A 598 -10.73 3.96 -5.23
CA THR A 598 -11.66 5.08 -5.05
C THR A 598 -12.07 5.67 -6.40
N PRO A 599 -13.27 6.28 -6.51
CA PRO A 599 -13.67 7.00 -7.72
C PRO A 599 -12.62 8.04 -8.16
N MET A 600 -12.03 8.74 -7.19
CA MET A 600 -10.96 9.72 -7.41
C MET A 600 -9.71 9.11 -8.09
N ALA A 601 -9.33 7.88 -7.71
CA ALA A 601 -8.23 7.18 -8.36
C ALA A 601 -8.59 6.76 -9.81
N VAL A 602 -9.84 6.37 -10.05
CA VAL A 602 -10.35 6.07 -11.39
C VAL A 602 -10.38 7.33 -12.27
N TYR A 603 -10.73 8.50 -11.72
CA TYR A 603 -10.64 9.76 -12.44
C TYR A 603 -9.20 10.15 -12.77
N GLU A 604 -8.24 9.91 -11.86
CA GLU A 604 -6.82 10.11 -12.16
C GLU A 604 -6.34 9.21 -13.31
N LEU A 605 -6.74 7.92 -13.33
CA LEU A 605 -6.45 7.03 -14.46
C LEU A 605 -7.10 7.51 -15.76
N SER A 606 -8.33 8.03 -15.68
CA SER A 606 -9.04 8.60 -16.84
C SER A 606 -8.29 9.83 -17.37
N ARG A 607 -7.82 10.72 -16.49
CA ARG A 607 -6.93 11.84 -16.86
C ARG A 607 -5.65 11.32 -17.52
N ASN A 608 -4.99 10.32 -16.95
CA ASN A 608 -3.76 9.77 -17.52
C ASN A 608 -4.00 9.19 -18.91
N SER A 609 -5.18 8.62 -19.19
CA SER A 609 -5.52 8.18 -20.55
C SER A 609 -5.54 9.34 -21.55
N VAL A 610 -6.01 10.53 -21.14
CA VAL A 610 -5.95 11.73 -21.98
C VAL A 610 -4.52 12.26 -22.10
N LEU A 611 -3.72 12.20 -21.03
CA LEU A 611 -2.31 12.63 -21.09
C LEU A 611 -1.48 11.76 -22.04
N ASN A 612 -1.62 10.44 -21.91
CA ASN A 612 -0.99 9.44 -22.77
C ASN A 612 -1.59 9.42 -24.18
N SER A 613 -2.66 10.18 -24.42
CA SER A 613 -3.28 10.22 -25.73
C SER A 613 -2.46 11.03 -26.73
N ASN A 614 -2.56 10.69 -28.00
CA ASN A 614 -1.91 11.36 -29.11
C ASN A 614 -2.81 12.44 -29.76
N PHE A 615 -3.90 12.83 -29.10
CA PHE A 615 -4.75 13.94 -29.56
C PHE A 615 -4.02 15.30 -29.45
N PRO A 616 -4.38 16.29 -30.29
CA PRO A 616 -3.81 17.63 -30.20
C PRO A 616 -4.06 18.30 -28.84
N ASP A 617 -3.14 19.14 -28.39
CA ASP A 617 -3.25 19.80 -27.07
C ASP A 617 -4.51 20.66 -26.94
N ALA A 618 -5.00 21.27 -28.02
CA ALA A 618 -6.29 21.98 -28.02
C ALA A 618 -7.48 21.06 -27.66
N VAL A 619 -7.45 19.80 -28.10
CA VAL A 619 -8.47 18.80 -27.76
C VAL A 619 -8.31 18.36 -26.30
N LYS A 620 -7.07 18.16 -25.83
CA LYS A 620 -6.79 17.84 -24.44
C LYS A 620 -7.24 18.97 -23.50
N GLN A 621 -7.02 20.23 -23.86
CA GLN A 621 -7.51 21.40 -23.12
C GLN A 621 -9.04 21.40 -23.05
N LYS A 622 -9.73 21.08 -24.15
CA LYS A 622 -11.19 20.92 -24.12
C LYS A 622 -11.63 19.85 -23.10
N TRP A 623 -10.93 18.72 -23.04
CA TRP A 623 -11.26 17.60 -22.14
C TRP A 623 -10.82 17.77 -20.68
N LEU A 624 -9.74 18.49 -20.42
CA LEU A 624 -9.13 18.59 -19.08
C LEU A 624 -9.30 19.96 -18.42
N GLY A 625 -9.45 21.03 -19.20
CA GLY A 625 -9.56 22.41 -18.73
C GLY A 625 -8.85 23.40 -19.65
N ASP A 626 -9.42 24.59 -19.79
CA ASP A 626 -8.97 25.59 -20.79
C ASP A 626 -7.57 26.15 -20.50
N ILE A 627 -7.08 26.00 -19.26
CA ILE A 627 -5.75 26.46 -18.80
C ILE A 627 -4.78 25.28 -18.59
N PHE A 628 -5.15 24.07 -19.02
CA PHE A 628 -4.36 22.86 -18.82
C PHE A 628 -2.97 22.98 -19.48
N GLN A 629 -1.93 22.61 -18.73
CA GLN A 629 -0.56 22.42 -19.19
C GLN A 629 -0.05 21.04 -18.77
N HIS A 630 0.75 20.37 -19.62
CA HIS A 630 1.20 18.98 -19.42
C HIS A 630 1.96 18.74 -18.11
N LEU A 631 2.73 19.72 -17.64
CA LEU A 631 3.65 19.60 -16.49
C LEU A 631 3.16 20.27 -15.21
N GLU A 632 2.08 21.04 -15.27
CA GLU A 632 1.55 21.77 -14.12
C GLU A 632 0.29 21.11 -13.57
N PHE A 633 0.17 21.07 -12.24
CA PHE A 633 -1.08 20.63 -11.59
C PHE A 633 -2.20 21.67 -11.75
N GLY A 634 -1.84 22.92 -12.05
CA GLY A 634 -2.77 24.04 -12.23
C GLY A 634 -3.47 24.01 -13.58
N GLY A 635 -4.71 24.52 -13.61
CA GLY A 635 -5.46 24.75 -14.85
C GLY A 635 -6.44 23.66 -15.27
N GLY A 636 -6.51 22.53 -14.54
CA GLY A 636 -7.53 21.52 -14.74
C GLY A 636 -8.91 21.97 -14.23
N ASP A 637 -9.96 21.77 -15.03
CA ASP A 637 -11.34 21.97 -14.58
C ASP A 637 -11.83 20.67 -13.94
N VAL A 638 -11.99 20.64 -12.61
CA VAL A 638 -12.46 19.47 -11.86
C VAL A 638 -13.76 18.91 -12.43
N ARG A 639 -14.63 19.74 -13.04
CA ARG A 639 -15.89 19.29 -13.68
C ARG A 639 -15.66 18.43 -14.92
N ARG A 640 -14.53 18.60 -15.61
CA ARG A 640 -14.17 17.84 -16.82
C ARG A 640 -13.18 16.72 -16.50
N LEU A 641 -12.26 17.00 -15.58
CA LEU A 641 -11.18 16.10 -15.18
C LEU A 641 -11.62 15.01 -14.19
N GLY A 642 -12.54 15.35 -13.29
CA GLY A 642 -12.99 14.51 -12.18
C GLY A 642 -12.00 14.40 -11.02
N ALA A 643 -10.69 14.54 -11.25
CA ALA A 643 -9.70 14.48 -10.17
C ALA A 643 -9.53 15.82 -9.43
N CYS A 644 -9.36 15.78 -8.11
CA CYS A 644 -9.15 16.97 -7.29
C CYS A 644 -7.71 17.49 -7.36
N ASP A 645 -7.54 18.81 -7.27
CA ASP A 645 -6.24 19.49 -7.31
C ASP A 645 -5.27 18.97 -6.24
N SER A 646 -5.77 18.63 -5.05
CA SER A 646 -4.96 18.07 -3.96
C SER A 646 -4.21 16.81 -4.36
N ARG A 647 -4.85 15.91 -5.12
CA ARG A 647 -4.24 14.67 -5.59
C ARG A 647 -3.15 14.94 -6.63
N LEU A 648 -3.43 15.82 -7.58
CA LEU A 648 -2.47 16.18 -8.63
C LEU A 648 -1.26 16.92 -8.05
N GLN A 649 -1.52 17.83 -7.11
CA GLN A 649 -0.48 18.53 -6.37
C GLN A 649 0.38 17.53 -5.59
N PHE A 650 -0.21 16.54 -4.91
CA PHE A 650 0.55 15.48 -4.24
C PHE A 650 1.46 14.69 -5.20
N ARG A 651 0.99 14.35 -6.40
CA ARG A 651 1.83 13.68 -7.42
C ARG A 651 3.01 14.55 -7.84
N GLN A 652 2.77 15.85 -8.05
CA GLN A 652 3.83 16.79 -8.40
C GLN A 652 4.83 16.95 -7.26
N GLU A 653 4.37 17.11 -6.02
CA GLU A 653 5.22 17.21 -4.83
C GLU A 653 6.09 15.96 -4.65
N CYS A 654 5.57 14.77 -4.93
CA CYS A 654 6.36 13.54 -4.92
C CYS A 654 7.49 13.57 -5.97
N LEU A 655 7.22 14.03 -7.18
CA LEU A 655 8.23 14.10 -8.23
C LEU A 655 9.31 15.16 -7.93
N VAL A 656 8.89 16.33 -7.43
CA VAL A 656 9.80 17.38 -6.95
C VAL A 656 10.69 16.86 -5.82
N HIS A 657 10.12 16.08 -4.89
CA HIS A 657 10.87 15.44 -3.81
C HIS A 657 11.94 14.48 -4.34
N GLU A 658 11.60 13.59 -5.29
CA GLU A 658 12.58 12.67 -5.88
C GLU A 658 13.71 13.41 -6.62
N GLU A 659 13.39 14.50 -7.35
CA GLU A 659 14.41 15.34 -7.99
C GLU A 659 15.31 16.03 -6.95
N ALA A 660 14.73 16.55 -5.86
CA ALA A 660 15.50 17.17 -4.79
C ALA A 660 16.46 16.17 -4.12
N VAL A 661 15.99 14.95 -3.82
CA VAL A 661 16.82 13.89 -3.25
C VAL A 661 17.92 13.48 -4.22
N LEU A 662 17.60 13.26 -5.51
CA LEU A 662 18.61 12.88 -6.51
C LEU A 662 19.70 13.95 -6.64
N ASN A 663 19.33 15.23 -6.71
CA ASN A 663 20.28 16.34 -6.77
C ASN A 663 21.10 16.48 -5.48
N LEU A 664 20.49 16.24 -4.32
CA LEU A 664 21.20 16.23 -3.03
C LEU A 664 22.26 15.13 -3.04
N VAL A 665 21.90 13.90 -3.41
CA VAL A 665 22.83 12.77 -3.47
C VAL A 665 23.95 13.05 -4.48
N LEU A 666 23.64 13.56 -5.68
CA LEU A 666 24.66 13.95 -6.66
C LEU A 666 25.63 15.00 -6.11
N SER A 667 25.13 15.97 -5.34
CA SER A 667 25.98 16.98 -4.69
C SER A 667 26.91 16.40 -3.61
N GLN A 668 26.49 15.35 -2.92
CA GLN A 668 27.29 14.68 -1.89
C GLN A 668 28.39 13.79 -2.49
N VAL A 669 28.15 13.22 -3.68
CA VAL A 669 29.06 12.27 -4.35
C VAL A 669 30.07 12.99 -5.24
N ALA A 670 29.79 14.24 -5.64
CA ALA A 670 30.71 15.06 -6.43
C ALA A 670 32.07 15.25 -5.72
N LYS A 671 33.16 15.10 -6.49
CA LYS A 671 34.52 15.30 -5.96
C LYS A 671 34.70 16.76 -5.56
N LYS A 672 35.49 17.01 -4.50
CA LYS A 672 35.85 18.37 -4.09
C LYS A 672 36.43 19.15 -5.27
N GLY A 673 35.72 20.19 -5.71
CA GLY A 673 36.13 21.08 -6.80
C GLY A 673 35.44 20.85 -8.14
N GLU A 674 34.75 19.72 -8.33
CA GLU A 674 33.90 19.50 -9.51
C GLU A 674 32.50 20.06 -9.28
N GLN A 675 31.89 20.66 -10.31
CA GLN A 675 30.48 21.05 -10.22
C GLN A 675 29.61 19.77 -10.24
N PRO A 676 28.70 19.61 -9.27
CA PRO A 676 27.84 18.45 -9.23
C PRO A 676 26.88 18.43 -10.43
N THR A 677 26.75 17.27 -11.06
CA THR A 677 25.72 17.02 -12.08
C THR A 677 24.36 17.35 -11.48
N ARG A 678 23.59 18.19 -12.16
CA ARG A 678 22.27 18.63 -11.69
C ARG A 678 21.21 18.28 -12.73
N ILE A 679 20.10 17.71 -12.26
CA ILE A 679 18.95 17.39 -13.09
C ILE A 679 17.81 18.33 -12.73
N ASN A 680 17.27 18.99 -13.74
CA ASN A 680 16.08 19.83 -13.63
C ASN A 680 15.08 19.36 -14.71
N MET A 681 14.29 18.35 -14.39
CA MET A 681 13.19 17.87 -15.22
C MET A 681 11.86 18.52 -14.80
N VAL A 682 11.74 18.87 -13.53
CA VAL A 682 10.49 19.36 -12.94
C VAL A 682 10.51 20.88 -12.82
N THR A 683 9.66 21.57 -13.57
CA THR A 683 9.46 23.02 -13.44
C THR A 683 8.85 23.33 -12.07
N VAL A 684 9.67 23.83 -11.15
CA VAL A 684 9.20 24.35 -9.86
C VAL A 684 8.70 25.77 -10.07
N THR A 685 7.38 25.97 -10.15
CA THR A 685 6.80 27.30 -10.06
C THR A 685 7.17 27.91 -8.70
N GLY A 686 7.63 29.18 -8.70
CA GLY A 686 8.38 29.80 -7.60
C GLY A 686 7.71 29.89 -6.23
N ALA A 687 6.46 29.45 -6.08
CA ALA A 687 5.74 29.44 -4.81
C ALA A 687 6.16 28.29 -3.86
N ALA A 688 6.77 27.21 -4.36
CA ALA A 688 7.07 26.03 -3.54
C ALA A 688 8.29 26.21 -2.61
N ARG A 689 9.29 27.02 -2.99
CA ARG A 689 10.55 27.15 -2.21
C ARG A 689 10.43 27.96 -0.93
N THR A 690 9.59 28.99 -0.89
CA THR A 690 9.43 29.86 0.30
C THR A 690 8.58 29.21 1.39
N LEU A 691 7.70 28.26 1.03
CA LEU A 691 6.85 27.58 1.99
C LEU A 691 7.62 26.56 2.85
N ASP A 692 8.74 26.02 2.34
CA ASP A 692 9.40 24.88 2.96
C ASP A 692 10.22 25.27 4.20
N ASP A 693 10.87 26.45 4.21
CA ASP A 693 11.64 26.93 5.37
C ASP A 693 10.74 27.24 6.58
N ASP A 694 9.62 27.94 6.37
CA ASP A 694 8.63 28.24 7.42
C ASP A 694 8.00 26.95 7.97
N LEU A 695 7.69 26.00 7.08
CA LEU A 695 7.20 24.68 7.49
C LEU A 695 8.26 23.88 8.25
N GLN A 696 9.54 23.95 7.87
CA GLN A 696 10.63 23.26 8.57
C GLN A 696 10.73 23.75 10.02
N GLN A 697 10.67 25.06 10.25
CA GLN A 697 10.67 25.63 11.61
C GLN A 697 9.44 25.17 12.42
N LEU A 698 8.26 25.19 11.81
CA LEU A 698 7.03 24.76 12.47
C LEU A 698 7.04 23.26 12.82
N ARG A 699 7.61 22.42 11.94
CA ARG A 699 7.83 20.98 12.18
C ARG A 699 8.78 20.77 13.36
N ASN A 700 9.91 21.48 13.37
CA ASN A 700 10.87 21.41 14.46
C ASN A 700 10.25 21.85 15.81
N ALA A 701 9.40 22.88 15.80
CA ALA A 701 8.67 23.32 16.98
C ALA A 701 7.66 22.27 17.48
N LYS A 702 6.89 21.61 16.58
CA LYS A 702 5.96 20.52 16.97
C LYS A 702 6.69 19.30 17.55
N ARG A 703 7.91 19.04 17.06
CA ARG A 703 8.78 17.92 17.47
C ARG A 703 9.53 18.14 18.78
N ALA A 704 9.72 19.39 19.16
CA ALA A 704 10.62 19.82 20.24
C ALA A 704 10.53 18.96 21.52
N ASN A 705 9.31 18.55 21.90
CA ASN A 705 9.06 17.93 23.20
C ASN A 705 9.33 16.42 23.26
N HIS A 706 9.57 15.75 22.12
CA HIS A 706 9.68 14.29 22.06
C HIS A 706 10.65 13.74 21.00
N THR A 707 11.23 14.58 20.14
CA THR A 707 12.22 14.13 19.15
C THR A 707 13.63 14.12 19.74
N ASP A 708 14.29 12.97 19.68
CA ASP A 708 15.71 12.88 19.99
C ASP A 708 16.56 13.22 18.75
N TRP A 709 17.00 14.47 18.67
CA TRP A 709 17.79 14.99 17.55
C TRP A 709 19.18 14.37 17.42
N ARG A 710 19.66 13.62 18.42
CA ARG A 710 20.93 12.87 18.32
C ARG A 710 20.83 11.70 17.35
N VAL A 711 19.62 11.18 17.13
CA VAL A 711 19.37 10.09 16.20
C VAL A 711 18.89 10.66 14.86
N VAL A 712 19.70 10.47 13.82
CA VAL A 712 19.44 11.02 12.49
C VAL A 712 18.86 9.94 11.58
N PHE A 713 17.64 10.16 11.08
CA PHE A 713 16.96 9.28 10.14
C PHE A 713 15.87 10.06 9.39
N SER A 714 15.37 9.51 8.28
CA SER A 714 14.33 10.18 7.51
C SER A 714 13.01 10.14 8.28
N ARG A 715 12.47 11.30 8.63
CA ARG A 715 11.24 11.41 9.45
C ARG A 715 10.03 11.74 8.61
N ILE A 716 8.87 11.26 9.05
CA ILE A 716 7.60 11.40 8.34
C ILE A 716 6.74 12.42 9.09
N ASP A 717 6.51 13.57 8.48
CA ASP A 717 5.59 14.59 9.02
C ASP A 717 4.25 14.56 8.30
N VAL A 718 3.19 14.72 9.08
CA VAL A 718 1.85 15.01 8.56
C VAL A 718 1.50 16.42 9.00
N THR A 719 1.40 17.34 8.05
CA THR A 719 1.07 18.76 8.32
C THR A 719 -0.37 19.09 7.92
N ASP A 720 -0.96 20.05 8.63
CA ASP A 720 -2.41 20.25 8.71
C ASP A 720 -3.04 20.69 7.37
N GLY A 721 -3.97 19.84 6.89
CA GLY A 721 -5.13 20.23 6.10
C GLY A 721 -6.21 20.84 7.00
N PRO A 722 -7.39 21.20 6.47
CA PRO A 722 -8.38 22.00 7.18
C PRO A 722 -8.73 21.29 8.49
N THR A 723 -8.68 22.03 9.60
CA THR A 723 -8.96 21.58 10.97
C THR A 723 -9.99 20.46 10.93
N GLY A 724 -9.52 19.22 11.12
CA GLY A 724 -10.39 18.06 11.12
C GLY A 724 -11.54 18.31 12.07
N PHE A 725 -12.75 17.85 11.71
CA PHE A 725 -13.87 17.86 12.63
C PHE A 725 -13.39 17.35 13.99
N ARG A 726 -13.45 18.21 15.01
CA ARG A 726 -13.05 17.82 16.36
C ARG A 726 -13.89 16.62 16.75
N GLU A 727 -13.30 15.44 16.83
CA GLU A 727 -13.97 14.24 17.33
C GLU A 727 -13.96 14.23 18.87
N ARG A 728 -14.28 15.39 19.45
CA ARG A 728 -14.14 15.70 20.87
C ARG A 728 -14.83 14.66 21.75
N GLU A 729 -16.11 14.40 21.48
CA GLU A 729 -16.92 13.43 22.20
C GLU A 729 -16.29 12.01 22.21
N ALA A 730 -15.73 11.56 21.08
CA ALA A 730 -15.09 10.25 21.00
C ALA A 730 -13.76 10.22 21.79
N VAL A 731 -12.99 11.31 21.75
CA VAL A 731 -11.71 11.41 22.46
C VAL A 731 -11.91 11.60 23.96
N GLU A 732 -12.93 12.35 24.39
CA GLU A 732 -13.34 12.48 25.79
C GLU A 732 -13.73 11.11 26.35
N LEU A 733 -14.56 10.36 25.63
CA LEU A 733 -14.93 9.00 26.03
C LEU A 733 -13.71 8.07 26.13
N LEU A 734 -12.80 8.14 25.15
CA LEU A 734 -11.54 7.38 25.19
C LEU A 734 -10.68 7.76 26.40
N ARG A 735 -10.58 9.06 26.71
CA ARG A 735 -9.86 9.58 27.88
C ARG A 735 -10.45 9.02 29.17
N GLU A 736 -11.77 9.08 29.32
CA GLU A 736 -12.46 8.55 30.51
C GLU A 736 -12.12 7.08 30.77
N ILE A 737 -12.12 6.25 29.72
CA ILE A 737 -11.79 4.82 29.84
C ILE A 737 -10.32 4.58 30.18
N ILE A 738 -9.40 5.36 29.59
CA ILE A 738 -7.96 5.24 29.89
C ILE A 738 -7.70 5.65 31.35
N VAL A 739 -8.32 6.73 31.81
CA VAL A 739 -8.28 7.15 33.22
C VAL A 739 -8.88 6.07 34.10
N LEU A 740 -9.96 5.43 33.68
CA LEU A 740 -10.58 4.33 34.40
C LEU A 740 -9.61 3.17 34.64
N ARG A 741 -8.75 2.81 33.68
CA ARG A 741 -7.70 1.79 33.88
C ARG A 741 -6.72 2.17 34.99
N SER A 742 -6.32 3.44 35.08
CA SER A 742 -5.35 3.90 36.09
C SER A 742 -5.83 3.76 37.54
N LYS A 743 -7.15 3.63 37.73
CA LYS A 743 -7.77 3.31 39.03
C LYS A 743 -7.43 1.90 39.51
N TYR A 744 -7.27 0.94 38.60
CA TYR A 744 -7.02 -0.47 38.90
C TYR A 744 -5.54 -0.84 38.81
N VAL A 745 -4.82 -0.26 37.85
CA VAL A 745 -3.40 -0.55 37.61
C VAL A 745 -2.59 0.68 38.04
N ASN A 746 -2.14 0.70 39.30
CA ASN A 746 -1.38 1.82 39.86
C ASN A 746 0.03 1.33 40.29
N PRO A 747 1.13 1.94 39.81
CA PRO A 747 2.50 1.49 40.06
C PRO A 747 3.03 1.81 41.48
N ARG A 748 2.17 1.80 42.50
CA ARG A 748 2.56 2.14 43.89
C ARG A 748 3.53 1.14 44.51
N VAL A 749 3.61 -0.06 43.98
CA VAL A 749 4.54 -1.09 44.41
C VAL A 749 5.86 -0.88 43.68
N LYS A 750 6.80 -0.15 44.32
CA LYS A 750 8.19 -0.10 43.86
C LYS A 750 8.75 -1.52 43.86
N TYR A 751 9.38 -1.92 42.75
CA TYR A 751 10.14 -3.18 42.69
C TYR A 751 11.14 -3.22 43.85
N VAL A 752 10.92 -4.13 44.80
CA VAL A 752 11.88 -4.38 45.88
C VAL A 752 12.76 -5.55 45.44
N ASP A 753 14.06 -5.34 45.40
CA ASP A 753 15.02 -6.43 45.18
C ASP A 753 15.14 -7.21 46.49
N VAL A 754 14.53 -8.39 46.51
CA VAL A 754 14.35 -9.19 47.72
C VAL A 754 15.55 -10.09 47.93
N LYS A 755 16.25 -9.93 49.06
CA LYS A 755 17.14 -10.97 49.58
C LYS A 755 16.34 -11.84 50.53
N VAL A 756 16.32 -13.14 50.26
CA VAL A 756 15.59 -14.17 51.03
C VAL A 756 15.90 -14.10 52.53
N GLU A 757 17.13 -13.70 52.87
CA GLU A 757 17.67 -13.70 54.22
C GLU A 757 17.23 -12.47 55.04
N ASP A 758 16.98 -11.33 54.40
CA ASP A 758 16.73 -10.06 55.08
C ASP A 758 15.42 -10.10 55.88
N VAL A 759 14.45 -10.90 55.44
CA VAL A 759 13.12 -11.07 56.06
C VAL A 759 13.20 -11.69 57.46
N PHE A 760 14.16 -12.59 57.68
CA PHE A 760 14.33 -13.25 58.98
C PHE A 760 15.20 -12.42 59.94
N ASN A 761 15.89 -11.40 59.42
CA ASN A 761 16.79 -10.54 60.18
C ASN A 761 16.18 -9.16 60.50
N ASP A 762 15.07 -8.78 59.86
CA ASP A 762 14.43 -7.49 60.06
C ASP A 762 13.63 -7.46 61.37
N SER A 763 14.24 -6.91 62.42
CA SER A 763 13.65 -6.77 63.77
C SER A 763 12.54 -5.71 63.87
N ASN A 764 12.22 -4.98 62.80
CA ASN A 764 11.27 -3.87 62.84
C ASN A 764 9.80 -4.27 62.65
N PHE A 765 9.51 -5.51 62.24
CA PHE A 765 8.14 -5.98 61.97
C PHE A 765 7.72 -7.08 62.95
N ASP A 766 6.92 -6.72 63.95
CA ASP A 766 6.34 -7.67 64.90
C ASP A 766 5.11 -8.37 64.28
N GLU A 767 5.29 -9.63 63.89
CA GLU A 767 4.25 -10.44 63.25
C GLU A 767 3.03 -10.69 64.15
N SER A 768 3.19 -10.64 65.47
CA SER A 768 2.10 -10.93 66.43
C SER A 768 1.01 -9.85 66.48
N LEU A 769 1.36 -8.64 66.02
CA LEU A 769 0.46 -7.48 66.02
C LEU A 769 -0.48 -7.45 64.83
N TRP A 770 -0.32 -8.36 63.86
CA TRP A 770 -1.06 -8.34 62.60
C TRP A 770 -1.85 -9.63 62.42
N GLU A 771 -3.07 -9.48 61.92
CA GLU A 771 -3.92 -10.59 61.51
C GLU A 771 -4.42 -10.36 60.07
N TYR A 772 -4.88 -11.42 59.42
CA TYR A 772 -5.52 -11.34 58.12
C TYR A 772 -6.86 -12.08 58.18
N ASN A 773 -7.87 -11.53 57.49
CA ASN A 773 -9.21 -12.11 57.45
C ASN A 773 -9.79 -11.93 56.04
N ASN A 774 -10.69 -12.83 55.65
CA ASN A 774 -11.43 -12.72 54.38
C ASN A 774 -12.67 -11.83 54.58
N TYR A 775 -12.76 -10.74 53.82
CA TYR A 775 -13.93 -9.87 53.75
C TYR A 775 -14.48 -9.86 52.33
N TYR A 776 -15.70 -10.37 52.15
CA TYR A 776 -16.40 -10.39 50.87
C TYR A 776 -15.63 -11.09 49.72
N GLY A 777 -14.78 -12.07 50.04
CA GLY A 777 -13.96 -12.79 49.07
C GLY A 777 -12.57 -12.18 48.81
N VAL A 778 -12.20 -11.11 49.53
CA VAL A 778 -10.89 -10.47 49.46
C VAL A 778 -10.21 -10.55 50.82
N PHE A 779 -8.98 -11.05 50.85
CA PHE A 779 -8.18 -11.10 52.06
C PHE A 779 -7.57 -9.72 52.37
N LEU A 780 -7.78 -9.25 53.60
CA LEU A 780 -7.27 -7.97 54.09
C LEU A 780 -6.48 -8.19 55.38
N THR A 781 -5.45 -7.37 55.59
CA THR A 781 -4.68 -7.33 56.82
C THR A 781 -5.13 -6.18 57.72
N CYS A 782 -5.19 -6.44 59.02
CA CYS A 782 -5.40 -5.44 60.07
C CYS A 782 -4.48 -5.71 61.26
N ARG A 783 -4.36 -4.73 62.15
CA ARG A 783 -3.77 -5.00 63.46
C ARG A 783 -4.73 -5.82 64.30
N SER A 784 -4.19 -6.75 65.06
CA SER A 784 -4.94 -7.66 65.93
C SER A 784 -5.96 -6.89 66.78
N GLY A 785 -7.24 -7.22 66.63
CA GLY A 785 -8.34 -6.61 67.39
C GLY A 785 -8.95 -5.34 66.77
N LEU A 786 -8.46 -4.87 65.62
CA LEU A 786 -9.08 -3.79 64.85
C LEU A 786 -9.77 -4.33 63.60
N ALA A 787 -10.99 -3.85 63.32
CA ALA A 787 -11.66 -4.16 62.06
C ALA A 787 -10.92 -3.48 60.89
N PRO A 788 -10.55 -4.21 59.82
CA PRO A 788 -9.91 -3.61 58.66
C PRO A 788 -10.89 -2.69 57.95
N GLN A 789 -10.41 -1.50 57.59
CA GLN A 789 -11.11 -0.64 56.65
C GLN A 789 -10.90 -1.16 55.24
N TRP A 790 -11.94 -1.08 54.41
CA TRP A 790 -11.82 -1.45 53.00
C TRP A 790 -10.77 -0.56 52.33
N PRO A 791 -9.75 -1.13 51.65
CA PRO A 791 -8.65 -0.33 51.15
C PRO A 791 -9.11 0.61 50.03
N SER A 792 -8.74 1.89 50.10
CA SER A 792 -9.15 2.91 49.13
C SER A 792 -8.67 2.65 47.71
N PHE A 793 -7.66 1.79 47.53
CA PHE A 793 -7.10 1.40 46.23
C PHE A 793 -7.79 0.17 45.61
N ILE A 794 -8.71 -0.48 46.32
CA ILE A 794 -9.52 -1.57 45.77
C ILE A 794 -10.95 -1.05 45.57
N PRO A 795 -11.41 -0.82 44.34
CA PRO A 795 -12.79 -0.45 44.09
C PRO A 795 -13.73 -1.60 44.49
N PRO A 796 -14.86 -1.35 45.17
CA PRO A 796 -15.84 -2.40 45.48
C PRO A 796 -16.40 -3.07 44.22
N VAL A 797 -16.83 -4.34 44.32
CA VAL A 797 -17.30 -5.13 43.15
C VAL A 797 -18.43 -4.45 42.36
N LYS A 798 -19.35 -3.76 43.04
CA LYS A 798 -20.44 -3.02 42.38
C LYS A 798 -19.91 -1.89 41.49
N GLU A 799 -18.84 -1.26 41.93
CA GLU A 799 -18.17 -0.21 41.17
C GLU A 799 -17.44 -0.80 39.97
N PHE A 800 -16.70 -1.90 40.15
CA PHE A 800 -16.08 -2.63 39.04
C PHE A 800 -17.10 -3.06 37.98
N ILE A 801 -18.27 -3.57 38.39
CA ILE A 801 -19.34 -3.93 37.47
C ILE A 801 -19.78 -2.73 36.63
N ARG A 802 -20.02 -1.57 37.27
CA ARG A 802 -20.38 -0.33 36.56
C ARG A 802 -19.29 0.10 35.59
N ASP A 803 -18.03 -0.01 36.00
CA ASP A 803 -16.87 0.37 35.21
C ASP A 803 -16.74 -0.55 33.96
N VAL A 804 -16.92 -1.87 34.11
CA VAL A 804 -16.99 -2.83 32.98
C VAL A 804 -18.11 -2.47 32.01
N TYR A 805 -19.32 -2.16 32.51
CA TYR A 805 -20.43 -1.72 31.65
C TYR A 805 -20.12 -0.42 30.92
N THR A 806 -19.39 0.50 31.55
CA THR A 806 -18.97 1.77 30.92
C THR A 806 -18.02 1.51 29.76
N VAL A 807 -16.99 0.67 29.97
CA VAL A 807 -16.06 0.28 28.89
C VAL A 807 -16.79 -0.44 27.77
N ARG A 808 -17.67 -1.41 28.09
CA ARG A 808 -18.49 -2.12 27.11
C ARG A 808 -19.32 -1.17 26.26
N GLY A 809 -20.01 -0.22 26.91
CA GLY A 809 -20.85 0.77 26.25
C GLY A 809 -20.05 1.63 25.26
N ALA A 810 -18.84 2.04 25.62
CA ALA A 810 -17.99 2.81 24.73
C ALA A 810 -17.43 1.99 23.55
N VAL A 811 -16.96 0.77 23.82
CA VAL A 811 -16.37 -0.11 22.80
C VAL A 811 -17.40 -0.57 21.78
N MET A 812 -18.60 -0.95 22.23
CA MET A 812 -19.64 -1.53 21.37
C MET A 812 -20.64 -0.48 20.85
N GLY A 813 -20.94 0.56 21.63
CA GLY A 813 -22.04 1.49 21.37
C GLY A 813 -21.64 2.76 20.61
N HIS A 814 -20.35 3.11 20.53
CA HIS A 814 -19.93 4.42 20.04
C HIS A 814 -19.28 4.36 18.63
N GLN A 815 -20.09 4.51 17.58
CA GLN A 815 -19.63 4.39 16.18
C GLN A 815 -18.51 5.39 15.81
N LYS A 816 -18.55 6.63 16.31
CA LYS A 816 -17.50 7.62 16.04
C LYS A 816 -16.14 7.17 16.60
N LEU A 817 -16.14 6.64 17.82
CA LEU A 817 -14.92 6.13 18.46
C LEU A 817 -14.35 4.93 17.71
N ARG A 818 -15.22 4.02 17.24
CA ARG A 818 -14.80 2.90 16.39
C ARG A 818 -14.17 3.38 15.07
N ASN A 819 -14.76 4.37 14.42
CA ASN A 819 -14.23 4.95 13.19
C ASN A 819 -12.89 5.65 13.43
N LEU A 820 -12.79 6.44 14.51
CA LEU A 820 -11.55 7.08 14.94
C LEU A 820 -10.45 6.04 15.17
N ALA A 821 -10.69 5.06 16.03
CA ALA A 821 -9.71 4.01 16.34
C ALA A 821 -9.26 3.25 15.08
N THR A 822 -10.20 2.87 14.21
CA THR A 822 -9.88 2.20 12.93
C THR A 822 -9.00 3.08 12.03
N GLN A 823 -9.35 4.36 11.89
CA GLN A 823 -8.57 5.32 11.10
C GLN A 823 -7.16 5.51 11.67
N ARG A 824 -7.03 5.67 12.99
CA ARG A 824 -5.75 5.87 13.67
C ARG A 824 -4.85 4.63 13.64
N LEU A 825 -5.40 3.44 13.86
CA LEU A 825 -4.65 2.18 13.75
C LEU A 825 -4.11 1.96 12.33
N ASN A 826 -4.94 2.21 11.31
CA ASN A 826 -4.48 2.15 9.91
C ASN A 826 -3.39 3.20 9.63
N LEU A 827 -3.48 4.38 10.25
CA LEU A 827 -2.46 5.42 10.10
C LEU A 827 -1.12 4.97 10.69
N LEU A 828 -1.12 4.39 11.89
CA LEU A 828 0.08 3.86 12.55
C LEU A 828 0.75 2.79 11.70
N GLU A 829 -0.03 1.85 11.15
CA GLU A 829 0.47 0.81 10.26
C GLU A 829 1.10 1.39 8.99
N ARG A 830 0.41 2.33 8.31
CA ARG A 830 0.91 2.93 7.07
C ARG A 830 2.14 3.80 7.30
N LYS A 831 2.19 4.55 8.41
CA LYS A 831 3.40 5.29 8.83
C LYS A 831 4.56 4.33 9.05
N PHE A 832 4.36 3.19 9.70
CA PHE A 832 5.43 2.23 9.94
C PHE A 832 5.94 1.61 8.64
N HIS A 833 5.05 1.29 7.70
CA HIS A 833 5.47 0.83 6.38
C HIS A 833 6.28 1.86 5.60
N LEU A 834 5.92 3.15 5.69
CA LEU A 834 6.71 4.22 5.08
C LEU A 834 8.06 4.39 5.79
N HIS A 835 8.09 4.27 7.12
CA HIS A 835 9.34 4.30 7.90
C HIS A 835 10.28 3.18 7.48
N LEU A 836 9.79 1.95 7.36
CA LEU A 836 10.59 0.83 6.87
C LEU A 836 11.09 1.10 5.44
N ALA A 837 10.25 1.61 4.54
CA ALA A 837 10.67 1.91 3.17
C ALA A 837 11.81 2.94 3.11
N LEU A 838 11.83 3.91 4.03
CA LEU A 838 12.85 4.96 4.11
C LEU A 838 14.11 4.53 4.86
N ASN A 839 13.94 3.83 5.97
CA ASN A 839 14.96 3.72 7.01
C ASN A 839 15.50 2.30 7.24
N ILE A 840 14.96 1.26 6.59
CA ILE A 840 15.42 -0.13 6.78
C ILE A 840 16.94 -0.30 6.56
N SER A 841 17.51 0.43 5.60
CA SER A 841 18.95 0.43 5.33
C SER A 841 19.76 1.18 6.39
N LYS A 842 19.17 2.23 6.98
CA LYS A 842 19.77 3.04 8.06
C LYS A 842 19.72 2.31 9.40
N GLU A 843 18.61 1.62 9.71
CA GLU A 843 18.46 0.75 10.89
C GLU A 843 19.51 -0.37 10.93
N ALA A 844 19.98 -0.83 9.76
CA ALA A 844 21.05 -1.83 9.68
C ALA A 844 22.46 -1.30 10.05
N GLY A 845 22.63 0.00 10.27
CA GLY A 845 23.88 0.61 10.76
C GLY A 845 25.03 0.71 9.75
N LYS A 846 26.09 1.44 10.13
CA LYS A 846 27.35 1.54 9.34
C LYS A 846 28.19 0.27 9.52
N LYS A 847 29.13 -0.02 8.59
CA LYS A 847 29.88 -1.31 8.55
C LYS A 847 30.61 -1.64 9.86
N GLU A 848 31.07 -0.63 10.59
CA GLU A 848 31.72 -0.78 11.90
C GLU A 848 30.70 -1.10 13.02
N GLU A 849 29.50 -0.52 12.97
CA GLU A 849 28.38 -0.85 13.87
C GLU A 849 27.76 -2.22 13.52
N LYS A 850 27.88 -2.65 12.25
CA LYS A 850 27.27 -3.90 11.72
C LYS A 850 27.78 -5.16 12.39
N GLU A 851 29.02 -5.17 12.86
CA GLU A 851 29.59 -6.37 13.50
C GLU A 851 28.90 -6.70 14.83
N TRP A 852 28.26 -5.72 15.49
CA TRP A 852 27.77 -5.91 16.86
C TRP A 852 26.33 -5.46 17.09
N ASN A 853 25.81 -4.41 16.43
CA ASN A 853 24.64 -3.73 17.00
C ASN A 853 23.27 -4.33 16.63
N ASN A 854 22.95 -4.71 15.37
CA ASN A 854 21.53 -4.87 15.00
C ASN A 854 21.17 -6.10 14.13
N ARG A 855 22.11 -7.02 13.88
CA ARG A 855 21.88 -8.19 13.00
C ARG A 855 21.98 -9.54 13.70
N ASP A 856 22.49 -9.56 14.91
CA ASP A 856 22.63 -10.79 15.67
C ASP A 856 21.48 -10.93 16.67
N PHE A 857 20.32 -11.31 16.15
CA PHE A 857 19.15 -11.64 16.96
C PHE A 857 19.44 -12.80 17.95
N PHE A 858 20.37 -13.70 17.63
CA PHE A 858 20.67 -14.86 18.47
C PHE A 858 21.28 -14.46 19.82
N THR A 859 21.97 -13.33 19.88
CA THR A 859 22.53 -12.77 21.13
C THR A 859 21.64 -11.73 21.81
N ALA A 860 20.42 -11.49 21.30
CA ALA A 860 19.40 -10.71 22.00
C ALA A 860 18.74 -11.58 23.07
N HIS A 861 18.59 -11.06 24.30
CA HIS A 861 17.85 -11.78 25.34
C HIS A 861 16.37 -11.87 24.97
N LYS A 862 15.81 -13.08 25.04
CA LYS A 862 14.41 -13.36 24.73
C LYS A 862 13.80 -14.26 25.80
N VAL A 863 12.56 -13.96 26.16
CA VAL A 863 11.83 -14.67 27.21
C VAL A 863 10.58 -15.28 26.62
N ASP A 864 10.39 -16.59 26.80
CA ASP A 864 9.11 -17.24 26.56
C ASP A 864 8.14 -16.87 27.69
N THR A 865 7.33 -15.83 27.48
CA THR A 865 6.43 -15.27 28.50
C THR A 865 5.13 -16.06 28.66
N ASN A 866 4.88 -17.06 27.81
CA ASN A 866 3.70 -17.92 27.91
C ASN A 866 4.03 -19.35 27.52
N VAL A 867 4.46 -20.17 28.49
CA VAL A 867 4.72 -21.60 28.30
C VAL A 867 4.17 -22.43 29.46
N GLN A 868 3.39 -23.46 29.14
CA GLN A 868 2.82 -24.40 30.11
C GLN A 868 3.84 -25.48 30.44
N THR A 869 4.25 -25.63 31.71
CA THR A 869 5.34 -26.55 32.07
C THR A 869 5.05 -28.00 31.69
N ALA A 870 3.80 -28.45 31.86
CA ALA A 870 3.37 -29.81 31.49
C ALA A 870 3.44 -30.11 29.98
N ALA A 871 3.60 -29.09 29.14
CA ALA A 871 3.76 -29.20 27.70
C ALA A 871 4.96 -28.38 27.18
N GLY A 872 5.91 -28.04 28.06
CA GLY A 872 7.00 -27.10 27.79
C GLY A 872 8.17 -27.70 27.02
N MET A 873 8.27 -29.03 26.97
CA MET A 873 9.22 -29.77 26.14
C MET A 873 8.63 -30.05 24.76
N ASN A 874 9.49 -30.23 23.75
CA ASN A 874 9.03 -30.77 22.47
C ASN A 874 8.70 -32.27 22.58
N ALA A 875 8.01 -32.79 21.58
CA ALA A 875 7.54 -34.18 21.57
C ALA A 875 8.67 -35.23 21.52
N ARG A 876 9.80 -34.88 20.89
CA ARG A 876 10.98 -35.76 20.82
C ARG A 876 11.69 -35.89 22.18
N THR A 877 11.85 -34.79 22.90
CA THR A 877 12.46 -34.77 24.23
C THR A 877 11.62 -35.57 25.22
N LEU A 878 10.29 -35.47 25.14
CA LEU A 878 9.39 -36.32 25.92
C LEU A 878 9.55 -37.80 25.56
N LEU A 879 9.63 -38.13 24.27
CA LEU A 879 9.85 -39.51 23.82
C LEU A 879 11.18 -40.07 24.32
N GLU A 880 12.28 -39.34 24.13
CA GLU A 880 13.61 -39.75 24.59
C GLU A 880 13.63 -40.00 26.11
N PHE A 881 12.99 -39.11 26.87
CA PHE A 881 12.85 -39.26 28.32
C PHE A 881 12.00 -40.49 28.70
N PHE A 882 10.85 -40.69 28.02
CA PHE A 882 9.99 -41.84 28.27
C PHE A 882 10.72 -43.16 27.98
N VAL A 883 11.45 -43.24 26.86
CA VAL A 883 12.22 -44.43 26.47
C VAL A 883 13.33 -44.69 27.48
N GLU A 884 14.07 -43.66 27.90
CA GLU A 884 15.10 -43.76 28.95
C GLU A 884 14.53 -44.34 30.25
N LYS A 885 13.37 -43.81 30.73
CA LYS A 885 12.73 -44.30 31.96
C LYS A 885 12.18 -45.70 31.81
N ALA A 886 11.57 -46.03 30.67
CA ALA A 886 11.04 -47.36 30.42
C ALA A 886 12.13 -48.44 30.38
N LEU A 887 13.30 -48.13 29.81
CA LEU A 887 14.41 -49.07 29.68
C LEU A 887 15.25 -49.20 30.97
N HIS A 888 15.59 -48.08 31.60
CA HIS A 888 16.54 -48.06 32.72
C HIS A 888 15.87 -47.99 34.10
N HIS A 889 14.62 -47.53 34.19
CA HIS A 889 13.89 -47.31 35.44
C HIS A 889 12.56 -48.06 35.51
N GLY A 890 12.43 -49.17 34.77
CA GLY A 890 11.21 -50.00 34.76
C GLY A 890 10.81 -50.56 36.13
N HIS A 891 11.72 -50.59 37.12
CA HIS A 891 11.45 -51.06 38.48
C HIS A 891 10.87 -49.99 39.40
N ASP A 892 10.81 -48.72 38.97
CA ASP A 892 10.25 -47.65 39.78
C ASP A 892 8.75 -47.87 40.01
N VAL A 893 8.31 -47.79 41.27
CA VAL A 893 6.90 -47.91 41.65
C VAL A 893 6.19 -46.59 41.33
N VAL A 894 5.22 -46.64 40.43
CA VAL A 894 4.57 -45.46 39.85
C VAL A 894 3.21 -45.15 40.47
N PHE A 895 2.47 -46.15 40.93
CA PHE A 895 1.23 -45.99 41.70
C PHE A 895 0.91 -47.28 42.47
N GLU A 896 -0.07 -47.19 43.36
CA GLU A 896 -0.60 -48.31 44.13
C GLU A 896 -2.03 -48.60 43.67
N GLU A 897 -2.33 -49.87 43.42
CA GLU A 897 -3.66 -50.36 43.04
C GLU A 897 -3.97 -51.57 43.90
N ASP A 898 -5.12 -51.58 44.59
CA ASP A 898 -5.53 -52.65 45.51
C ASP A 898 -4.47 -53.01 46.59
N ASN A 899 -3.80 -52.00 47.15
CA ASN A 899 -2.69 -52.14 48.10
C ASN A 899 -1.46 -52.91 47.56
N GLN A 900 -1.32 -53.01 46.23
CA GLN A 900 -0.16 -53.59 45.57
C GLN A 900 0.62 -52.49 44.83
N PRO A 901 1.95 -52.40 45.03
CA PRO A 901 2.77 -51.45 44.30
C PRO A 901 2.90 -51.86 42.83
N VAL A 902 2.50 -50.98 41.91
CA VAL A 902 2.62 -51.20 40.47
C VAL A 902 3.86 -50.48 39.95
N THR A 903 4.75 -51.23 39.31
CA THR A 903 5.99 -50.71 38.70
C THR A 903 5.76 -50.16 37.29
N LEU A 904 6.61 -49.25 36.83
CA LEU A 904 6.53 -48.71 35.46
C LEU A 904 6.55 -49.84 34.41
N ARG A 905 7.37 -50.87 34.60
CA ARG A 905 7.42 -52.03 33.69
C ARG A 905 6.08 -52.77 33.65
N GLN A 906 5.43 -52.98 34.78
CA GLN A 906 4.11 -53.62 34.82
C GLN A 906 3.04 -52.78 34.11
N VAL A 907 3.08 -51.44 34.24
CA VAL A 907 2.17 -50.55 33.49
C VAL A 907 2.40 -50.68 31.99
N LEU A 908 3.66 -50.65 31.55
CA LEU A 908 4.01 -50.80 30.13
C LEU A 908 3.58 -52.15 29.57
N GLU A 909 3.76 -53.23 30.34
CA GLU A 909 3.31 -54.59 29.98
C GLU A 909 1.78 -54.67 29.87
N ARG A 910 1.04 -54.09 30.82
CA ARG A 910 -0.43 -54.05 30.81
C ARG A 910 -0.98 -53.36 29.56
N HIS A 911 -0.36 -52.26 29.14
CA HIS A 911 -0.75 -51.53 27.94
C HIS A 911 -0.09 -52.04 26.65
N LYS A 912 0.68 -53.15 26.72
CA LYS A 912 1.41 -53.75 25.59
C LYS A 912 2.32 -52.76 24.85
N ILE A 913 2.94 -51.84 25.59
CA ILE A 913 3.82 -50.80 25.03
C ILE A 913 5.24 -51.35 24.92
N ASN A 914 5.81 -51.33 23.71
CA ASN A 914 7.22 -51.62 23.52
C ASN A 914 8.04 -50.31 23.47
N PRO A 915 8.87 -50.02 24.50
CA PRO A 915 9.60 -48.76 24.58
C PRO A 915 10.65 -48.56 23.48
N THR A 916 11.11 -49.62 22.80
CA THR A 916 12.08 -49.49 21.70
C THR A 916 11.45 -49.17 20.34
N ARG A 917 10.11 -49.25 20.23
CA ARG A 917 9.38 -49.03 18.97
C ARG A 917 8.32 -47.93 19.04
N ILE A 918 8.07 -47.40 20.24
CA ILE A 918 7.06 -46.37 20.45
C ILE A 918 7.40 -45.10 19.67
N THR A 919 6.42 -44.59 18.93
CA THR A 919 6.55 -43.33 18.17
C THR A 919 6.08 -42.13 19.00
N VAL A 920 6.40 -40.91 18.53
CA VAL A 920 5.92 -39.67 19.15
C VAL A 920 4.39 -39.63 19.23
N ASP A 921 3.72 -39.98 18.12
CA ASP A 921 2.26 -39.92 18.03
C ASP A 921 1.59 -40.96 18.94
N GLU A 922 2.14 -42.18 18.99
CA GLU A 922 1.66 -43.21 19.92
C GLU A 922 1.82 -42.77 21.37
N LEU A 923 2.96 -42.19 21.75
CA LEU A 923 3.19 -41.69 23.12
C LEU A 923 2.22 -40.56 23.47
N ASN A 924 2.02 -39.59 22.59
CA ASN A 924 1.06 -38.51 22.80
C ASN A 924 -0.37 -39.04 22.93
N HIS A 925 -0.77 -39.99 22.10
CA HIS A 925 -2.07 -40.65 22.21
C HIS A 925 -2.23 -41.39 23.53
N LEU A 926 -1.18 -42.12 23.96
CA LEU A 926 -1.16 -42.85 25.24
C LEU A 926 -1.30 -41.92 26.44
N LEU A 927 -0.58 -40.81 26.47
CA LEU A 927 -0.66 -39.83 27.56
C LEU A 927 -2.03 -39.14 27.60
N ASN A 928 -2.66 -38.91 26.45
CA ASN A 928 -4.00 -38.30 26.42
C ASN A 928 -5.12 -39.26 26.82
N THR A 929 -4.96 -40.56 26.55
CA THR A 929 -5.97 -41.58 26.85
C THR A 929 -5.82 -42.22 28.23
N ASN A 930 -4.59 -42.28 28.77
CA ASN A 930 -4.30 -42.92 30.05
C ASN A 930 -3.97 -41.88 31.11
N PRO A 931 -4.94 -41.46 31.96
CA PRO A 931 -4.72 -40.44 32.97
C PRO A 931 -3.62 -40.84 33.96
N GLN A 932 -3.47 -42.13 34.28
CA GLN A 932 -2.42 -42.63 35.18
C GLN A 932 -0.99 -42.37 34.64
N LEU A 933 -0.75 -42.62 33.35
CA LEU A 933 0.55 -42.33 32.73
C LEU A 933 0.79 -40.82 32.66
N ARG A 934 -0.25 -40.05 32.31
CA ARG A 934 -0.18 -38.59 32.31
C ARG A 934 0.21 -38.03 33.67
N THR A 935 -0.46 -38.46 34.74
CA THR A 935 -0.18 -38.02 36.12
C THR A 935 1.23 -38.43 36.55
N THR A 936 1.68 -39.62 36.16
CA THR A 936 3.04 -40.11 36.50
C THR A 936 4.15 -39.24 35.88
N PHE A 937 4.02 -38.84 34.61
CA PHE A 937 5.07 -38.13 33.89
C PHE A 937 4.95 -36.61 33.90
N LEU A 938 3.73 -36.06 33.95
CA LEU A 938 3.45 -34.65 33.66
C LEU A 938 2.76 -33.89 34.82
N ASP A 939 2.64 -34.51 36.00
CA ASP A 939 2.04 -33.88 37.19
C ASP A 939 3.04 -33.83 38.36
N PRO A 940 3.20 -32.68 39.04
CA PRO A 940 4.00 -32.60 40.26
C PRO A 940 3.40 -33.35 41.46
N ASP A 941 2.08 -33.54 41.52
CA ASP A 941 1.39 -34.22 42.61
C ASP A 941 0.95 -35.64 42.20
N ASN A 942 1.84 -36.60 42.40
CA ASN A 942 1.61 -38.01 42.11
C ASN A 942 2.25 -38.91 43.16
N PHE A 943 2.07 -40.24 43.04
CA PHE A 943 2.61 -41.20 44.01
C PHE A 943 4.15 -41.12 44.13
N MET A 944 4.85 -40.84 43.03
CA MET A 944 6.30 -40.60 43.00
C MET A 944 6.70 -39.18 43.47
N LYS A 945 5.75 -38.40 43.99
CA LYS A 945 5.86 -37.00 44.39
C LYS A 945 6.45 -36.11 43.28
N GLY A 946 6.12 -36.38 42.03
CA GLY A 946 6.51 -35.55 40.88
C GLY A 946 7.95 -35.69 40.41
N ARG A 947 8.66 -36.77 40.77
CA ARG A 947 10.07 -37.01 40.38
C ARG A 947 10.30 -36.92 38.87
N TYR A 948 9.54 -37.66 38.07
CA TYR A 948 9.72 -37.67 36.61
C TYR A 948 9.38 -36.33 35.98
N PHE A 949 8.35 -35.64 36.48
CA PHE A 949 8.02 -34.29 36.04
C PHE A 949 9.17 -33.31 36.32
N ALA A 950 9.80 -33.39 37.49
CA ALA A 950 10.96 -32.57 37.83
C ALA A 950 12.17 -32.88 36.94
N GLU A 951 12.51 -34.16 36.73
CA GLU A 951 13.63 -34.57 35.88
C GLU A 951 13.45 -34.12 34.42
N LEU A 952 12.24 -34.29 33.86
CA LEU A 952 11.91 -33.83 32.51
C LEU A 952 11.96 -32.31 32.39
N THR A 953 11.44 -31.61 33.39
CA THR A 953 11.48 -30.14 33.41
C THR A 953 12.92 -29.62 33.50
N LYS A 954 13.77 -30.24 34.33
CA LYS A 954 15.21 -29.90 34.39
C LYS A 954 15.90 -30.10 33.05
N ARG A 955 15.68 -31.24 32.39
CA ARG A 955 16.22 -31.49 31.05
C ARG A 955 15.77 -30.43 30.05
N THR A 956 14.54 -29.94 30.16
CA THR A 956 14.03 -28.85 29.32
C THR A 956 14.72 -27.51 29.63
N LEU A 957 14.94 -27.20 30.91
CA LEU A 957 15.65 -25.99 31.34
C LEU A 957 17.14 -26.01 30.96
N GLU A 958 17.76 -27.19 30.92
CA GLU A 958 19.13 -27.37 30.42
C GLU A 958 19.22 -27.04 28.92
N LEU A 959 18.20 -27.36 28.12
CA LEU A 959 18.12 -26.93 26.72
C LEU A 959 18.06 -25.40 26.59
N TYR A 960 17.30 -24.72 27.45
CA TYR A 960 17.33 -23.25 27.51
C TYR A 960 18.70 -22.71 27.92
N GLN A 961 19.48 -23.46 28.70
CA GLN A 961 20.83 -23.04 29.10
C GLN A 961 21.86 -23.23 27.98
N GLU A 962 21.63 -24.12 27.01
CA GLU A 962 22.46 -24.29 25.81
C GLU A 962 22.45 -23.00 24.95
N ASP A 963 21.26 -22.40 24.74
CA ASP A 963 21.10 -21.08 24.14
C ASP A 963 21.13 -19.99 25.23
N ALA A 964 22.33 -19.53 25.59
CA ALA A 964 22.58 -18.62 26.72
C ALA A 964 21.69 -17.35 26.80
N PHE A 965 20.97 -17.02 25.73
CA PHE A 965 20.10 -15.84 25.60
C PHE A 965 18.60 -16.14 25.64
N SER A 966 18.21 -17.41 25.74
CA SER A 966 16.81 -17.83 25.84
C SER A 966 16.40 -18.15 27.28
N PHE A 967 15.27 -17.57 27.69
CA PHE A 967 14.72 -17.64 29.04
C PHE A 967 13.24 -18.02 28.98
N SER A 968 12.67 -18.46 30.09
CA SER A 968 11.25 -18.84 30.15
C SER A 968 10.56 -18.37 31.43
N GLU A 969 9.24 -18.21 31.33
CA GLU A 969 8.33 -18.08 32.47
C GLU A 969 7.36 -19.26 32.49
N ASN A 970 7.84 -20.38 33.03
CA ASN A 970 7.12 -21.64 33.09
C ASN A 970 5.89 -21.57 34.01
N ARG A 971 4.76 -22.06 33.52
CA ARG A 971 3.47 -22.03 34.24
C ARG A 971 3.17 -23.35 34.97
N LEU A 972 3.09 -23.28 36.30
CA LEU A 972 2.62 -24.36 37.17
C LEU A 972 1.16 -24.14 37.55
N VAL A 973 0.42 -25.22 37.86
CA VAL A 973 -1.03 -25.17 38.07
C VAL A 973 -1.38 -25.26 39.56
N ILE A 974 -2.27 -24.40 40.04
CA ILE A 974 -2.93 -24.53 41.35
C ILE A 974 -4.44 -24.62 41.14
N GLY A 975 -5.03 -25.77 41.48
CA GLY A 975 -6.40 -26.10 41.14
C GLY A 975 -7.47 -25.50 42.06
N GLY A 976 -7.13 -24.98 43.23
CA GLY A 976 -8.09 -24.50 44.22
C GLY A 976 -8.90 -25.63 44.89
N LYS A 977 -8.38 -26.86 44.86
CA LYS A 977 -9.02 -28.05 45.45
C LYS A 977 -8.86 -28.07 46.97
N SER A 978 -7.68 -27.67 47.46
CA SER A 978 -7.36 -27.64 48.88
C SER A 978 -6.28 -26.62 49.19
N LYS A 979 -6.23 -26.16 50.45
CA LYS A 979 -5.17 -25.26 50.96
C LYS A 979 -3.77 -25.88 50.93
N SER A 980 -3.68 -27.21 50.86
CA SER A 980 -2.40 -27.93 50.86
C SER A 980 -1.69 -27.94 49.51
N GLU A 981 -2.37 -27.60 48.40
CA GLU A 981 -1.79 -27.63 47.05
C GLU A 981 -0.51 -26.78 46.96
N TRP A 982 -0.50 -25.60 47.57
CA TRP A 982 0.68 -24.73 47.61
C TRP A 982 1.85 -25.36 48.37
N ALA A 983 1.60 -25.97 49.53
CA ALA A 983 2.64 -26.61 50.33
C ALA A 983 3.22 -27.84 49.61
N LEU A 984 2.39 -28.59 48.89
CA LEU A 984 2.82 -29.71 48.06
C LEU A 984 3.71 -29.24 46.89
N LEU A 985 3.29 -28.18 46.20
CA LEU A 985 4.06 -27.61 45.08
C LEU A 985 5.40 -27.01 45.56
N ALA A 986 5.39 -26.30 46.70
CA ALA A 986 6.60 -25.79 47.33
C ALA A 986 7.55 -26.92 47.76
N HIS A 987 7.01 -28.00 48.31
CA HIS A 987 7.80 -29.17 48.66
C HIS A 987 8.43 -29.83 47.43
N TRP A 988 7.69 -29.96 46.33
CA TRP A 988 8.22 -30.45 45.07
C TRP A 988 9.35 -29.56 44.54
N PHE A 989 9.13 -28.24 44.53
CA PHE A 989 10.11 -27.26 44.05
C PHE A 989 11.43 -27.35 44.81
N ASP A 990 11.37 -27.39 46.15
CA ASP A 990 12.53 -27.47 47.04
C ASP A 990 13.21 -28.84 46.94
N ARG A 991 12.44 -29.93 47.04
CA ARG A 991 12.96 -31.30 47.07
C ARG A 991 13.78 -31.64 45.83
N TYR A 992 13.32 -31.22 44.66
CA TYR A 992 14.02 -31.51 43.41
C TYR A 992 14.95 -30.38 42.98
N GLY A 993 15.05 -29.25 43.70
CA GLY A 993 15.94 -28.14 43.32
C GLY A 993 15.55 -27.54 41.96
N MET A 994 14.32 -27.06 41.85
CA MET A 994 13.75 -26.51 40.61
C MET A 994 14.05 -25.01 40.40
N ALA A 995 14.92 -24.43 41.23
CA ALA A 995 15.43 -23.08 41.03
C ALA A 995 16.42 -23.04 39.85
N SER A 996 16.18 -22.15 38.89
CA SER A 996 17.05 -21.95 37.73
C SER A 996 17.23 -20.47 37.42
N ARG A 997 18.39 -20.09 36.88
CA ARG A 997 18.65 -18.73 36.40
C ARG A 997 17.94 -18.42 35.08
N GLN A 998 17.67 -19.46 34.28
CA GLN A 998 17.01 -19.36 32.97
C GLN A 998 15.48 -19.27 33.08
N ASN A 999 14.90 -19.47 34.27
CA ASN A 999 13.45 -19.57 34.42
C ASN A 999 12.90 -18.82 35.64
N ARG A 1000 11.71 -18.23 35.46
CA ARG A 1000 10.82 -17.79 36.55
C ARG A 1000 9.51 -18.55 36.47
N TRP A 1001 8.78 -18.61 37.56
CA TRP A 1001 7.55 -19.40 37.62
C TRP A 1001 6.31 -18.51 37.61
N MET A 1002 5.34 -18.87 36.79
CA MET A 1002 4.00 -18.29 36.78
C MET A 1002 3.02 -19.32 37.35
N ILE A 1003 1.99 -18.87 38.04
CA ILE A 1003 0.97 -19.77 38.62
C ILE A 1003 -0.33 -19.62 37.83
N SER A 1004 -0.67 -20.67 37.10
CA SER A 1004 -1.93 -20.82 36.38
C SER A 1004 -3.05 -21.23 37.32
N LEU A 1005 -4.11 -20.44 37.35
CA LEU A 1005 -5.34 -20.66 38.12
C LEU A 1005 -6.47 -21.04 37.14
N PRO A 1006 -6.69 -22.34 36.87
CA PRO A 1006 -7.72 -22.78 35.94
C PRO A 1006 -9.13 -22.56 36.49
N ARG A 1007 -10.09 -22.14 35.65
CA ARG A 1007 -11.53 -21.95 36.01
C ARG A 1007 -12.29 -23.26 36.24
N CYS A 1008 -11.82 -24.09 37.18
CA CYS A 1008 -12.33 -25.43 37.44
C CYS A 1008 -13.37 -25.52 38.56
N TYR A 1009 -13.83 -24.39 39.14
CA TYR A 1009 -14.84 -24.37 40.21
C TYR A 1009 -16.04 -25.28 39.92
N ARG A 1010 -16.63 -25.19 38.72
CA ARG A 1010 -17.78 -26.03 38.33
C ARG A 1010 -17.49 -27.53 38.54
N ARG A 1011 -16.31 -27.99 38.10
CA ARG A 1011 -15.91 -29.40 38.21
C ARG A 1011 -15.74 -29.81 39.67
N LEU A 1012 -15.06 -28.98 40.47
CA LEU A 1012 -14.82 -29.23 41.89
C LEU A 1012 -16.10 -29.18 42.72
N ARG A 1013 -17.02 -28.28 42.36
CA ARG A 1013 -18.35 -28.15 42.97
C ARG A 1013 -19.20 -29.39 42.70
N GLN A 1014 -19.22 -29.86 41.45
CA GLN A 1014 -19.92 -31.09 41.06
C GLN A 1014 -19.35 -32.34 41.75
N GLN A 1015 -18.05 -32.36 42.03
CA GLN A 1015 -17.40 -33.43 42.80
C GLN A 1015 -17.58 -33.30 44.31
N GLY A 1016 -18.20 -32.22 44.81
CA GLY A 1016 -18.39 -31.98 46.24
C GLY A 1016 -17.11 -31.60 47.00
N ILE A 1017 -16.02 -31.27 46.30
CA ILE A 1017 -14.73 -30.88 46.91
C ILE A 1017 -14.82 -29.47 47.52
N VAL A 1018 -15.57 -28.57 46.89
CA VAL A 1018 -15.79 -27.19 47.36
C VAL A 1018 -17.28 -26.87 47.47
N ARG A 1019 -17.66 -26.04 48.46
CA ARG A 1019 -19.05 -25.69 48.79
C ARG A 1019 -19.57 -24.47 48.06
N ASN A 1020 -18.71 -23.51 47.76
CA ASN A 1020 -19.04 -22.28 47.06
C ASN A 1020 -17.78 -21.69 46.43
N PHE A 1021 -17.94 -20.64 45.63
CA PHE A 1021 -16.80 -20.00 44.96
C PHE A 1021 -15.85 -19.34 45.95
N GLY A 1022 -16.36 -18.89 47.11
CA GLY A 1022 -15.54 -18.33 48.20
C GLY A 1022 -14.53 -19.31 48.76
N GLU A 1023 -14.94 -20.55 49.05
CA GLU A 1023 -14.04 -21.61 49.53
C GLU A 1023 -12.97 -21.97 48.49
N TYR A 1024 -13.34 -21.95 47.21
CA TYR A 1024 -12.38 -22.12 46.10
C TYR A 1024 -11.31 -21.01 46.11
N LEU A 1025 -11.70 -19.74 46.31
CA LEU A 1025 -10.75 -18.63 46.46
C LEU A 1025 -9.93 -18.74 47.75
N ASP A 1026 -10.54 -19.17 48.86
CA ASP A 1026 -9.86 -19.39 50.14
C ASP A 1026 -8.74 -20.42 49.99
N ASN A 1027 -8.98 -21.51 49.27
CA ASN A 1027 -7.98 -22.54 48.98
C ASN A 1027 -6.76 -21.99 48.22
N ILE A 1028 -6.96 -20.96 47.38
CA ILE A 1028 -5.91 -20.35 46.57
C ILE A 1028 -5.15 -19.28 47.37
N PHE A 1029 -5.85 -18.33 48.00
CA PHE A 1029 -5.22 -17.11 48.54
C PHE A 1029 -4.91 -17.18 50.03
N GLN A 1030 -5.61 -17.99 50.83
CA GLN A 1030 -5.32 -18.10 52.26
C GLN A 1030 -3.88 -18.60 52.53
N PRO A 1031 -3.36 -19.64 51.85
CA PRO A 1031 -1.99 -20.12 52.10
C PRO A 1031 -0.92 -19.07 51.79
N LEU A 1032 -1.17 -18.23 50.77
CA LEU A 1032 -0.28 -17.15 50.39
C LEU A 1032 -0.19 -16.07 51.46
N TRP A 1033 -1.31 -15.70 52.08
CA TRP A 1033 -1.33 -14.77 53.20
C TRP A 1033 -0.65 -15.34 54.43
N GLU A 1034 -0.88 -16.61 54.75
CA GLU A 1034 -0.27 -17.25 55.91
C GLU A 1034 1.27 -17.22 55.85
N VAL A 1035 1.85 -17.59 54.70
CA VAL A 1035 3.31 -17.57 54.51
C VAL A 1035 3.88 -16.17 54.31
N SER A 1036 3.09 -15.23 53.79
CA SER A 1036 3.53 -13.83 53.68
C SER A 1036 3.56 -13.12 55.04
N LEU A 1037 2.62 -13.46 55.94
CA LEU A 1037 2.58 -12.91 57.29
C LEU A 1037 3.59 -13.61 58.21
N HIS A 1038 3.74 -14.93 58.09
CA HIS A 1038 4.67 -15.73 58.89
C HIS A 1038 5.59 -16.60 58.02
N PRO A 1039 6.64 -16.02 57.40
CA PRO A 1039 7.57 -16.76 56.55
C PRO A 1039 8.26 -17.94 57.24
N ALA A 1040 8.43 -17.88 58.56
CA ALA A 1040 9.06 -18.93 59.36
C ALA A 1040 8.19 -20.20 59.51
N LYS A 1041 6.87 -20.13 59.28
CA LYS A 1041 5.98 -21.31 59.36
C LYS A 1041 6.30 -22.35 58.29
N ASP A 1042 6.62 -21.90 57.08
CA ASP A 1042 7.05 -22.77 55.98
C ASP A 1042 8.08 -22.04 55.10
N THR A 1043 9.35 -22.19 55.48
CA THR A 1043 10.49 -21.55 54.81
C THR A 1043 10.65 -22.01 53.37
N ARG A 1044 10.26 -23.26 53.05
CA ARG A 1044 10.32 -23.80 51.68
C ARG A 1044 9.28 -23.15 50.79
N PHE A 1045 8.07 -22.96 51.32
CA PHE A 1045 7.02 -22.24 50.60
C PHE A 1045 7.41 -20.77 50.41
N HIS A 1046 7.98 -20.12 51.42
CA HIS A 1046 8.53 -18.78 51.25
C HIS A 1046 9.60 -18.71 50.14
N TYR A 1047 10.55 -19.66 50.13
CA TYR A 1047 11.60 -19.77 49.11
C TYR A 1047 11.06 -20.03 47.70
N PHE A 1048 10.02 -20.84 47.56
CA PHE A 1048 9.34 -21.03 46.28
C PHE A 1048 8.75 -19.71 45.76
N LEU A 1049 8.09 -18.94 46.62
CA LEU A 1049 7.47 -17.66 46.25
C LEU A 1049 8.48 -16.59 45.81
N THR A 1050 9.77 -16.72 46.14
CA THR A 1050 10.81 -15.80 45.62
C THR A 1050 11.18 -16.08 44.16
N HIS A 1051 10.78 -17.24 43.64
CA HIS A 1051 10.98 -17.63 42.24
C HIS A 1051 9.73 -17.47 41.38
N VAL A 1052 8.57 -17.22 42.00
CA VAL A 1052 7.31 -16.93 41.32
C VAL A 1052 7.26 -15.46 40.91
N SER A 1053 7.00 -15.19 39.63
CA SER A 1053 6.93 -13.84 39.06
C SER A 1053 5.51 -13.32 38.89
N GLY A 1054 4.50 -14.21 38.90
CA GLY A 1054 3.11 -13.79 38.70
C GLY A 1054 2.09 -14.93 38.66
N MET A 1055 0.86 -14.57 38.34
CA MET A 1055 -0.30 -15.45 38.25
C MET A 1055 -1.09 -15.22 36.96
N ASP A 1056 -1.84 -16.24 36.56
CA ASP A 1056 -2.63 -16.30 35.33
C ASP A 1056 -3.99 -16.95 35.59
N CYS A 1057 -4.99 -16.55 34.81
CA CYS A 1057 -6.31 -17.15 34.78
C CYS A 1057 -6.45 -17.92 33.47
N VAL A 1058 -6.61 -19.25 33.58
CA VAL A 1058 -6.66 -20.16 32.43
C VAL A 1058 -8.06 -20.74 32.28
N ASP A 1059 -8.59 -20.79 31.07
CA ASP A 1059 -9.87 -21.44 30.77
C ASP A 1059 -9.99 -21.84 29.29
N ASP A 1060 -10.95 -22.71 29.02
CA ASP A 1060 -11.46 -22.96 27.68
C ASP A 1060 -12.43 -21.82 27.30
N GLU A 1061 -11.90 -20.82 26.60
CA GLU A 1061 -12.61 -19.62 26.17
C GLU A 1061 -13.78 -19.89 25.21
N THR A 1062 -13.93 -21.11 24.69
CA THR A 1062 -15.05 -21.47 23.79
C THR A 1062 -16.40 -21.60 24.53
N LYS A 1063 -16.37 -21.69 25.85
CA LYS A 1063 -17.57 -21.84 26.68
C LYS A 1063 -18.31 -20.51 26.84
N ILE A 1064 -19.62 -20.56 26.71
CA ILE A 1064 -20.51 -19.42 26.93
C ILE A 1064 -20.36 -18.91 28.37
N ASP A 1065 -20.05 -17.64 28.51
CA ASP A 1065 -19.87 -16.99 29.82
C ASP A 1065 -21.19 -16.41 30.35
N LEU A 1066 -21.35 -16.41 31.68
CA LEU A 1066 -22.55 -15.86 32.32
C LEU A 1066 -22.47 -14.33 32.42
N PRO A 1067 -23.61 -13.61 32.44
CA PRO A 1067 -23.63 -12.18 32.75
C PRO A 1067 -23.01 -11.88 34.12
N LEU A 1068 -22.23 -10.80 34.20
CA LEU A 1068 -21.57 -10.36 35.43
C LEU A 1068 -22.60 -9.97 36.51
N THR A 1069 -22.44 -10.46 37.74
CA THR A 1069 -23.37 -10.21 38.86
C THR A 1069 -22.64 -9.70 40.10
N CYS A 1070 -23.38 -9.08 41.03
CA CYS A 1070 -22.84 -8.59 42.30
C CYS A 1070 -22.93 -9.60 43.46
N LYS A 1071 -23.12 -10.90 43.18
CA LYS A 1071 -23.10 -11.93 44.22
C LYS A 1071 -21.69 -12.08 44.78
N TYR A 1072 -21.57 -12.14 46.11
CA TYR A 1072 -20.28 -12.38 46.75
C TYR A 1072 -19.82 -13.84 46.57
N PRO A 1073 -18.51 -14.12 46.63
CA PRO A 1073 -17.99 -15.45 46.33
C PRO A 1073 -18.54 -16.56 47.23
N HIS A 1074 -18.65 -16.32 48.55
CA HIS A 1074 -19.22 -17.30 49.49
C HIS A 1074 -20.72 -17.54 49.29
N ASP A 1075 -21.43 -16.58 48.70
CA ASP A 1075 -22.86 -16.70 48.34
C ASP A 1075 -23.06 -17.39 46.98
N TRP A 1076 -22.00 -17.53 46.17
CA TRP A 1076 -22.05 -18.27 44.91
C TRP A 1076 -21.93 -19.77 45.16
N ASN A 1077 -23.08 -20.40 45.40
CA ASN A 1077 -23.21 -21.84 45.64
C ASN A 1077 -23.73 -22.62 44.42
N SER A 1078 -23.97 -21.94 43.29
CA SER A 1078 -24.41 -22.51 42.01
C SER A 1078 -23.40 -23.50 41.45
N GLU A 1079 -23.87 -24.53 40.73
CA GLU A 1079 -23.01 -25.45 39.99
C GLU A 1079 -22.44 -24.84 38.70
N LEU A 1080 -23.03 -23.75 38.21
CA LEU A 1080 -22.51 -23.04 37.04
C LEU A 1080 -21.22 -22.30 37.40
N ASN A 1081 -20.32 -22.21 36.42
CA ASN A 1081 -19.08 -21.44 36.59
C ASN A 1081 -19.40 -19.94 36.72
N PRO A 1082 -18.79 -19.22 37.67
CA PRO A 1082 -18.88 -17.76 37.72
C PRO A 1082 -18.43 -17.12 36.41
N PRO A 1083 -18.97 -15.93 36.06
CA PRO A 1083 -18.50 -15.12 34.93
C PRO A 1083 -16.98 -14.91 34.95
N TYR A 1084 -16.33 -14.86 33.79
CA TYR A 1084 -14.88 -14.67 33.68
C TYR A 1084 -14.41 -13.39 34.38
N ASN A 1085 -15.14 -12.28 34.20
CA ASN A 1085 -14.83 -11.02 34.87
C ASN A 1085 -14.99 -11.07 36.39
N MET A 1086 -15.78 -12.02 36.91
CA MET A 1086 -15.85 -12.29 38.35
C MET A 1086 -14.56 -12.95 38.84
N TYR A 1087 -14.04 -13.95 38.10
CA TYR A 1087 -12.73 -14.53 38.40
C TYR A 1087 -11.63 -13.47 38.36
N LEU A 1088 -11.54 -12.69 37.28
CA LEU A 1088 -10.50 -11.67 37.14
C LEU A 1088 -10.53 -10.66 38.29
N TYR A 1089 -11.69 -10.15 38.68
CA TYR A 1089 -11.79 -9.17 39.76
C TYR A 1089 -11.29 -9.74 41.10
N TYR A 1090 -11.76 -10.93 41.50
CA TYR A 1090 -11.36 -11.49 42.79
C TYR A 1090 -9.92 -12.00 42.78
N TYR A 1091 -9.39 -12.46 41.65
CA TYR A 1091 -7.96 -12.75 41.52
C TYR A 1091 -7.13 -11.49 41.63
N TRP A 1092 -7.45 -10.46 40.84
CA TRP A 1092 -6.76 -9.18 40.87
C TRP A 1092 -6.81 -8.53 42.25
N ALA A 1093 -7.96 -8.48 42.92
CA ALA A 1093 -8.12 -7.85 44.22
C ALA A 1093 -7.27 -8.55 45.31
N ASN A 1094 -7.27 -9.88 45.32
CA ASN A 1094 -6.44 -10.66 46.25
C ASN A 1094 -4.95 -10.55 45.94
N ILE A 1095 -4.56 -10.57 44.66
CA ILE A 1095 -3.15 -10.36 44.25
C ILE A 1095 -2.68 -8.96 44.63
N THR A 1096 -3.50 -7.93 44.38
CA THR A 1096 -3.14 -6.52 44.63
C THR A 1096 -2.97 -6.23 46.11
N THR A 1097 -3.93 -6.66 46.95
CA THR A 1097 -3.85 -6.51 48.41
C THR A 1097 -2.67 -7.27 49.00
N LEU A 1098 -2.43 -8.50 48.53
CA LEU A 1098 -1.27 -9.30 48.92
C LEU A 1098 0.05 -8.64 48.50
N ASN A 1099 0.14 -8.15 47.26
CA ASN A 1099 1.34 -7.48 46.75
C ASN A 1099 1.66 -6.23 47.54
N GLN A 1100 0.66 -5.43 47.93
CA GLN A 1100 0.90 -4.24 48.73
C GLN A 1100 1.46 -4.59 50.11
N PHE A 1101 0.93 -5.64 50.75
CA PHE A 1101 1.47 -6.13 52.01
C PHE A 1101 2.90 -6.68 51.84
N ARG A 1102 3.10 -7.56 50.85
CA ARG A 1102 4.41 -8.16 50.55
C ARG A 1102 5.46 -7.11 50.26
N ALA A 1103 5.16 -6.12 49.42
CA ALA A 1103 6.04 -5.00 49.12
C ALA A 1103 6.39 -4.17 50.36
N SER A 1104 5.45 -3.96 51.29
CA SER A 1104 5.72 -3.24 52.55
C SER A 1104 6.72 -3.96 53.47
N ARG A 1105 6.83 -5.29 53.35
CA ARG A 1105 7.84 -6.13 54.03
C ARG A 1105 9.09 -6.41 53.17
N GLY A 1106 9.18 -5.79 51.99
CA GLY A 1106 10.25 -6.07 51.04
C GLY A 1106 10.26 -7.51 50.49
N LEU A 1107 9.10 -8.16 50.41
CA LEU A 1107 8.91 -9.48 49.82
C LEU A 1107 8.56 -9.40 48.32
N SER A 1108 8.70 -10.52 47.58
CA SER A 1108 8.48 -10.56 46.14
C SER A 1108 7.01 -10.34 45.79
N THR A 1109 6.72 -9.74 44.65
CA THR A 1109 5.34 -9.41 44.22
C THR A 1109 4.99 -10.14 42.93
N PHE A 1110 3.70 -10.31 42.66
CA PHE A 1110 3.19 -11.13 41.57
C PHE A 1110 2.47 -10.28 40.52
N ALA A 1111 2.92 -10.34 39.26
CA ALA A 1111 2.19 -9.75 38.15
C ALA A 1111 0.94 -10.58 37.80
N PHE A 1112 -0.13 -9.95 37.34
CA PHE A 1112 -1.34 -10.62 36.88
C PHE A 1112 -1.44 -10.58 35.34
N ARG A 1113 -1.27 -11.74 34.70
CA ARG A 1113 -1.26 -11.88 33.24
C ARG A 1113 -2.19 -12.99 32.75
N PRO A 1114 -3.52 -12.73 32.70
CA PRO A 1114 -4.54 -13.71 32.34
C PRO A 1114 -4.50 -14.09 30.85
N GLN A 1115 -4.95 -15.30 30.53
CA GLN A 1115 -5.33 -15.69 29.17
C GLN A 1115 -6.69 -15.08 28.82
N CYS A 1116 -6.70 -14.17 27.85
CA CYS A 1116 -7.95 -13.60 27.33
C CYS A 1116 -7.83 -13.27 25.84
N GLY A 1117 -8.89 -13.55 25.10
CA GLY A 1117 -9.04 -13.12 23.71
C GLY A 1117 -8.34 -14.02 22.70
N GLU A 1118 -8.20 -15.32 22.99
CA GLU A 1118 -7.89 -16.31 21.97
C GLU A 1118 -9.12 -16.64 21.13
N LEU A 1119 -10.22 -17.01 21.82
CA LEU A 1119 -11.52 -17.37 21.24
C LEU A 1119 -12.70 -16.77 22.02
N GLY A 1120 -12.41 -16.16 23.17
CA GLY A 1120 -13.39 -15.70 24.14
C GLY A 1120 -14.12 -14.43 23.72
N ASP A 1121 -15.19 -14.16 24.46
CA ASP A 1121 -16.03 -12.98 24.27
C ASP A 1121 -15.27 -11.69 24.60
N ILE A 1122 -15.76 -10.56 24.07
CA ILE A 1122 -15.22 -9.23 24.30
C ILE A 1122 -15.09 -8.89 25.80
N GLU A 1123 -15.96 -9.48 26.62
CA GLU A 1123 -15.93 -9.34 28.07
C GLU A 1123 -14.60 -9.71 28.70
N HIS A 1124 -13.94 -10.75 28.16
CA HIS A 1124 -12.65 -11.22 28.68
C HIS A 1124 -11.56 -10.18 28.43
N LEU A 1125 -11.56 -9.57 27.25
CA LEU A 1125 -10.65 -8.48 26.91
C LEU A 1125 -10.93 -7.20 27.71
N ILE A 1126 -12.20 -6.88 27.99
CA ILE A 1126 -12.56 -5.72 28.82
C ILE A 1126 -12.05 -5.91 30.26
N GLY A 1127 -12.29 -7.08 30.85
CA GLY A 1127 -11.77 -7.40 32.19
C GLY A 1127 -10.24 -7.42 32.22
N GLY A 1128 -9.60 -8.02 31.23
CA GLY A 1128 -8.15 -8.01 31.06
C GLY A 1128 -7.60 -6.59 30.93
N PHE A 1129 -8.24 -5.73 30.12
CA PHE A 1129 -7.84 -4.33 29.96
C PHE A 1129 -8.01 -3.51 31.24
N LEU A 1130 -8.97 -3.79 32.11
CA LEU A 1130 -9.10 -3.04 33.36
C LEU A 1130 -8.10 -3.51 34.42
N LEU A 1131 -7.89 -4.83 34.54
CA LEU A 1131 -7.27 -5.42 35.72
C LEU A 1131 -5.85 -5.96 35.51
N ALA A 1132 -5.48 -6.34 34.28
CA ALA A 1132 -4.23 -7.05 34.04
C ALA A 1132 -3.04 -6.13 33.77
N ASP A 1133 -1.85 -6.62 34.16
CA ASP A 1133 -0.56 -6.01 33.80
C ASP A 1133 -0.19 -6.27 32.32
N GLY A 1134 -0.62 -7.42 31.80
CA GLY A 1134 -0.50 -7.85 30.41
C GLY A 1134 -1.44 -9.03 30.16
N ILE A 1135 -1.63 -9.45 28.91
CA ILE A 1135 -2.53 -10.55 28.56
C ILE A 1135 -1.79 -11.58 27.69
N ASN A 1136 -2.26 -12.83 27.72
CA ASN A 1136 -1.82 -13.86 26.78
C ASN A 1136 -2.89 -14.05 25.68
N HIS A 1137 -2.46 -14.37 24.46
CA HIS A 1137 -3.23 -14.53 23.21
C HIS A 1137 -3.69 -13.23 22.56
N GLY A 1138 -4.78 -12.58 23.01
CA GLY A 1138 -5.26 -11.32 22.43
C GLY A 1138 -5.62 -11.34 20.93
N VAL A 1139 -5.76 -12.51 20.30
CA VAL A 1139 -6.10 -12.69 18.87
C VAL A 1139 -7.39 -11.97 18.48
N THR A 1140 -8.41 -11.99 19.33
CA THR A 1140 -9.72 -11.37 19.05
C THR A 1140 -9.73 -9.85 19.16
N LEU A 1141 -8.62 -9.21 19.60
CA LEU A 1141 -8.46 -7.75 19.54
C LEU A 1141 -8.63 -7.21 18.12
N ARG A 1142 -8.24 -7.99 17.09
CA ARG A 1142 -8.37 -7.60 15.68
C ARG A 1142 -9.81 -7.31 15.25
N ASN A 1143 -10.78 -7.90 15.96
CA ASN A 1143 -12.21 -7.73 15.68
C ASN A 1143 -12.77 -6.47 16.35
N ASN A 1144 -12.03 -5.87 17.30
CA ASN A 1144 -12.45 -4.75 18.14
C ASN A 1144 -11.42 -3.59 18.08
N PRO A 1145 -11.49 -2.73 17.04
CA PRO A 1145 -10.50 -1.65 16.83
C PRO A 1145 -10.36 -0.70 18.03
N VAL A 1146 -11.44 -0.45 18.78
CA VAL A 1146 -11.40 0.42 19.96
C VAL A 1146 -10.51 -0.18 21.05
N LEU A 1147 -10.71 -1.47 21.38
CA LEU A 1147 -9.88 -2.15 22.35
C LEU A 1147 -8.43 -2.24 21.86
N GLU A 1148 -8.21 -2.64 20.60
CA GLU A 1148 -6.86 -2.68 20.03
C GLU A 1148 -6.12 -1.34 20.17
N TYR A 1149 -6.81 -0.22 19.89
CA TYR A 1149 -6.27 1.11 20.04
C TYR A 1149 -6.03 1.50 21.51
N MET A 1150 -6.89 1.07 22.42
CA MET A 1150 -6.67 1.25 23.85
C MET A 1150 -5.43 0.49 24.34
N TYR A 1151 -5.21 -0.75 23.89
CA TYR A 1151 -3.99 -1.52 24.19
C TYR A 1151 -2.73 -0.84 23.64
N TYR A 1152 -2.82 -0.21 22.45
CA TYR A 1152 -1.75 0.63 21.92
C TYR A 1152 -1.47 1.86 22.79
N ILE A 1153 -2.48 2.66 23.15
CA ILE A 1153 -2.26 3.90 23.91
C ILE A 1153 -1.68 3.61 25.30
N THR A 1154 -2.16 2.54 25.92
CA THR A 1154 -1.75 2.15 27.28
C THR A 1154 -0.51 1.25 27.31
N GLN A 1155 -0.02 0.80 26.15
CA GLN A 1155 1.16 -0.06 25.99
C GLN A 1155 1.12 -1.35 26.82
N VAL A 1156 -0.09 -1.91 27.00
CA VAL A 1156 -0.31 -3.18 27.73
C VAL A 1156 0.30 -4.34 26.94
N GLY A 1157 1.08 -5.16 27.63
CA GLY A 1157 1.76 -6.31 27.02
C GLY A 1157 0.79 -7.36 26.51
N VAL A 1158 1.01 -7.86 25.30
CA VAL A 1158 0.24 -8.96 24.69
C VAL A 1158 1.21 -10.06 24.24
N ALA A 1159 1.25 -11.16 24.98
CA ALA A 1159 2.06 -12.33 24.63
C ALA A 1159 1.26 -13.27 23.72
N MET A 1160 1.70 -13.46 22.47
CA MET A 1160 0.99 -14.26 21.48
C MET A 1160 1.76 -15.54 21.14
N SER A 1161 1.02 -16.59 20.75
CA SER A 1161 1.59 -17.89 20.40
C SER A 1161 1.06 -18.37 19.04
N PRO A 1162 1.59 -17.84 17.92
CA PRO A 1162 1.02 -18.04 16.60
C PRO A 1162 0.88 -19.49 16.14
N LEU A 1163 1.85 -20.36 16.42
CA LEU A 1163 1.74 -21.80 16.10
C LEU A 1163 0.63 -22.45 16.90
N SER A 1164 0.53 -22.14 18.19
CA SER A 1164 -0.56 -22.62 19.03
C SER A 1164 -1.92 -22.08 18.56
N ASN A 1165 -2.00 -20.80 18.18
CA ASN A 1165 -3.24 -20.19 17.69
C ASN A 1165 -3.70 -20.81 16.36
N THR A 1166 -2.78 -21.39 15.57
CA THR A 1166 -3.10 -22.06 14.30
C THR A 1166 -3.99 -23.29 14.50
N ALA A 1167 -3.91 -23.95 15.64
CA ALA A 1167 -4.72 -25.12 15.93
C ALA A 1167 -6.19 -24.80 16.23
N ALA A 1168 -6.49 -23.60 16.77
CA ALA A 1168 -7.81 -23.32 17.35
C ALA A 1168 -8.43 -21.97 16.95
N ALA A 1169 -7.63 -20.93 16.65
CA ALA A 1169 -8.11 -19.55 16.59
C ALA A 1169 -7.89 -18.85 15.24
N SER A 1170 -6.74 -19.04 14.59
CA SER A 1170 -6.42 -18.35 13.33
C SER A 1170 -5.34 -19.07 12.55
N GLU A 1171 -5.53 -19.26 11.24
CA GLU A 1171 -4.45 -19.67 10.33
C GLU A 1171 -3.20 -18.79 10.53
N TYR A 1172 -2.01 -19.40 10.41
CA TYR A 1172 -0.74 -18.72 10.70
C TYR A 1172 -0.55 -17.43 9.88
N LEU A 1173 -0.85 -17.46 8.56
CA LEU A 1173 -0.70 -16.29 7.69
C LEU A 1173 -1.74 -15.19 7.97
N LEU A 1174 -2.85 -15.52 8.63
CA LEU A 1174 -3.93 -14.60 9.00
C LEU A 1174 -3.89 -14.18 10.48
N ASN A 1175 -2.90 -14.68 11.25
CA ASN A 1175 -2.72 -14.31 12.64
C ASN A 1175 -2.47 -12.78 12.73
N PRO A 1176 -3.07 -12.08 13.71
CA PRO A 1176 -2.95 -10.62 13.81
C PRO A 1176 -1.63 -10.13 14.40
N PHE A 1177 -0.73 -11.01 14.87
CA PHE A 1177 0.58 -10.62 15.40
C PHE A 1177 1.34 -9.60 14.51
N PRO A 1178 1.56 -9.84 13.20
CA PRO A 1178 2.26 -8.88 12.34
C PRO A 1178 1.52 -7.56 12.20
N LEU A 1179 0.20 -7.56 12.31
CA LEU A 1179 -0.61 -6.34 12.28
C LEU A 1179 -0.41 -5.52 13.57
N PHE A 1180 -0.52 -6.17 14.73
CA PHE A 1180 -0.33 -5.53 16.03
C PHE A 1180 1.09 -4.99 16.19
N PHE A 1181 2.10 -5.76 15.76
CA PHE A 1181 3.49 -5.30 15.73
C PHE A 1181 3.67 -4.05 14.88
N ARG A 1182 3.13 -4.03 13.65
CA ARG A 1182 3.25 -2.85 12.75
C ARG A 1182 2.54 -1.62 13.31
N ARG A 1183 1.42 -1.81 13.99
CA ARG A 1183 0.65 -0.75 14.66
C ARG A 1183 1.32 -0.24 15.95
N GLY A 1184 2.33 -0.95 16.47
CA GLY A 1184 3.10 -0.53 17.63
C GLY A 1184 2.50 -0.94 18.97
N LEU A 1185 1.68 -1.98 18.98
CA LEU A 1185 1.28 -2.62 20.22
C LEU A 1185 2.50 -3.32 20.86
N ASN A 1186 2.52 -3.36 22.19
CA ASN A 1186 3.54 -4.05 22.97
C ASN A 1186 3.32 -5.57 22.89
N VAL A 1187 3.74 -6.19 21.78
CA VAL A 1187 3.58 -7.62 21.52
C VAL A 1187 4.88 -8.41 21.69
N SER A 1188 4.77 -9.65 22.18
CA SER A 1188 5.87 -10.62 22.26
C SER A 1188 5.45 -11.99 21.70
N LEU A 1189 6.42 -12.78 21.22
CA LEU A 1189 6.20 -14.16 20.79
C LEU A 1189 6.46 -15.12 21.97
N ALA A 1190 5.61 -16.14 22.11
CA ALA A 1190 5.68 -17.17 23.13
C ALA A 1190 5.18 -18.51 22.57
N THR A 1191 5.48 -19.64 23.21
CA THR A 1191 5.25 -20.97 22.60
C THR A 1191 3.96 -21.68 23.03
N ASN A 1192 3.41 -21.31 24.19
CA ASN A 1192 2.28 -21.92 24.89
C ASN A 1192 2.49 -23.41 25.24
N GLN A 1193 2.41 -24.29 24.25
CA GLN A 1193 2.51 -25.75 24.43
C GLN A 1193 3.43 -26.38 23.36
N PRO A 1194 4.77 -26.18 23.47
CA PRO A 1194 5.77 -26.81 22.61
C PRO A 1194 5.53 -28.27 22.24
N LEU A 1195 5.05 -29.08 23.19
CA LEU A 1195 4.79 -30.51 23.01
C LEU A 1195 3.90 -30.82 21.79
N TYR A 1196 2.93 -29.95 21.49
CA TYR A 1196 1.93 -30.21 20.46
C TYR A 1196 2.19 -29.46 19.15
N PHE A 1197 2.91 -28.33 19.20
CA PHE A 1197 2.96 -27.37 18.09
C PHE A 1197 4.34 -27.16 17.47
N HIS A 1198 5.40 -27.66 18.10
CA HIS A 1198 6.78 -27.38 17.71
C HIS A 1198 7.57 -28.65 17.39
N PHE A 1199 8.41 -28.59 16.37
CA PHE A 1199 9.19 -29.74 15.89
C PHE A 1199 10.67 -29.66 16.26
N THR A 1200 11.17 -28.47 16.55
CA THR A 1200 12.60 -28.24 16.84
C THR A 1200 12.94 -28.43 18.32
N ARG A 1201 14.24 -28.56 18.63
CA ARG A 1201 14.76 -28.58 20.02
C ARG A 1201 14.64 -27.23 20.74
N GLU A 1202 14.43 -26.14 19.99
CA GLU A 1202 14.36 -24.77 20.50
C GLU A 1202 13.01 -24.14 20.09
N PRO A 1203 11.90 -24.50 20.77
CA PRO A 1203 10.55 -24.10 20.37
C PRO A 1203 10.38 -22.59 20.19
N LEU A 1204 10.97 -21.79 21.09
CA LEU A 1204 10.89 -20.33 20.99
C LEU A 1204 11.59 -19.82 19.72
N ILE A 1205 12.78 -20.35 19.39
CA ILE A 1205 13.51 -19.96 18.18
C ILE A 1205 12.76 -20.37 16.91
N GLU A 1206 12.02 -21.47 16.94
CA GLU A 1206 11.14 -21.88 15.84
C GLU A 1206 10.03 -20.84 15.59
N GLU A 1207 9.36 -20.31 16.62
CA GLU A 1207 8.39 -19.22 16.45
C GLU A 1207 9.01 -17.99 15.77
N TYR A 1208 10.17 -17.52 16.25
CA TYR A 1208 10.88 -16.39 15.63
C TYR A 1208 11.32 -16.69 14.19
N SER A 1209 11.77 -17.91 13.92
CA SER A 1209 12.26 -18.33 12.60
C SER A 1209 11.13 -18.39 11.58
N ILE A 1210 9.97 -18.92 11.95
CA ILE A 1210 8.80 -18.98 11.09
C ILE A 1210 8.25 -17.57 10.86
N ALA A 1211 8.18 -16.73 11.90
CA ALA A 1211 7.78 -15.33 11.78
C ALA A 1211 8.69 -14.56 10.80
N ALA A 1212 10.01 -14.75 10.90
CA ALA A 1212 10.98 -14.13 9.99
C ALA A 1212 10.76 -14.54 8.52
N LYS A 1213 10.49 -15.82 8.26
CA LYS A 1213 10.34 -16.34 6.89
C LYS A 1213 8.97 -16.05 6.28
N LEU A 1214 7.89 -16.21 7.05
CA LEU A 1214 6.52 -16.07 6.55
C LEU A 1214 6.04 -14.62 6.57
N TRP A 1215 6.28 -13.87 7.65
CA TRP A 1215 5.86 -12.46 7.75
C TRP A 1215 6.93 -11.47 7.27
N LYS A 1216 8.11 -11.96 6.86
CA LYS A 1216 9.23 -11.16 6.35
C LYS A 1216 9.72 -10.13 7.36
N PHE A 1217 9.81 -10.53 8.62
CA PHE A 1217 10.43 -9.71 9.66
C PHE A 1217 11.95 -9.70 9.51
N GLU A 1218 12.52 -8.52 9.68
CA GLU A 1218 13.96 -8.30 9.71
C GLU A 1218 14.54 -8.57 11.10
N PHE A 1219 15.85 -8.73 11.23
CA PHE A 1219 16.48 -8.97 12.53
C PHE A 1219 16.23 -7.87 13.56
N ASN A 1220 16.11 -6.61 13.11
CA ASN A 1220 15.73 -5.50 13.99
C ASN A 1220 14.29 -5.65 14.52
N ASP A 1221 13.36 -6.21 13.72
CA ASP A 1221 11.99 -6.51 14.14
C ASP A 1221 11.98 -7.63 15.19
N LEU A 1222 12.71 -8.73 14.93
CA LEU A 1222 12.80 -9.84 15.88
C LEU A 1222 13.44 -9.41 17.20
N SER A 1223 14.44 -8.53 17.14
CA SER A 1223 15.09 -7.97 18.33
C SER A 1223 14.17 -7.03 19.10
N GLU A 1224 13.31 -6.26 18.43
CA GLU A 1224 12.26 -5.46 19.08
C GLU A 1224 11.25 -6.35 19.80
N ILE A 1225 10.81 -7.43 19.15
CA ILE A 1225 9.89 -8.42 19.75
C ILE A 1225 10.55 -9.10 20.97
N ALA A 1226 11.84 -9.46 20.86
CA ALA A 1226 12.60 -10.03 21.97
C ALA A 1226 12.77 -9.04 23.13
N ARG A 1227 13.11 -7.77 22.85
CA ARG A 1227 13.16 -6.70 23.86
C ARG A 1227 11.81 -6.57 24.58
N ASN A 1228 10.70 -6.59 23.85
CA ASN A 1228 9.37 -6.53 24.45
C ASN A 1228 9.11 -7.73 25.36
N SER A 1229 9.53 -8.94 24.98
CA SER A 1229 9.41 -10.13 25.84
C SER A 1229 10.15 -9.95 27.18
N VAL A 1230 11.35 -9.36 27.15
CA VAL A 1230 12.13 -9.05 28.37
C VAL A 1230 11.42 -7.99 29.23
N LEU A 1231 10.89 -6.93 28.61
CA LEU A 1231 10.16 -5.88 29.32
C LEU A 1231 8.90 -6.43 30.00
N GLN A 1232 8.13 -7.26 29.29
CA GLN A 1232 6.90 -7.91 29.78
C GLN A 1232 7.15 -9.03 30.79
N SER A 1233 8.37 -9.60 30.83
CA SER A 1233 8.69 -10.68 31.76
C SER A 1233 8.71 -10.22 33.22
N GLY A 1234 8.48 -11.13 34.16
CA GLY A 1234 8.57 -10.85 35.59
C GLY A 1234 9.97 -11.13 36.19
N PHE A 1235 11.03 -11.09 35.37
CA PHE A 1235 12.40 -11.20 35.87
C PHE A 1235 12.81 -9.98 36.71
N PRO A 1236 13.72 -10.15 37.70
CA PRO A 1236 14.15 -9.06 38.56
C PRO A 1236 14.78 -7.88 37.81
N HIS A 1237 14.66 -6.69 38.39
CA HIS A 1237 15.17 -5.45 37.81
C HIS A 1237 16.68 -5.51 37.54
N ALA A 1238 17.47 -6.11 38.44
CA ALA A 1238 18.91 -6.31 38.25
C ALA A 1238 19.24 -7.17 37.02
N TRP A 1239 18.41 -8.19 36.73
CA TRP A 1239 18.59 -9.02 35.53
C TRP A 1239 18.23 -8.26 34.27
N LYS A 1240 17.11 -7.51 34.25
CA LYS A 1240 16.72 -6.68 33.10
C LYS A 1240 17.77 -5.60 32.79
N LYS A 1241 18.41 -5.01 33.81
CA LYS A 1241 19.57 -4.11 33.65
C LYS A 1241 20.73 -4.77 32.91
N ASN A 1242 21.02 -6.02 33.25
CA ASN A 1242 22.06 -6.78 32.56
C ASN A 1242 21.67 -7.15 31.14
N ALA A 1243 20.40 -7.52 30.91
CA ALA A 1243 19.89 -7.97 29.61
C ALA A 1243 19.71 -6.83 28.60
N LEU A 1244 19.23 -5.64 29.01
CA LEU A 1244 18.87 -4.54 28.11
C LEU A 1244 19.68 -3.26 28.30
N GLY A 1245 20.34 -3.07 29.44
CA GLY A 1245 21.08 -1.85 29.79
C GLY A 1245 20.60 -1.21 31.10
N ASN A 1246 21.44 -0.37 31.70
CA ASN A 1246 21.20 0.19 33.04
C ASN A 1246 19.92 1.04 33.15
N LEU A 1247 19.53 1.68 32.06
CA LEU A 1247 18.40 2.61 31.97
C LEU A 1247 17.25 2.07 31.13
N TYR A 1248 17.11 0.73 31.03
CA TYR A 1248 16.11 0.08 30.17
C TYR A 1248 14.65 0.52 30.41
N TYR A 1249 14.38 1.11 31.56
CA TYR A 1249 13.07 1.60 31.99
C TYR A 1249 12.71 2.97 31.40
N LEU A 1250 13.65 3.64 30.74
CA LEU A 1250 13.36 4.82 29.91
C LEU A 1250 12.88 4.35 28.53
N ASN A 1251 11.88 5.05 27.99
CA ASN A 1251 11.21 4.60 26.77
C ASN A 1251 11.85 5.16 25.51
N SER A 1252 12.54 6.30 25.60
CA SER A 1252 13.31 6.87 24.51
C SER A 1252 14.61 6.10 24.25
N THR A 1253 15.34 6.54 23.24
CA THR A 1253 16.70 6.11 22.90
C THR A 1253 17.69 6.20 24.06
N LEU A 1254 17.45 7.07 25.05
CA LEU A 1254 18.28 7.18 26.27
C LEU A 1254 18.29 5.87 27.08
N GLY A 1255 17.21 5.10 27.02
CA GLY A 1255 17.08 3.81 27.69
C GLY A 1255 17.57 2.62 26.85
N ASN A 1256 17.90 2.83 25.58
CA ASN A 1256 18.30 1.76 24.68
C ASN A 1256 19.83 1.59 24.66
N ASP A 1257 20.33 0.42 25.05
CA ASP A 1257 21.70 0.02 24.73
C ASP A 1257 21.64 -0.97 23.56
N ALA A 1258 21.85 -0.46 22.34
CA ALA A 1258 21.76 -1.26 21.11
C ALA A 1258 22.67 -2.50 21.12
N ARG A 1259 23.80 -2.47 21.84
CA ARG A 1259 24.71 -3.62 21.97
C ARG A 1259 24.09 -4.79 22.74
N LYS A 1260 23.07 -4.52 23.55
CA LYS A 1260 22.37 -5.49 24.39
C LYS A 1260 20.99 -5.82 23.85
N SER A 1261 20.19 -4.80 23.56
CA SER A 1261 18.82 -4.96 23.04
C SER A 1261 18.81 -5.48 21.60
N ARG A 1262 19.87 -5.21 20.83
CA ARG A 1262 19.98 -5.45 19.38
C ARG A 1262 18.96 -4.68 18.54
N VAL A 1263 18.29 -3.71 19.15
CA VAL A 1263 17.34 -2.81 18.50
C VAL A 1263 18.04 -1.51 18.15
N SER A 1264 17.92 -1.09 16.90
CA SER A 1264 18.50 0.19 16.47
C SER A 1264 17.86 1.38 17.17
N ASP A 1265 18.66 2.40 17.50
CA ASP A 1265 18.15 3.64 18.09
C ASP A 1265 17.14 4.34 17.17
N ILE A 1266 17.28 4.19 15.84
CA ILE A 1266 16.31 4.68 14.85
C ILE A 1266 14.93 4.06 15.08
N ARG A 1267 14.86 2.74 15.34
CA ARG A 1267 13.60 2.06 15.61
C ARG A 1267 12.95 2.55 16.90
N VAL A 1268 13.76 2.68 17.96
CA VAL A 1268 13.28 3.16 19.26
C VAL A 1268 12.79 4.61 19.14
N ALA A 1269 13.56 5.48 18.48
CA ALA A 1269 13.16 6.85 18.21
C ALA A 1269 11.86 6.91 17.42
N TYR A 1270 11.72 6.15 16.33
CA TYR A 1270 10.47 6.11 15.56
C TYR A 1270 9.26 5.68 16.41
N ARG A 1271 9.38 4.61 17.20
CA ARG A 1271 8.27 4.13 18.05
C ARG A 1271 7.87 5.15 19.10
N TYR A 1272 8.87 5.76 19.74
CA TYR A 1272 8.68 6.81 20.74
C TYR A 1272 8.03 8.05 20.11
N GLU A 1273 8.58 8.54 19.00
CA GLU A 1273 8.06 9.71 18.29
C GLU A 1273 6.62 9.47 17.80
N ALA A 1274 6.35 8.33 17.15
CA ALA A 1274 5.01 7.98 16.68
C ALA A 1274 3.98 7.89 17.83
N TYR A 1275 4.37 7.36 18.99
CA TYR A 1275 3.52 7.35 20.18
C TYR A 1275 3.19 8.77 20.66
N HIS A 1276 4.20 9.62 20.82
CA HIS A 1276 3.98 10.98 21.30
C HIS A 1276 3.22 11.85 20.31
N GLU A 1277 3.41 11.65 19.00
CA GLU A 1277 2.59 12.28 17.94
C GLU A 1277 1.11 11.88 18.07
N GLU A 1278 0.82 10.60 18.28
CA GLU A 1278 -0.55 10.11 18.47
C GLU A 1278 -1.19 10.74 19.71
N MET A 1279 -0.43 10.79 20.81
CA MET A 1279 -0.85 11.42 22.05
C MET A 1279 -1.07 12.93 21.94
N ASN A 1280 -0.25 13.63 21.14
CA ASN A 1280 -0.43 15.04 20.85
C ASN A 1280 -1.70 15.26 20.02
N PHE A 1281 -1.92 14.46 18.98
CA PHE A 1281 -3.14 14.51 18.18
C PHE A 1281 -4.40 14.36 19.05
N LEU A 1282 -4.41 13.37 19.97
CA LEU A 1282 -5.52 13.16 20.89
C LEU A 1282 -5.71 14.35 21.85
N SER A 1283 -4.62 14.91 22.38
CA SER A 1283 -4.67 16.06 23.30
C SER A 1283 -5.17 17.33 22.59
N GLU A 1284 -4.85 17.53 21.31
CA GLU A 1284 -5.33 18.66 20.50
C GLU A 1284 -6.84 18.63 20.22
N GLN A 1285 -7.49 17.46 20.38
CA GLN A 1285 -8.95 17.35 20.26
C GLN A 1285 -9.69 17.78 21.53
N LEU A 1286 -8.98 17.86 22.66
CA LEU A 1286 -9.52 18.22 23.98
C LEU A 1286 -9.35 19.72 24.26
N ASP A 1287 -9.94 20.20 25.34
CA ASP A 1287 -9.70 21.57 25.84
C ASP A 1287 -8.31 21.69 26.45
N ARG A 1288 -7.76 22.92 26.53
CA ARG A 1288 -6.34 23.18 26.87
C ARG A 1288 -5.89 22.55 28.21
N ASP A 1289 -6.81 22.38 29.15
CA ASP A 1289 -6.51 21.86 30.49
C ASP A 1289 -6.63 20.33 30.58
N GLU A 1290 -7.20 19.69 29.55
CA GLU A 1290 -7.43 18.26 29.54
C GLU A 1290 -6.42 17.52 28.66
N LYS A 1291 -5.64 16.64 29.27
CA LYS A 1291 -4.72 15.75 28.56
C LYS A 1291 -5.13 14.30 28.75
N ILE A 1292 -4.88 13.47 27.74
CA ILE A 1292 -4.97 12.02 27.89
C ILE A 1292 -3.71 11.52 28.63
N PRO A 1293 -3.88 10.63 29.62
CA PRO A 1293 -2.75 9.99 30.30
C PRO A 1293 -1.81 9.29 29.33
N ARG A 1294 -0.49 9.50 29.48
CA ARG A 1294 0.53 8.86 28.65
C ARG A 1294 1.14 7.67 29.40
N ALA A 1295 1.36 6.58 28.66
CA ALA A 1295 2.12 5.43 29.10
C ALA A 1295 3.64 5.65 29.02
N MET A 1296 4.09 6.54 28.14
CA MET A 1296 5.51 6.93 27.99
C MET A 1296 5.74 8.35 28.51
N THR A 1297 6.82 8.54 29.27
CA THR A 1297 7.27 9.84 29.79
C THR A 1297 7.84 10.74 28.71
N LEU A 1298 7.79 12.06 28.89
CA LEU A 1298 8.31 13.02 27.89
C LEU A 1298 9.84 13.03 27.87
N LEU A 1299 10.43 13.41 26.72
CA LEU A 1299 11.87 13.31 26.52
C LEU A 1299 12.64 14.21 27.49
N GLU A 1300 12.11 15.40 27.80
CA GLU A 1300 12.69 16.31 28.79
C GLU A 1300 12.77 15.68 30.19
N GLU A 1301 11.74 14.93 30.59
CA GLU A 1301 11.71 14.21 31.87
C GLU A 1301 12.72 13.05 31.86
N GLU A 1302 12.79 12.31 30.75
CA GLU A 1302 13.77 11.22 30.60
C GLU A 1302 15.22 11.74 30.54
N ILE A 1303 15.47 12.91 29.93
CA ILE A 1303 16.76 13.59 29.96
C ILE A 1303 17.13 13.93 31.41
N ALA A 1304 16.21 14.52 32.18
CA ALA A 1304 16.47 14.85 33.57
C ALA A 1304 16.83 13.61 34.41
N VAL A 1305 16.15 12.49 34.18
CA VAL A 1305 16.48 11.20 34.82
C VAL A 1305 17.85 10.69 34.35
N TYR A 1306 18.12 10.73 33.04
CA TYR A 1306 19.38 10.28 32.47
C TYR A 1306 20.58 11.08 32.98
N GLU A 1307 20.49 12.41 32.99
CA GLU A 1307 21.55 13.30 33.49
C GLU A 1307 21.81 13.06 34.98
N LYS A 1308 20.75 12.84 35.75
CA LYS A 1308 20.85 12.51 37.18
C LYS A 1308 21.55 11.17 37.42
N GLU A 1309 21.20 10.13 36.68
CA GLU A 1309 21.73 8.77 36.89
C GLU A 1309 23.13 8.57 36.30
N THR A 1310 23.46 9.24 35.19
CA THR A 1310 24.74 9.06 34.49
C THR A 1310 25.77 10.14 34.78
N GLY A 1311 25.35 11.30 35.30
CA GLY A 1311 26.18 12.49 35.45
C GLY A 1311 26.62 13.13 34.12
N LYS A 1312 26.10 12.66 32.98
CA LYS A 1312 26.43 13.17 31.65
C LYS A 1312 25.32 14.07 31.16
N ARG A 1313 25.67 15.30 30.81
CA ARG A 1313 24.75 16.26 30.18
C ARG A 1313 24.37 15.80 28.78
N VAL A 1314 23.10 15.90 28.43
CA VAL A 1314 22.61 15.62 27.08
C VAL A 1314 22.55 16.94 26.31
N ASP A 1315 23.47 17.12 25.37
CA ASP A 1315 23.44 18.28 24.48
C ASP A 1315 22.34 18.10 23.43
N MET A 1316 21.17 18.65 23.72
CA MET A 1316 20.12 18.86 22.73
C MET A 1316 20.47 20.10 21.90
N PRO A 1317 20.23 20.10 20.58
CA PRO A 1317 20.34 21.32 19.79
C PRO A 1317 19.47 22.38 20.46
N SER A 1318 20.05 23.56 20.71
CA SER A 1318 19.28 24.69 21.24
C SER A 1318 18.25 25.04 20.18
N LEU A 1319 17.02 24.56 20.36
CA LEU A 1319 15.86 25.04 19.64
C LEU A 1319 15.95 26.56 19.74
N LEU A 1320 16.10 27.18 18.56
CA LEU A 1320 15.97 28.62 18.38
C LEU A 1320 14.89 29.07 19.34
N LYS A 1321 15.28 29.83 20.37
CA LYS A 1321 14.31 30.42 21.30
C LYS A 1321 13.26 31.06 20.42
N LEU A 1322 12.09 30.45 20.35
CA LEU A 1322 10.88 31.15 19.96
C LEU A 1322 10.87 32.32 20.93
N ASP A 1323 11.07 33.50 20.34
CA ASP A 1323 11.35 34.73 21.03
C ASP A 1323 10.15 35.02 21.91
N ASP A 1324 10.20 34.55 23.16
CA ASP A 1324 9.23 34.83 24.19
C ASP A 1324 9.54 36.25 24.69
N GLY A 1325 9.34 37.23 23.80
CA GLY A 1325 9.42 38.68 24.03
C GLY A 1325 10.64 39.22 24.81
N SER A 1326 11.69 38.43 25.01
CA SER A 1326 12.76 38.72 25.96
C SER A 1326 14.08 38.82 25.21
N LEU A 1327 14.30 40.02 24.68
CA LEU A 1327 15.52 40.50 24.05
C LEU A 1327 16.80 39.87 24.66
N PRO A 1328 17.66 39.24 23.84
CA PRO A 1328 18.94 38.73 24.32
C PRO A 1328 19.87 39.89 24.69
N LYS A 1329 20.51 39.76 25.86
CA LYS A 1329 21.32 40.76 26.58
C LYS A 1329 22.66 41.15 25.90
N ASP A 1330 22.77 41.11 24.58
CA ASP A 1330 24.03 41.47 23.90
C ASP A 1330 23.78 42.32 22.62
N PRO A 1331 23.57 43.65 22.78
CA PRO A 1331 23.23 44.56 21.68
C PRO A 1331 24.15 44.53 20.45
N PRO A 1332 25.50 44.42 20.56
CA PRO A 1332 26.38 44.57 19.40
C PRO A 1332 26.28 43.38 18.43
N LYS A 1333 26.18 42.15 18.95
CA LYS A 1333 26.09 40.94 18.13
C LYS A 1333 24.76 40.82 17.41
N THR A 1334 23.67 41.22 18.07
CA THR A 1334 22.34 41.27 17.46
C THR A 1334 22.28 42.30 16.34
N VAL A 1335 22.89 43.49 16.52
CA VAL A 1335 22.96 44.52 15.47
C VAL A 1335 23.80 44.05 14.27
N ALA A 1336 24.90 43.34 14.50
CA ALA A 1336 25.72 42.80 13.41
C ALA A 1336 24.96 41.75 12.59
N ARG A 1337 24.28 40.80 13.25
CA ARG A 1337 23.47 39.78 12.58
C ARG A 1337 22.29 40.38 11.80
N LEU A 1338 21.60 41.35 12.40
CA LEU A 1338 20.51 42.07 11.74
C LEU A 1338 20.99 42.89 10.53
N ARG A 1339 22.20 43.47 10.58
CA ARG A 1339 22.79 44.14 9.41
C ARG A 1339 23.07 43.17 8.26
N GLU A 1340 23.62 42.00 8.54
CA GLU A 1340 23.84 40.96 7.52
C GLU A 1340 22.52 40.45 6.92
N GLU A 1341 21.50 40.21 7.74
CA GLU A 1341 20.16 39.83 7.28
C GLU A 1341 19.51 40.93 6.42
N VAL A 1342 19.62 42.20 6.83
CA VAL A 1342 19.09 43.35 6.06
C VAL A 1342 19.82 43.51 4.73
N GLU A 1343 21.15 43.38 4.69
CA GLU A 1343 21.92 43.43 3.44
C GLU A 1343 21.59 42.25 2.50
N TYR A 1344 21.38 41.07 3.05
CA TYR A 1344 20.96 39.90 2.28
C TYR A 1344 19.55 40.10 1.69
N LEU A 1345 18.61 40.60 2.49
CA LEU A 1345 17.25 40.91 2.05
C LEU A 1345 17.23 42.04 1.02
N GLN A 1346 18.04 43.09 1.18
CA GLN A 1346 18.19 44.15 0.18
C GLN A 1346 18.73 43.61 -1.15
N ARG A 1347 19.71 42.71 -1.13
CA ARG A 1347 20.20 42.03 -2.34
C ARG A 1347 19.11 41.20 -3.01
N LYS A 1348 18.30 40.47 -2.24
CA LYS A 1348 17.15 39.73 -2.77
C LYS A 1348 16.10 40.66 -3.38
N ILE A 1349 15.78 41.78 -2.73
CA ILE A 1349 14.82 42.77 -3.24
C ILE A 1349 15.31 43.39 -4.55
N LEU A 1350 16.59 43.75 -4.64
CA LEU A 1350 17.19 44.25 -5.89
C LEU A 1350 17.13 43.21 -7.01
N HIS A 1351 17.41 41.95 -6.72
CA HIS A 1351 17.30 40.86 -7.69
C HIS A 1351 15.85 40.65 -8.14
N SER A 1352 14.89 40.62 -7.22
CA SER A 1352 13.46 40.54 -7.56
C SER A 1352 12.98 41.73 -8.39
N ASN A 1353 13.42 42.95 -8.08
CA ASN A 1353 13.08 44.14 -8.86
C ASN A 1353 13.66 44.08 -10.28
N SER A 1354 14.88 43.57 -10.44
CA SER A 1354 15.49 43.31 -11.76
C SER A 1354 14.61 42.34 -12.57
N VAL A 1355 14.24 41.20 -11.98
CA VAL A 1355 13.40 40.17 -12.63
C VAL A 1355 12.01 40.73 -13.00
N ILE A 1356 11.38 41.52 -12.12
CA ILE A 1356 10.11 42.20 -12.41
C ILE A 1356 10.27 43.17 -13.59
N SER A 1357 11.40 43.89 -13.68
CA SER A 1357 11.66 44.79 -14.82
C SER A 1357 11.79 44.04 -16.14
N THR A 1358 12.43 42.86 -16.14
CA THR A 1358 12.57 42.01 -17.32
C THR A 1358 11.21 41.49 -17.77
N TYR A 1359 10.40 40.97 -16.83
CA TYR A 1359 9.04 40.55 -17.14
C TYR A 1359 8.16 41.69 -17.64
N ARG A 1360 8.31 42.92 -17.10
CA ARG A 1360 7.59 44.08 -17.63
C ARG A 1360 7.97 44.40 -19.08
N LYS A 1361 9.25 44.30 -19.44
CA LYS A 1361 9.71 44.50 -20.82
C LYS A 1361 9.15 43.44 -21.76
N GLU A 1362 9.19 42.17 -21.36
CA GLU A 1362 8.60 41.07 -22.14
C GLU A 1362 7.10 41.28 -22.32
N ASN A 1363 6.38 41.64 -21.25
CA ASN A 1363 4.95 41.88 -21.30
C ASN A 1363 4.59 43.08 -22.21
N ASN A 1364 5.39 44.16 -22.17
CA ASN A 1364 5.23 45.29 -23.08
C ASN A 1364 5.47 44.87 -24.54
N CYS A 1365 6.47 44.04 -24.81
CA CYS A 1365 6.75 43.52 -26.14
C CYS A 1365 5.59 42.66 -26.67
N ILE A 1366 5.00 41.82 -25.81
CA ILE A 1366 3.79 41.04 -26.14
C ILE A 1366 2.60 41.96 -26.44
N VAL A 1367 2.39 43.01 -25.64
CA VAL A 1367 1.32 44.01 -25.85
C VAL A 1367 1.51 44.77 -27.16
N GLU A 1368 2.74 45.16 -27.50
CA GLU A 1368 3.07 45.78 -28.79
C GLU A 1368 2.78 44.82 -29.94
N HIS A 1369 3.18 43.55 -29.84
CA HIS A 1369 2.86 42.53 -30.84
C HIS A 1369 1.35 42.35 -31.00
N PHE A 1370 0.62 42.29 -29.89
CA PHE A 1370 -0.83 42.17 -29.90
C PHE A 1370 -1.50 43.38 -30.57
N ASN A 1371 -1.02 44.60 -30.29
CA ASN A 1371 -1.50 45.82 -30.93
C ASN A 1371 -1.15 45.86 -32.42
N ARG A 1372 0.03 45.39 -32.83
CA ARG A 1372 0.44 45.26 -34.24
C ARG A 1372 -0.44 44.29 -35.02
N ILE A 1373 -0.78 43.15 -34.40
CA ILE A 1373 -1.71 42.17 -34.98
C ILE A 1373 -3.11 42.78 -35.08
N ARG A 1374 -3.55 43.50 -34.04
CA ARG A 1374 -4.85 44.18 -34.02
C ARG A 1374 -4.95 45.30 -35.07
N SER A 1375 -3.88 46.06 -35.31
CA SER A 1375 -3.85 47.08 -36.38
C SER A 1375 -3.83 46.44 -37.77
N ARG A 1376 -3.09 45.33 -37.97
CA ARG A 1376 -3.12 44.55 -39.22
C ARG A 1376 -4.50 43.96 -39.52
N LEU A 1377 -5.20 43.49 -38.49
CA LEU A 1377 -6.58 43.02 -38.60
C LEU A 1377 -7.58 44.15 -38.90
N ALA A 1378 -7.26 45.39 -38.53
CA ALA A 1378 -8.09 46.55 -38.86
C ALA A 1378 -7.89 47.08 -40.29
N SER A 1379 -6.76 46.76 -40.94
CA SER A 1379 -6.43 47.23 -42.30
C SER A 1379 -6.76 46.22 -43.41
N SER A 1380 -7.15 44.99 -43.10
CA SER A 1380 -7.54 44.01 -44.12
C SER A 1380 -9.05 44.05 -44.38
N SER A 1381 -9.45 43.95 -45.65
CA SER A 1381 -10.83 44.10 -46.15
C SER A 1381 -11.79 42.96 -45.77
N PHE A 1382 -11.48 42.14 -44.77
CA PHE A 1382 -12.36 41.09 -44.26
C PHE A 1382 -13.15 41.58 -43.04
N VAL A 1383 -13.98 42.60 -43.25
CA VAL A 1383 -14.98 43.06 -42.26
C VAL A 1383 -16.30 42.31 -42.48
N VAL A 1384 -16.29 40.99 -42.27
CA VAL A 1384 -17.50 40.22 -41.97
C VAL A 1384 -17.11 39.02 -41.12
N MET A 1385 -17.07 39.18 -39.80
CA MET A 1385 -17.53 38.20 -38.79
C MET A 1385 -17.21 38.68 -37.36
N GLY A 1386 -18.23 39.23 -36.69
CA GLY A 1386 -18.45 39.04 -35.25
C GLY A 1386 -17.75 39.97 -34.25
N ASN A 1387 -18.49 40.97 -33.78
CA ASN A 1387 -18.44 41.52 -32.41
C ASN A 1387 -17.14 42.14 -31.86
N LEU A 1388 -16.50 43.05 -32.60
CA LEU A 1388 -15.48 43.96 -32.03
C LEU A 1388 -15.89 45.45 -31.99
N SER A 1389 -17.19 45.75 -32.07
CA SER A 1389 -17.70 47.12 -31.94
C SER A 1389 -18.72 47.26 -30.81
N ARG A 1390 -18.23 47.61 -29.60
CA ARG A 1390 -18.80 48.68 -28.76
C ARG A 1390 -18.08 48.83 -27.41
N LYS A 1391 -17.64 50.08 -27.18
CA LYS A 1391 -17.40 50.79 -25.91
C LYS A 1391 -16.21 50.38 -25.04
N TYR A 1392 -15.08 51.03 -25.31
CA TYR A 1392 -14.32 51.72 -24.24
C TYR A 1392 -14.17 53.17 -24.71
N GLU A 1393 -15.00 54.05 -24.16
CA GLU A 1393 -14.80 55.49 -24.25
C GLU A 1393 -13.60 55.87 -23.38
N GLN A 1394 -12.75 56.68 -24.00
CA GLN A 1394 -11.71 57.55 -23.47
C GLN A 1394 -11.70 57.77 -21.94
N MET A 1395 -10.54 57.49 -21.34
CA MET A 1395 -9.99 58.38 -20.32
C MET A 1395 -8.59 58.76 -20.78
N ASP A 1396 -8.53 59.85 -21.53
CA ASP A 1396 -7.30 60.61 -21.77
C ASP A 1396 -6.92 61.34 -20.48
N ILE A 1397 -5.65 61.21 -20.14
CA ILE A 1397 -4.97 62.00 -19.12
C ILE A 1397 -4.53 63.29 -19.81
N GLU A 1398 -5.15 64.42 -19.45
CA GLU A 1398 -4.47 65.72 -19.52
C GLU A 1398 -4.65 66.47 -18.21
N SER A 1399 -3.49 66.87 -17.69
CA SER A 1399 -3.29 67.69 -16.51
C SER A 1399 -3.68 69.15 -16.75
N SER A 1400 -4.40 69.77 -15.83
CA SER A 1400 -3.91 70.88 -14.98
C SER A 1400 -5.04 71.59 -14.24
N ASP A 1401 -4.68 72.00 -13.02
CA ASP A 1401 -5.13 73.20 -12.31
C ASP A 1401 -6.40 73.23 -11.42
N GLU A 1402 -6.07 73.47 -10.14
CA GLU A 1402 -6.72 74.30 -9.12
C GLU A 1402 -7.56 73.68 -7.98
N ARG A 1403 -6.94 73.77 -6.78
CA ARG A 1403 -7.48 74.17 -5.46
C ARG A 1403 -8.53 73.23 -4.82
N GLY A 1404 -8.42 72.81 -3.56
CA GLY A 1404 -7.52 73.14 -2.47
C GLY A 1404 -7.85 72.33 -1.22
N ASN A 1405 -6.83 72.13 -0.38
CA ASN A 1405 -6.93 71.64 0.99
C ASN A 1405 -7.71 72.63 1.87
N VAL A 1406 -8.66 72.14 2.67
CA VAL A 1406 -8.88 72.62 4.05
C VAL A 1406 -9.37 71.46 4.92
N ALA A 1407 -8.57 71.15 5.94
CA ALA A 1407 -9.02 70.46 7.14
C ALA A 1407 -9.74 71.45 8.06
N SER A 1408 -10.85 71.07 8.70
CA SER A 1408 -11.08 71.31 10.13
C SER A 1408 -12.46 70.82 10.61
N LEU A 1409 -12.42 70.08 11.72
CA LEU A 1409 -13.27 70.18 12.91
C LEU A 1409 -14.78 69.83 12.83
N CYS A 1410 -15.08 68.68 13.47
CA CYS A 1410 -15.92 68.53 14.66
C CYS A 1410 -17.42 68.93 14.67
N ASN A 1411 -18.19 67.95 15.17
CA ASN A 1411 -19.41 67.99 16.01
C ASN A 1411 -20.76 67.60 15.38
N ASP A 1412 -21.15 66.36 15.69
CA ASP A 1412 -22.32 65.92 16.48
C ASP A 1412 -23.76 66.38 16.14
N GLU A 1413 -24.56 65.34 15.86
CA GLU A 1413 -25.90 64.97 16.41
C GLU A 1413 -27.11 65.92 16.28
N SER A 1414 -28.05 65.49 15.41
CA SER A 1414 -29.48 65.27 15.76
C SER A 1414 -30.20 64.53 14.63
N ARG A 1415 -29.92 63.23 14.58
CA ARG A 1415 -30.77 62.15 14.06
C ARG A 1415 -30.22 60.91 14.77
N ASP A 1416 -30.66 60.77 16.01
CA ASP A 1416 -30.02 59.99 17.07
C ASP A 1416 -30.83 58.72 17.35
N SER A 1417 -30.24 57.56 17.03
CA SER A 1417 -30.37 56.27 17.69
C SER A 1417 -29.53 55.22 16.97
#